data_AF-A0A554GJI8-F1
#
_entry.id   AF-A0A554GJI8-F1
#
_cell.length_a   1.000
_cell.length_b   1.000
_cell.length_c   1.000
_cell.angle_alpha   90.00
_cell.angle_beta   90.00
_cell.angle_gamma   90.00
#
_symmetry.space_group_name_H-M   'P 1'
#
loop_
_entity.id
_entity.type
_entity.pdbx_description
1 polymer ?
#
loop_
_entity_poly.entity_id
_entity_poly.type
_entity_poly.pdbx_seq_one_letter_code
_entity_poly.pdbx_strand_id
1 'polypeptide(L)'
;MTHVQPEQRVIENPTGAGRELVMTDRADALHLSPTLVHTLRHWARVQPGKNAYTFLSGRESPEQLISYHELARTVFGLAAHFRREGLRGERVLLVMRSGLEYIVGFLACTAAGAIAVPLYPPASDKDGVKLRAVVRDCQPKAMLVQRAIEASHGAQLAGFPGCRSLVMEELIAAHGDADPMPLELTPPLPDDLAFLQYTSGSTGDPKGVMVTHRSIVHNNRMVAAAMGNTRDSVIVTWLPLFHDMGLIGMILQSLSLGARAVLMAPKSFVRDPALWLQAVSKYRGTCAGGPNFAYDLCIEKVDDAVIDTLDLSSWRSAFNGAEPIKANTLERFHRRFERAGFRREMFFPCYGLAEATLFVAGGPRGEPPTTFDVQRDAVHRGTVVPAGEDAGDAARIHTLVGMAIDGREQVVKIVDPGSWTVQPDLRVGEVWLQSDSVTRGYWNRAKATADAFHAYTTDTGEGPFLRTGDLGFVRDGRLFITGRIKELIIVNGFNHYPQDIEETVQALSDDFRVHCGAAFSFDDERLGIVQGVARGKDVTARFDELIARIRREVLKVHGVAPAYIALVNPGNVPKTSSGKIQRGEVRRSFLDKQLEVLHAWEAEHPRETPAPAPVRPVPTPTSAPRAVFEQKLAWIREYCATRLNSYLIDERRTLPPYVILDFGNQGLFGMLVPESYGGLGFSTREFLKVMELLGSKDMTLALFVGLNNVLGVRPVLRFGSERLKEQFLPSLARGRELAAFALTELGAGSNPQAIEATAHATGAGYRVSGTKIWSGSAAWSGLMNVFAKNVDANGHPAGITAFAIPQTSPGVRQGPEALTMGLRGMIQNTVFFEDVAVEPWQVLGELGQGMSVAQDTLCYGRLAIASLCLGATRLCVQLMLQYAGGRRVSTGNLLHNPYTRSVLSEAMHQIAGIEALIDGAAARIDAGQAVAPEVLAVCKSVSTEMLWTTVDRTMQLAGGRGYIESNFIPQLFRDARIFRIFEGPTETLNHFVGTSVLRGRPVLRAYLREWLDEDTVRTHYDAVLHPLLAALPGERDASQEDWLGQLMGEYVNHLVLYAAAAGRGTDAATQRWLLERLQAARVRLDSAARAFPALASVDALRALGDAVDREFGRRENLTAMPNTSLDALFTALPGDTRKPAPAEPARRAFTPPPDAPATPLIETPRPPTMDVVARPGPVSRPEVEAFIRQWISGRCSQPVASLGADVEFAMLGLGSVDSIDLGAALSEEYALTVDPSVLFSYPNIRELAGFLLGKLNKRTGSPVAE
;
A
#
# COMPACT_ATOMS: atom_id res chain seq x y z
N MET A 1 31.76 -39.62 -11.09
CA MET A 1 32.05 -40.57 -12.18
C MET A 1 32.62 -39.75 -13.34
N THR A 2 33.82 -40.16 -13.76
CA THR A 2 34.72 -39.65 -14.81
C THR A 2 34.22 -38.59 -15.80
N HIS A 3 34.94 -37.45 -15.78
CA HIS A 3 35.01 -36.41 -16.81
C HIS A 3 35.46 -36.95 -18.17
N VAL A 4 34.83 -36.50 -19.25
CA VAL A 4 35.36 -36.58 -20.62
C VAL A 4 35.24 -35.19 -21.26
N GLN A 5 36.38 -34.56 -21.55
CA GLN A 5 36.47 -33.38 -22.42
C GLN A 5 36.56 -33.83 -23.89
N PRO A 6 36.01 -33.09 -24.87
CA PRO A 6 36.32 -33.32 -26.28
C PRO A 6 37.54 -32.50 -26.72
N GLU A 7 38.51 -33.19 -27.32
CA GLU A 7 39.75 -32.67 -27.90
C GLU A 7 39.50 -31.72 -29.10
N GLN A 8 40.18 -30.57 -29.12
CA GLN A 8 40.40 -29.77 -30.32
C GLN A 8 41.51 -30.42 -31.17
N ARG A 9 41.18 -30.92 -32.36
CA ARG A 9 42.18 -31.24 -33.39
C ARG A 9 42.48 -30.00 -34.23
N VAL A 10 43.68 -29.47 -34.06
CA VAL A 10 44.30 -28.52 -34.99
C VAL A 10 44.95 -29.31 -36.12
N ILE A 11 44.57 -29.02 -37.36
CA ILE A 11 45.32 -29.43 -38.56
C ILE A 11 45.85 -28.15 -39.20
N GLU A 12 47.16 -27.93 -39.12
CA GLU A 12 47.88 -26.96 -39.93
C GLU A 12 48.19 -27.57 -41.30
N ASN A 13 48.00 -26.80 -42.37
CA ASN A 13 48.71 -27.02 -43.63
C ASN A 13 48.92 -25.64 -44.32
N PRO A 14 50.03 -25.46 -45.07
CA PRO A 14 50.75 -24.20 -45.13
C PRO A 14 50.80 -23.67 -46.56
N THR A 15 49.91 -22.76 -46.92
CA THR A 15 50.12 -21.86 -48.07
C THR A 15 49.22 -20.66 -47.89
N GLY A 16 49.81 -19.47 -47.76
CA GLY A 16 49.08 -18.22 -47.66
C GLY A 16 48.32 -17.90 -48.95
N ALA A 17 47.00 -18.06 -48.91
CA ALA A 17 46.02 -17.40 -49.78
C ALA A 17 44.63 -17.55 -49.12
N GLY A 18 43.79 -16.51 -49.21
CA GLY A 18 42.57 -16.32 -48.42
C GLY A 18 41.64 -17.54 -48.36
N ARG A 19 41.10 -17.80 -47.16
CA ARG A 19 40.08 -18.82 -46.93
C ARG A 19 38.72 -18.36 -47.45
N GLU A 20 38.29 -18.93 -48.58
CA GLU A 20 36.88 -19.07 -48.94
C GLU A 20 36.32 -20.28 -48.18
N LEU A 21 35.28 -20.08 -47.38
CA LEU A 21 34.65 -21.15 -46.59
C LEU A 21 33.52 -21.77 -47.42
N VAL A 22 33.79 -22.93 -48.04
CA VAL A 22 32.75 -23.78 -48.64
C VAL A 22 32.08 -24.57 -47.51
N MET A 23 30.82 -24.27 -47.21
CA MET A 23 30.00 -25.02 -46.25
C MET A 23 29.29 -26.18 -46.93
N THR A 24 29.51 -27.39 -46.44
CA THR A 24 28.79 -28.60 -46.83
C THR A 24 27.48 -28.78 -46.07
N ASP A 25 26.53 -29.33 -46.81
CA ASP A 25 25.11 -29.55 -46.55
C ASP A 25 24.82 -30.52 -45.39
N ARG A 26 24.29 -30.00 -44.26
CA ARG A 26 23.41 -30.67 -43.28
C ARG A 26 23.06 -29.67 -42.15
N ALA A 27 21.77 -29.31 -42.09
CA ALA A 27 21.11 -28.48 -41.07
C ALA A 27 21.48 -26.98 -41.04
N ASP A 28 20.90 -26.24 -41.99
CA ASP A 28 20.28 -24.91 -41.83
C ASP A 28 21.06 -23.84 -41.04
N ALA A 29 22.21 -23.44 -41.58
CA ALA A 29 22.92 -22.26 -41.12
C ALA A 29 22.07 -20.99 -41.33
N LEU A 30 21.50 -20.44 -40.25
CA LEU A 30 21.30 -18.99 -40.15
C LEU A 30 22.66 -18.35 -40.44
N HIS A 31 22.83 -17.77 -41.63
CA HIS A 31 24.02 -17.01 -41.94
C HIS A 31 24.24 -15.98 -40.82
N LEU A 32 25.40 -16.06 -40.16
CA LEU A 32 25.88 -15.17 -39.10
C LEU A 32 26.14 -13.75 -39.65
N SER A 33 25.16 -13.15 -40.31
CA SER A 33 25.23 -11.77 -40.74
C SER A 33 25.25 -10.88 -39.49
N PRO A 34 26.24 -9.98 -39.36
CA PRO A 34 26.39 -9.18 -38.15
C PRO A 34 25.26 -8.16 -37.96
N THR A 35 24.51 -7.84 -39.02
CA THR A 35 23.33 -6.96 -38.99
C THR A 35 22.27 -7.37 -40.01
N LEU A 36 21.04 -6.88 -39.85
CA LEU A 36 19.94 -7.07 -40.81
C LEU A 36 20.25 -6.52 -42.21
N VAL A 37 21.09 -5.48 -42.30
CA VAL A 37 21.52 -4.87 -43.56
C VAL A 37 22.33 -5.87 -44.40
N HIS A 38 23.24 -6.61 -43.77
CA HIS A 38 23.98 -7.69 -44.42
C HIS A 38 23.04 -8.81 -44.87
N THR A 39 22.04 -9.12 -44.05
CA THR A 39 21.06 -10.17 -44.36
C THR A 39 20.21 -9.81 -45.58
N LEU A 40 19.73 -8.56 -45.68
CA LEU A 40 18.99 -8.10 -46.86
C LEU A 40 19.84 -8.15 -48.13
N ARG A 41 21.09 -7.69 -48.07
CA ARG A 41 22.03 -7.78 -49.21
C ARG A 41 22.24 -9.22 -49.67
N HIS A 42 22.39 -10.13 -48.71
CA HIS A 42 22.56 -11.54 -48.99
C HIS A 42 21.35 -12.10 -49.74
N TRP A 43 20.14 -11.94 -49.21
CA TRP A 43 18.93 -12.49 -49.84
C TRP A 43 18.58 -11.84 -51.17
N ALA A 44 18.88 -10.55 -51.36
CA ALA A 44 18.71 -9.88 -52.64
C ALA A 44 19.62 -10.45 -53.75
N ARG A 45 20.75 -11.07 -53.40
CA ARG A 45 21.63 -11.78 -54.35
C ARG A 45 21.25 -13.25 -54.51
N VAL A 46 20.93 -13.93 -53.41
CA VAL A 46 20.70 -15.38 -53.39
C VAL A 46 19.31 -15.77 -53.91
N GLN A 47 18.28 -14.97 -53.63
CA GLN A 47 16.90 -15.25 -54.03
C GLN A 47 16.15 -13.97 -54.48
N PRO A 48 16.66 -13.24 -55.48
CA PRO A 48 16.15 -11.92 -55.87
C PRO A 48 14.64 -11.90 -56.18
N GLY A 49 14.13 -12.91 -56.88
CA GLY A 49 12.72 -12.98 -57.31
C GLY A 49 11.76 -13.56 -56.27
N LYS A 50 12.24 -14.02 -55.11
CA LYS A 50 11.33 -14.53 -54.06
C LYS A 50 10.64 -13.35 -53.39
N ASN A 51 9.33 -13.46 -53.22
CA ASN A 51 8.54 -12.47 -52.47
C ASN A 51 9.00 -12.43 -51.00
N ALA A 52 9.53 -11.30 -50.57
CA ALA A 52 9.91 -11.06 -49.18
C ALA A 52 8.65 -10.78 -48.35
N TYR A 53 7.82 -9.84 -48.80
CA TYR A 53 6.59 -9.44 -48.12
C TYR A 53 5.39 -9.42 -49.07
N THR A 54 4.23 -9.78 -48.55
CA THR A 54 2.94 -9.66 -49.24
C THR A 54 1.93 -9.02 -48.31
N PHE A 55 1.40 -7.85 -48.68
CA PHE A 55 0.39 -7.13 -47.90
C PHE A 55 -1.01 -7.34 -48.48
N LEU A 56 -1.94 -7.79 -47.63
CA LEU A 56 -3.33 -8.06 -47.98
C LEU A 56 -4.21 -6.86 -47.58
N SER A 57 -4.70 -6.13 -48.58
CA SER A 57 -5.49 -4.90 -48.39
C SER A 57 -7.00 -5.15 -48.12
N GLY A 58 -7.48 -6.38 -48.26
CA GLY A 58 -8.89 -6.78 -48.05
C GLY A 58 -9.31 -7.91 -48.99
N ARG A 59 -10.53 -8.47 -48.84
CA ARG A 59 -11.04 -9.60 -49.67
C ARG A 59 -11.07 -9.30 -51.17
N GLU A 60 -11.39 -8.07 -51.52
CA GLU A 60 -11.62 -7.63 -52.90
C GLU A 60 -10.51 -6.72 -53.43
N SER A 61 -9.48 -6.45 -52.63
CA SER A 61 -8.36 -5.59 -53.02
C SER A 61 -7.19 -6.42 -53.54
N PRO A 62 -6.47 -5.92 -54.57
CA PRO A 62 -5.29 -6.61 -55.08
C PRO A 62 -4.21 -6.74 -53.99
N GLU A 63 -3.50 -7.86 -54.02
CA GLU A 63 -2.37 -8.13 -53.14
C GLU A 63 -1.20 -7.24 -53.54
N GLN A 64 -0.54 -6.63 -52.56
CA GLN A 64 0.71 -5.92 -52.79
C GLN A 64 1.85 -6.85 -52.42
N LEU A 65 2.87 -6.93 -53.26
CA LEU A 65 4.04 -7.77 -53.02
C LEU A 65 5.32 -7.00 -53.30
N ILE A 66 6.39 -7.39 -52.60
CA ILE A 66 7.73 -6.89 -52.86
C ILE A 66 8.71 -8.06 -52.76
N SER A 67 9.47 -8.28 -53.83
CA SER A 67 10.54 -9.27 -53.88
C SER A 67 11.76 -8.82 -53.08
N TYR A 68 12.67 -9.74 -52.75
CA TYR A 68 13.92 -9.38 -52.07
C TYR A 68 14.77 -8.40 -52.90
N HIS A 69 14.73 -8.51 -54.23
CA HIS A 69 15.43 -7.59 -55.12
C HIS A 69 14.85 -6.17 -55.06
N GLU A 70 13.53 -6.03 -55.24
CA GLU A 70 12.84 -4.75 -55.18
C GLU A 70 13.00 -4.11 -53.80
N LEU A 71 12.85 -4.90 -52.73
CA LEU A 71 13.05 -4.43 -51.35
C LEU A 71 14.45 -3.85 -51.15
N ALA A 72 15.49 -4.56 -51.60
CA ALA A 72 16.87 -4.07 -51.47
C ALA A 72 17.12 -2.79 -52.28
N ARG A 73 16.66 -2.72 -53.54
CA ARG A 73 16.77 -1.51 -54.37
C ARG A 73 16.15 -0.30 -53.67
N THR A 74 14.92 -0.45 -53.20
CA THR A 74 14.19 0.64 -52.58
C THR A 74 14.81 1.03 -51.23
N VAL A 75 15.14 0.05 -50.38
CA VAL A 75 15.76 0.30 -49.07
C VAL A 75 17.11 1.00 -49.20
N PHE A 76 17.98 0.56 -50.12
CA PHE A 76 19.32 1.13 -50.25
C PHE A 76 19.33 2.48 -50.97
N GLY A 77 18.45 2.69 -51.96
CA GLY A 77 18.27 4.01 -52.58
C GLY A 77 17.83 5.06 -51.57
N LEU A 78 16.84 4.73 -50.73
CA LEU A 78 16.39 5.58 -49.63
C LEU A 78 17.48 5.78 -48.57
N ALA A 79 18.20 4.73 -48.20
CA ALA A 79 19.27 4.83 -47.21
C ALA A 79 20.40 5.78 -47.66
N ALA A 80 20.78 5.75 -48.94
CA ALA A 80 21.76 6.67 -49.51
C ALA A 80 21.26 8.12 -49.47
N HIS A 81 19.98 8.34 -49.80
CA HIS A 81 19.36 9.66 -49.64
C HIS A 81 19.36 10.13 -48.18
N PHE A 82 18.92 9.31 -47.22
CA PHE A 82 18.92 9.65 -45.79
C PHE A 82 20.31 9.99 -45.25
N ARG A 83 21.38 9.40 -45.78
CA ARG A 83 22.75 9.79 -45.44
C ARG A 83 23.13 11.17 -45.96
N ARG A 84 22.80 11.49 -47.22
CA ARG A 84 23.02 12.83 -47.79
C ARG A 84 22.24 13.90 -47.03
N GLU A 85 21.06 13.55 -46.52
CA GLU A 85 20.25 14.39 -45.64
C GLU A 85 20.77 14.49 -44.19
N GLY A 86 21.91 13.86 -43.89
CA GLY A 86 22.56 13.93 -42.59
C GLY A 86 21.77 13.24 -41.47
N LEU A 87 21.07 12.14 -41.75
CA LEU A 87 20.27 11.39 -40.76
C LEU A 87 21.05 10.28 -40.04
N ARG A 88 22.33 10.06 -40.35
CA ARG A 88 23.15 9.04 -39.66
C ARG A 88 23.30 9.41 -38.17
N GLY A 89 23.02 8.47 -37.27
CA GLY A 89 23.00 8.65 -35.82
C GLY A 89 21.79 9.42 -35.29
N GLU A 90 20.93 9.92 -36.18
CA GLU A 90 19.76 10.74 -35.82
C GLU A 90 18.51 9.88 -35.67
N ARG A 91 17.57 10.36 -34.85
CA ARG A 91 16.28 9.67 -34.66
C ARG A 91 15.32 10.07 -35.77
N VAL A 92 14.71 9.07 -36.40
CA VAL A 92 13.72 9.24 -37.47
C VAL A 92 12.41 8.56 -37.06
N LEU A 93 11.34 9.33 -36.91
CA LEU A 93 10.02 8.78 -36.57
C LEU A 93 9.40 8.09 -37.79
N LEU A 94 8.72 6.96 -37.58
CA LEU A 94 7.85 6.35 -38.60
C LEU A 94 6.40 6.51 -38.16
N VAL A 95 5.73 7.54 -38.63
CA VAL A 95 4.33 7.86 -38.28
C VAL A 95 3.43 7.39 -39.42
N MET A 96 3.29 6.07 -39.56
CA MET A 96 2.68 5.42 -40.73
C MET A 96 1.80 4.23 -40.35
N ARG A 97 0.83 3.88 -41.20
CA ARG A 97 0.07 2.65 -41.03
C ARG A 97 0.91 1.44 -41.46
N SER A 98 0.64 0.27 -40.90
CA SER A 98 1.32 -0.97 -41.31
C SER A 98 1.06 -1.26 -42.78
N GLY A 99 2.14 -1.55 -43.51
CA GLY A 99 2.17 -1.70 -44.97
C GLY A 99 3.60 -1.92 -45.45
N LEU A 100 3.80 -2.06 -46.75
CA LEU A 100 5.13 -2.29 -47.33
C LEU A 100 6.03 -1.06 -47.16
N GLU A 101 5.48 0.14 -47.28
CA GLU A 101 6.20 1.40 -47.09
C GLU A 101 6.75 1.54 -45.67
N TYR A 102 6.03 1.01 -44.68
CA TYR A 102 6.49 0.98 -43.29
C TYR A 102 7.77 0.16 -43.14
N ILE A 103 7.77 -1.05 -43.73
CA ILE A 103 8.90 -1.98 -43.68
C ILE A 103 10.10 -1.37 -44.42
N VAL A 104 9.85 -0.82 -45.61
CA VAL A 104 10.87 -0.13 -46.42
C VAL A 104 11.47 1.05 -45.65
N GLY A 105 10.65 1.93 -45.08
CA GLY A 105 11.12 3.09 -44.31
C GLY A 105 11.95 2.69 -43.09
N PHE A 106 11.52 1.64 -42.38
CA PHE A 106 12.26 1.10 -41.23
C PHE A 106 13.63 0.57 -41.64
N LEU A 107 13.67 -0.31 -42.64
CA LEU A 107 14.91 -0.90 -43.12
C LEU A 107 15.84 0.17 -43.72
N ALA A 108 15.31 1.17 -44.43
CA ALA A 108 16.08 2.28 -44.98
C ALA A 108 16.74 3.14 -43.88
N CYS A 109 16.02 3.42 -42.78
CA CYS A 109 16.60 4.09 -41.61
C CYS A 109 17.78 3.29 -41.06
N THR A 110 17.57 2.00 -40.78
CA THR A 110 18.62 1.14 -40.23
C THR A 110 19.82 0.99 -41.18
N ALA A 111 19.60 0.89 -42.49
CA ALA A 111 20.66 0.82 -43.50
C ALA A 111 21.43 2.15 -43.64
N ALA A 112 20.77 3.29 -43.44
CA ALA A 112 21.42 4.59 -43.39
C ALA A 112 22.30 4.75 -42.13
N GLY A 113 22.06 3.95 -41.09
CA GLY A 113 22.60 4.14 -39.75
C GLY A 113 21.86 5.22 -38.97
N ALA A 114 20.62 5.52 -39.35
CA ALA A 114 19.69 6.32 -38.56
C ALA A 114 18.99 5.43 -37.52
N ILE A 115 18.58 6.01 -36.40
CA ILE A 115 17.86 5.31 -35.34
C ILE A 115 16.36 5.42 -35.63
N ALA A 116 15.76 4.34 -36.11
CA ALA A 116 14.32 4.34 -36.39
C ALA A 116 13.50 4.46 -35.09
N VAL A 117 12.35 5.11 -35.15
CA VAL A 117 11.40 5.19 -34.03
C VAL A 117 10.01 4.81 -34.56
N PRO A 118 9.66 3.51 -34.55
CA PRO A 118 8.41 3.03 -35.11
C PRO A 118 7.21 3.47 -34.26
N LEU A 119 6.27 4.19 -34.87
CA LEU A 119 5.05 4.71 -34.25
C LEU A 119 3.82 4.41 -35.12
N TYR A 120 2.65 4.77 -34.60
CA TYR A 120 1.38 4.76 -35.34
C TYR A 120 0.89 6.20 -35.51
N PRO A 121 0.20 6.55 -36.61
CA PRO A 121 -0.39 7.87 -36.79
C PRO A 121 -1.38 8.20 -35.68
N PRO A 122 -1.40 9.45 -35.17
CA PRO A 122 -2.38 9.83 -34.18
C PRO A 122 -3.78 9.69 -34.79
N ALA A 123 -4.68 8.99 -34.08
CA ALA A 123 -6.08 8.85 -34.49
C ALA A 123 -7.03 9.72 -33.65
N SER A 124 -6.48 10.40 -32.64
CA SER A 124 -7.18 11.24 -31.67
C SER A 124 -6.22 12.29 -31.08
N ASP A 125 -6.75 13.30 -30.40
CA ASP A 125 -5.94 14.30 -29.67
C ASP A 125 -5.05 13.66 -28.60
N LYS A 126 -5.55 12.60 -27.95
CA LYS A 126 -4.82 11.82 -26.95
C LYS A 126 -3.61 11.09 -27.56
N ASP A 127 -3.75 10.54 -28.75
CA ASP A 127 -2.61 9.97 -29.48
C ASP A 127 -1.63 11.07 -29.90
N GLY A 128 -2.13 12.27 -30.19
CA GLY A 128 -1.32 13.46 -30.41
C GLY A 128 -0.47 13.87 -29.21
N VAL A 129 -1.00 13.75 -27.98
CA VAL A 129 -0.25 13.98 -26.74
C VAL A 129 0.87 12.95 -26.58
N LYS A 130 0.61 11.66 -26.85
CA LYS A 130 1.62 10.60 -26.80
C LYS A 130 2.73 10.83 -27.82
N LEU A 131 2.38 11.23 -29.05
CA LEU A 131 3.35 11.59 -30.09
C LEU A 131 4.22 12.77 -29.64
N ARG A 132 3.64 13.83 -29.05
CA ARG A 132 4.40 14.95 -28.47
C ARG A 132 5.37 14.53 -27.37
N ALA A 133 4.97 13.58 -26.51
CA ALA A 133 5.84 13.05 -25.47
C ALA A 133 7.05 12.31 -26.06
N VAL A 134 6.83 11.44 -27.07
CA VAL A 134 7.90 10.75 -27.79
C VAL A 134 8.84 11.73 -28.50
N VAL A 135 8.29 12.72 -29.22
CA VAL A 135 9.09 13.74 -29.91
C VAL A 135 9.98 14.50 -28.93
N ARG A 136 9.46 14.87 -27.75
CA ARG A 136 10.21 15.57 -26.71
C ARG A 136 11.33 14.72 -26.10
N ASP A 137 11.09 13.42 -25.94
CA ASP A 137 12.02 12.47 -25.34
C ASP A 137 13.18 12.11 -26.30
N CYS A 138 12.85 11.80 -27.56
CA CYS A 138 13.87 11.40 -28.55
C CYS A 138 14.38 12.54 -29.44
N GLN A 139 13.72 13.70 -29.50
CA GLN A 139 14.14 14.87 -30.29
C GLN A 139 14.49 14.55 -31.76
N PRO A 140 13.56 13.98 -32.54
CA PRO A 140 13.85 13.48 -33.89
C PRO A 140 14.20 14.59 -34.88
N LYS A 141 15.04 14.26 -35.88
CA LYS A 141 15.44 15.17 -36.97
C LYS A 141 14.49 15.10 -38.17
N ALA A 142 13.82 13.97 -38.34
CA ALA A 142 12.84 13.75 -39.40
C ALA A 142 11.73 12.79 -38.97
N MET A 143 10.61 12.85 -39.68
CA MET A 143 9.52 11.88 -39.61
C MET A 143 9.15 11.40 -41.01
N LEU A 144 8.95 10.10 -41.14
CA LEU A 144 8.44 9.45 -42.34
C LEU A 144 6.93 9.29 -42.20
N VAL A 145 6.18 9.74 -43.19
CA VAL A 145 4.72 9.69 -43.24
C VAL A 145 4.23 9.17 -44.58
N GLN A 146 3.03 8.59 -44.60
CA GLN A 146 2.31 8.30 -45.83
C GLN A 146 1.58 9.55 -46.30
N ARG A 147 1.45 9.76 -47.61
CA ARG A 147 0.75 10.92 -48.20
C ARG A 147 -0.66 11.12 -47.64
N ALA A 148 -1.40 10.03 -47.47
CA ALA A 148 -2.75 10.10 -46.88
C ALA A 148 -2.74 10.61 -45.42
N ILE A 149 -1.69 10.29 -44.65
CA ILE A 149 -1.53 10.74 -43.27
C ILE A 149 -1.09 12.20 -43.23
N GLU A 150 -0.15 12.59 -44.08
CA GLU A 150 0.27 13.98 -44.24
C GLU A 150 -0.91 14.88 -44.62
N ALA A 151 -1.69 14.50 -45.63
CA ALA A 151 -2.87 15.27 -46.05
C ALA A 151 -3.90 15.42 -44.92
N SER A 152 -4.07 14.38 -44.10
CA SER A 152 -5.09 14.36 -43.04
C SER A 152 -4.64 15.00 -41.71
N HIS A 153 -3.33 14.97 -41.40
CA HIS A 153 -2.77 15.36 -40.10
C HIS A 153 -1.58 16.33 -40.21
N GLY A 154 -1.29 16.85 -41.40
CA GLY A 154 -0.08 17.64 -41.68
C GLY A 154 0.08 18.87 -40.79
N ALA A 155 -1.00 19.58 -40.47
CA ALA A 155 -0.96 20.72 -39.56
C ALA A 155 -0.54 20.32 -38.12
N GLN A 156 -1.02 19.17 -37.63
CA GLN A 156 -0.65 18.63 -36.32
C GLN A 156 0.81 18.16 -36.30
N LEU A 157 1.30 17.62 -37.42
CA LEU A 157 2.67 17.14 -37.59
C LEU A 157 3.67 18.26 -37.88
N ALA A 158 3.24 19.39 -38.44
CA ALA A 158 4.09 20.56 -38.69
C ALA A 158 4.45 21.32 -37.42
N GLY A 159 3.75 21.08 -36.31
CA GLY A 159 3.96 21.74 -35.01
C GLY A 159 5.19 21.29 -34.22
N PHE A 160 6.11 20.51 -34.81
CA PHE A 160 7.31 19.99 -34.14
C PHE A 160 8.57 20.73 -34.61
N PRO A 161 9.10 21.70 -33.84
CA PRO A 161 10.27 22.49 -34.24
C PRO A 161 11.49 21.59 -34.49
N GLY A 162 12.14 21.74 -35.64
CA GLY A 162 13.36 21.02 -35.98
C GLY A 162 13.17 19.60 -36.53
N CYS A 163 11.94 19.10 -36.66
CA CYS A 163 11.65 17.79 -37.25
C CYS A 163 10.99 17.91 -38.63
N ARG A 164 11.67 17.45 -39.69
CA ARG A 164 11.17 17.52 -41.07
C ARG A 164 10.19 16.38 -41.37
N SER A 165 9.05 16.68 -41.99
CA SER A 165 8.13 15.65 -42.52
C SER A 165 8.56 15.23 -43.92
N LEU A 166 8.71 13.93 -44.14
CA LEU A 166 9.08 13.33 -45.43
C LEU A 166 8.03 12.30 -45.86
N VAL A 167 7.47 12.48 -47.05
CA VAL A 167 6.42 11.62 -47.59
C VAL A 167 7.03 10.38 -48.25
N MET A 168 6.68 9.19 -47.77
CA MET A 168 7.30 7.93 -48.21
C MET A 168 7.08 7.63 -49.69
N GLU A 169 5.89 7.89 -50.22
CA GLU A 169 5.56 7.62 -51.62
C GLU A 169 6.41 8.50 -52.55
N GLU A 170 6.71 9.73 -52.16
CA GLU A 170 7.57 10.66 -52.92
C GLU A 170 9.03 10.24 -52.85
N LEU A 171 9.50 9.85 -51.67
CA LEU A 171 10.83 9.33 -51.48
C LEU A 171 11.06 8.04 -52.29
N ILE A 172 10.10 7.11 -52.29
CA ILE A 172 10.15 5.88 -53.09
C ILE A 172 10.14 6.20 -54.58
N ALA A 173 9.32 7.14 -55.05
CA ALA A 173 9.30 7.53 -56.46
C ALA A 173 10.63 8.20 -56.89
N ALA A 174 11.22 9.03 -56.04
CA ALA A 174 12.43 9.78 -56.36
C ALA A 174 13.73 8.96 -56.22
N HIS A 175 13.75 8.00 -55.29
CA HIS A 175 14.99 7.32 -54.87
C HIS A 175 14.86 5.80 -54.75
N GLY A 176 13.67 5.24 -54.96
CA GLY A 176 13.41 3.80 -54.81
C GLY A 176 13.96 2.94 -55.96
N ASP A 177 14.38 3.58 -57.06
CA ASP A 177 14.94 2.92 -58.23
C ASP A 177 16.48 3.07 -58.30
N ALA A 178 17.16 2.58 -57.27
CA ALA A 178 18.62 2.64 -57.15
C ALA A 178 19.29 1.26 -57.31
N ASP A 179 20.62 1.26 -57.47
CA ASP A 179 21.43 0.05 -57.36
C ASP A 179 21.18 -0.62 -55.99
N PRO A 180 20.83 -1.92 -55.92
CA PRO A 180 20.64 -2.64 -54.66
C PRO A 180 21.94 -2.82 -53.87
N MET A 181 23.07 -2.29 -54.34
CA MET A 181 24.37 -2.37 -53.68
C MET A 181 25.21 -1.10 -53.85
N PRO A 182 24.77 0.07 -53.34
CA PRO A 182 25.53 1.31 -53.50
C PRO A 182 26.87 1.23 -52.75
N LEU A 183 27.98 1.52 -53.44
CA LEU A 183 29.33 1.56 -52.85
C LEU A 183 29.44 2.54 -51.66
N GLU A 184 28.59 3.57 -51.62
CA GLU A 184 28.60 4.63 -50.59
C GLU A 184 27.97 4.21 -49.23
N LEU A 185 27.33 3.04 -49.14
CA LEU A 185 26.65 2.58 -47.94
C LEU A 185 27.50 1.58 -47.13
N THR A 186 28.34 2.09 -46.24
CA THR A 186 28.97 1.29 -45.17
C THR A 186 27.90 0.76 -44.19
N PRO A 187 27.75 -0.56 -43.99
CA PRO A 187 26.78 -1.09 -43.03
C PRO A 187 26.98 -0.57 -41.59
N PRO A 188 25.93 -0.53 -40.77
CA PRO A 188 26.06 -0.27 -39.33
C PRO A 188 26.85 -1.38 -38.63
N LEU A 189 27.46 -1.04 -37.49
CA LEU A 189 28.13 -2.01 -36.61
C LEU A 189 27.10 -2.79 -35.77
N PRO A 190 27.43 -4.00 -35.27
CA PRO A 190 26.54 -4.77 -34.40
C PRO A 190 26.05 -3.99 -33.17
N ASP A 191 26.92 -3.17 -32.60
CA ASP A 191 26.62 -2.36 -31.41
C ASP A 191 25.99 -1.00 -31.72
N ASP A 192 25.74 -0.67 -32.98
CA ASP A 192 24.99 0.53 -33.30
C ASP A 192 23.51 0.34 -32.91
N LEU A 193 22.85 1.43 -32.48
CA LEU A 193 21.41 1.43 -32.26
C LEU A 193 20.69 1.30 -33.60
N ALA A 194 19.82 0.30 -33.71
CA ALA A 194 18.99 0.13 -34.89
C ALA A 194 17.71 0.96 -34.76
N PHE A 195 17.05 0.89 -33.60
CA PHE A 195 15.80 1.62 -33.36
C PHE A 195 15.49 1.79 -31.86
N LEU A 196 14.56 2.72 -31.57
CA LEU A 196 13.96 2.87 -30.25
C LEU A 196 12.57 2.23 -30.24
N GLN A 197 12.41 1.14 -29.49
CA GLN A 197 11.09 0.54 -29.28
C GLN A 197 10.42 1.26 -28.11
N TYR A 198 9.46 2.15 -28.41
CA TYR A 198 8.66 2.74 -27.34
C TYR A 198 7.72 1.70 -26.76
N THR A 199 7.79 1.51 -25.44
CA THR A 199 6.84 0.66 -24.72
C THR A 199 5.64 1.50 -24.31
N SER A 200 4.44 0.92 -24.43
CA SER A 200 3.16 1.58 -24.17
C SER A 200 2.83 1.76 -22.69
N GLY A 201 3.84 1.60 -21.80
CA GLY A 201 3.82 1.70 -20.34
C GLY A 201 2.42 1.75 -19.71
N SER A 202 1.94 0.63 -19.18
CA SER A 202 0.63 0.53 -18.49
C SER A 202 0.52 1.42 -17.24
N THR A 203 1.61 2.11 -16.84
CA THR A 203 1.71 2.86 -15.58
C THR A 203 2.54 4.17 -15.67
N GLY A 204 2.81 4.77 -16.85
CA GLY A 204 3.60 6.02 -16.91
C GLY A 204 3.97 6.57 -18.31
N ASP A 205 4.87 7.56 -18.34
CA ASP A 205 5.41 8.20 -19.56
C ASP A 205 6.07 7.19 -20.52
N PRO A 206 5.95 7.35 -21.85
CA PRO A 206 6.57 6.45 -22.83
C PRO A 206 8.09 6.37 -22.68
N LYS A 207 8.65 5.15 -22.69
CA LYS A 207 10.09 4.90 -22.61
C LYS A 207 10.61 4.29 -23.90
N GLY A 208 11.63 4.90 -24.51
CA GLY A 208 12.28 4.37 -25.70
C GLY A 208 13.34 3.32 -25.33
N VAL A 209 13.05 2.05 -25.55
CA VAL A 209 14.02 0.94 -25.35
C VAL A 209 15.06 0.97 -26.45
N MET A 210 16.35 0.97 -26.09
CA MET A 210 17.48 1.12 -26.99
C MET A 210 17.92 -0.22 -27.61
N VAL A 211 17.35 -0.57 -28.77
CA VAL A 211 17.58 -1.84 -29.45
C VAL A 211 18.79 -1.75 -30.40
N THR A 212 19.72 -2.69 -30.26
CA THR A 212 20.96 -2.76 -31.08
C THR A 212 20.81 -3.76 -32.22
N HIS A 213 21.68 -3.67 -33.23
CA HIS A 213 21.72 -4.69 -34.28
C HIS A 213 22.07 -6.08 -33.74
N ARG A 214 23.02 -6.17 -32.80
CA ARG A 214 23.44 -7.41 -32.13
C ARG A 214 22.26 -8.07 -31.42
N SER A 215 21.51 -7.31 -30.63
CA SER A 215 20.40 -7.88 -29.85
C SER A 215 19.27 -8.42 -30.75
N ILE A 216 18.99 -7.77 -31.89
CA ILE A 216 18.04 -8.27 -32.91
C ILE A 216 18.51 -9.58 -33.52
N VAL A 217 19.77 -9.63 -33.98
CA VAL A 217 20.32 -10.83 -34.63
C VAL A 217 20.35 -12.00 -33.65
N HIS A 218 20.74 -11.76 -32.39
CA HIS A 218 20.70 -12.76 -31.33
C HIS A 218 19.27 -13.26 -31.09
N ASN A 219 18.32 -12.35 -30.89
CA ASN A 219 16.94 -12.74 -30.57
C ASN A 219 16.26 -13.50 -31.72
N ASN A 220 16.50 -13.11 -32.98
CA ASN A 220 15.96 -13.80 -34.14
C ASN A 220 16.52 -15.22 -34.31
N ARG A 221 17.77 -15.47 -33.89
CA ARG A 221 18.33 -16.83 -33.85
C ARG A 221 17.63 -17.68 -32.79
N MET A 222 17.40 -17.13 -31.60
CA MET A 222 16.65 -17.82 -30.54
C MET A 222 15.23 -18.15 -31.01
N VAL A 223 14.52 -17.19 -31.65
CA VAL A 223 13.18 -17.42 -32.21
C VAL A 223 13.21 -18.49 -33.31
N ALA A 224 14.21 -18.46 -34.20
CA ALA A 224 14.35 -19.44 -35.26
C ALA A 224 14.57 -20.85 -34.70
N ALA A 225 15.46 -21.00 -33.72
CA ALA A 225 15.76 -22.26 -33.07
C ALA A 225 14.53 -22.80 -32.33
N ALA A 226 13.88 -21.98 -31.51
CA ALA A 226 12.76 -22.40 -30.68
C ALA A 226 11.51 -22.77 -31.50
N MET A 227 11.16 -21.97 -32.52
CA MET A 227 10.03 -22.25 -33.41
C MET A 227 10.40 -23.19 -34.58
N GLY A 228 11.66 -23.59 -34.71
CA GLY A 228 12.22 -24.30 -35.85
C GLY A 228 11.89 -23.65 -37.20
N ASN A 229 11.88 -22.32 -37.24
CA ASN A 229 11.61 -21.58 -38.46
C ASN A 229 12.82 -21.65 -39.39
N THR A 230 12.56 -21.87 -40.68
CA THR A 230 13.59 -22.01 -41.71
C THR A 230 13.33 -21.02 -42.85
N ARG A 231 14.20 -21.01 -43.85
CA ARG A 231 14.01 -20.27 -45.11
C ARG A 231 12.72 -20.64 -45.86
N ASP A 232 12.20 -21.84 -45.65
CA ASP A 232 11.00 -22.35 -46.31
C ASP A 232 9.73 -22.10 -45.47
N SER A 233 9.87 -21.52 -44.28
CA SER A 233 8.73 -21.06 -43.50
C SER A 233 7.95 -19.98 -44.25
N VAL A 234 6.63 -19.99 -44.06
CA VAL A 234 5.73 -18.90 -44.48
C VAL A 234 5.16 -18.27 -43.21
N ILE A 235 5.59 -17.04 -42.94
CA ILE A 235 5.15 -16.29 -41.77
C ILE A 235 3.86 -15.56 -42.11
N VAL A 236 2.80 -15.70 -41.30
CA VAL A 236 1.52 -14.99 -41.51
C VAL A 236 1.21 -14.13 -40.30
N THR A 237 1.06 -12.82 -40.49
CA THR A 237 0.86 -11.86 -39.39
C THR A 237 -0.18 -10.79 -39.70
N TRP A 238 -0.87 -10.34 -38.67
CA TRP A 238 -1.67 -9.11 -38.69
C TRP A 238 -1.17 -8.13 -37.62
N LEU A 239 -0.12 -8.51 -36.89
CA LEU A 239 0.36 -7.78 -35.73
C LEU A 239 0.90 -6.41 -36.15
N PRO A 240 0.70 -5.38 -35.32
CA PRO A 240 1.14 -4.04 -35.68
C PRO A 240 2.67 -3.92 -35.72
N LEU A 241 3.18 -3.23 -36.73
CA LEU A 241 4.64 -3.08 -36.97
C LEU A 241 5.35 -2.08 -36.04
N PHE A 242 4.61 -1.37 -35.19
CA PHE A 242 5.16 -0.53 -34.12
C PHE A 242 5.21 -1.27 -32.77
N HIS A 243 4.78 -2.53 -32.72
CA HIS A 243 4.89 -3.41 -31.56
C HIS A 243 6.02 -4.42 -31.81
N ASP A 244 6.80 -4.75 -30.78
CA ASP A 244 7.98 -5.64 -30.86
C ASP A 244 7.67 -6.99 -31.54
N MET A 245 6.60 -7.67 -31.16
CA MET A 245 6.20 -8.97 -31.71
C MET A 245 5.86 -8.90 -33.20
N GLY A 246 5.23 -7.82 -33.67
CA GLY A 246 4.94 -7.63 -35.09
C GLY A 246 6.19 -7.29 -35.88
N LEU A 247 7.01 -6.37 -35.37
CA LEU A 247 8.23 -5.93 -36.03
C LEU A 247 9.31 -7.01 -35.99
N ILE A 248 9.83 -7.33 -34.80
CA ILE A 248 10.94 -8.26 -34.61
C ILE A 248 10.50 -9.70 -34.93
N GLY A 249 9.45 -10.17 -34.24
CA GLY A 249 9.06 -11.59 -34.25
C GLY A 249 8.51 -12.09 -35.58
N MET A 250 8.00 -11.18 -36.43
CA MET A 250 7.43 -11.56 -37.72
C MET A 250 8.24 -10.99 -38.90
N ILE A 251 8.39 -9.66 -38.98
CA ILE A 251 9.03 -9.01 -40.13
C ILE A 251 10.55 -9.20 -40.13
N LEU A 252 11.22 -8.87 -39.03
CA LEU A 252 12.68 -9.01 -38.97
C LEU A 252 13.10 -10.48 -38.91
N GLN A 253 12.27 -11.34 -38.31
CA GLN A 253 12.45 -12.79 -38.33
C GLN A 253 12.39 -13.37 -39.75
N SER A 254 11.37 -13.02 -40.55
CA SER A 254 11.28 -13.51 -41.94
C SER A 254 12.46 -13.03 -42.78
N LEU A 255 12.86 -11.77 -42.61
CA LEU A 255 14.06 -11.23 -43.25
C LEU A 255 15.32 -12.02 -42.86
N SER A 256 15.49 -12.29 -41.57
CA SER A 256 16.68 -12.99 -41.05
C SER A 256 16.83 -14.39 -41.66
N LEU A 257 15.71 -15.07 -41.90
CA LEU A 257 15.66 -16.42 -42.46
C LEU A 257 15.66 -16.48 -43.99
N GLY A 258 15.37 -15.37 -44.68
CA GLY A 258 15.06 -15.44 -46.11
C GLY A 258 13.67 -16.02 -46.40
N ALA A 259 12.79 -16.01 -45.40
CA ALA A 259 11.43 -16.53 -45.47
C ALA A 259 10.44 -15.48 -46.02
N ARG A 260 9.31 -15.94 -46.57
CA ARG A 260 8.22 -15.04 -46.98
C ARG A 260 7.37 -14.68 -45.77
N ALA A 261 6.98 -13.41 -45.66
CA ALA A 261 5.94 -12.96 -44.73
C ALA A 261 4.70 -12.44 -45.47
N VAL A 262 3.53 -12.95 -45.10
CA VAL A 262 2.22 -12.48 -45.56
C VAL A 262 1.59 -11.72 -44.41
N LEU A 263 1.24 -10.45 -44.65
CA LEU A 263 0.75 -9.57 -43.62
C LEU A 263 -0.52 -8.83 -44.04
N MET A 264 -1.31 -8.43 -43.05
CA MET A 264 -2.47 -7.55 -43.24
C MET A 264 -2.51 -6.51 -42.14
N ALA A 265 -3.29 -5.44 -42.32
CA ALA A 265 -3.47 -4.45 -41.27
C ALA A 265 -4.19 -5.07 -40.04
N PRO A 266 -3.81 -4.69 -38.80
CA PRO A 266 -4.49 -5.17 -37.59
C PRO A 266 -6.00 -4.91 -37.60
N LYS A 267 -6.43 -3.76 -38.13
CA LYS A 267 -7.85 -3.41 -38.27
C LYS A 267 -8.61 -4.38 -39.18
N SER A 268 -7.95 -4.94 -40.20
CA SER A 268 -8.56 -5.93 -41.10
C SER A 268 -8.84 -7.23 -40.35
N PHE A 269 -7.87 -7.73 -39.58
CA PHE A 269 -8.06 -8.92 -38.74
C PHE A 269 -9.16 -8.73 -37.69
N VAL A 270 -9.13 -7.62 -36.94
CA VAL A 270 -10.13 -7.38 -35.88
C VAL A 270 -11.55 -7.29 -36.44
N ARG A 271 -11.69 -6.74 -37.66
CA ARG A 271 -12.97 -6.66 -38.38
C ARG A 271 -13.44 -8.02 -38.86
N ASP A 272 -12.56 -8.79 -39.51
CA ASP A 272 -12.85 -10.11 -40.10
C ASP A 272 -11.71 -11.11 -39.77
N PRO A 273 -11.79 -11.82 -38.63
CA PRO A 273 -10.74 -12.75 -38.18
C PRO A 273 -10.54 -13.96 -39.11
N ALA A 274 -11.55 -14.29 -39.93
CA ALA A 274 -11.43 -15.37 -40.90
C ALA A 274 -10.32 -15.10 -41.93
N LEU A 275 -10.04 -13.83 -42.24
CA LEU A 275 -8.96 -13.44 -43.16
C LEU A 275 -7.61 -14.01 -42.74
N TRP A 276 -7.33 -14.06 -41.44
CA TRP A 276 -6.06 -14.57 -40.93
C TRP A 276 -5.94 -16.07 -41.15
N LEU A 277 -6.98 -16.85 -40.80
CA LEU A 277 -7.00 -18.29 -41.01
C LEU A 277 -7.04 -18.66 -42.49
N GLN A 278 -7.77 -17.88 -43.31
CA GLN A 278 -7.77 -18.01 -44.75
C GLN A 278 -6.40 -17.70 -45.36
N ALA A 279 -5.67 -16.72 -44.82
CA ALA A 279 -4.30 -16.45 -45.23
C ALA A 279 -3.37 -17.62 -44.86
N VAL A 280 -3.49 -18.19 -43.65
CA VAL A 280 -2.76 -19.41 -43.26
C VAL A 280 -3.07 -20.55 -44.23
N SER A 281 -4.35 -20.80 -44.53
CA SER A 281 -4.77 -21.86 -45.47
C SER A 281 -4.26 -21.61 -46.90
N LYS A 282 -4.54 -20.44 -47.48
CA LYS A 282 -4.19 -20.06 -48.85
C LYS A 282 -2.70 -20.09 -49.10
N TYR A 283 -1.92 -19.57 -48.15
CA TYR A 283 -0.47 -19.43 -48.29
C TYR A 283 0.33 -20.56 -47.66
N ARG A 284 -0.33 -21.59 -47.13
CA ARG A 284 0.30 -22.69 -46.41
C ARG A 284 1.19 -22.17 -45.26
N GLY A 285 0.66 -21.22 -44.50
CA GLY A 285 1.34 -20.55 -43.40
C GLY A 285 1.88 -21.53 -42.38
N THR A 286 3.19 -21.48 -42.11
CA THR A 286 3.85 -22.40 -41.18
C THR A 286 4.06 -21.79 -39.79
N CYS A 287 4.17 -20.46 -39.71
CA CYS A 287 4.34 -19.73 -38.47
C CYS A 287 3.38 -18.55 -38.46
N ALA A 288 2.47 -18.53 -37.50
CA ALA A 288 1.48 -17.49 -37.33
C ALA A 288 1.06 -17.47 -35.87
N GLY A 289 0.63 -16.34 -35.36
CA GLY A 289 0.24 -16.24 -33.96
C GLY A 289 -0.03 -14.82 -33.54
N GLY A 290 -0.28 -14.66 -32.25
CA GLY A 290 -0.58 -13.38 -31.65
C GLY A 290 -0.92 -13.50 -30.17
N PRO A 291 -1.40 -12.43 -29.55
CA PRO A 291 -1.86 -12.48 -28.17
C PRO A 291 -3.07 -13.42 -28.01
N ASN A 292 -3.30 -13.88 -26.79
CA ASN A 292 -4.34 -14.84 -26.45
C ASN A 292 -5.73 -14.43 -26.99
N PHE A 293 -6.09 -13.14 -26.94
CA PHE A 293 -7.37 -12.64 -27.46
C PHE A 293 -7.61 -12.93 -28.95
N ALA A 294 -6.55 -13.08 -29.75
CA ALA A 294 -6.67 -13.32 -31.18
C ALA A 294 -7.29 -14.69 -31.47
N TYR A 295 -6.93 -15.69 -30.66
CA TYR A 295 -7.48 -17.04 -30.72
C TYR A 295 -8.96 -17.05 -30.32
N ASP A 296 -9.30 -16.36 -29.23
CA ASP A 296 -10.69 -16.19 -28.77
C ASP A 296 -11.55 -15.47 -29.81
N LEU A 297 -11.02 -14.44 -30.47
CA LEU A 297 -11.73 -13.73 -31.52
C LEU A 297 -12.02 -14.61 -32.74
N CYS A 298 -11.10 -15.52 -33.09
CA CYS A 298 -11.32 -16.53 -34.12
C CYS A 298 -12.40 -17.55 -33.70
N ILE A 299 -12.36 -18.04 -32.45
CA ILE A 299 -13.38 -18.97 -31.92
C ILE A 299 -14.79 -18.36 -32.05
N GLU A 300 -14.91 -17.07 -31.73
CA GLU A 300 -16.20 -16.39 -31.66
C GLU A 300 -16.77 -16.01 -33.03
N LYS A 301 -15.95 -15.47 -33.93
CA LYS A 301 -16.46 -14.81 -35.15
C LYS A 301 -16.33 -15.61 -36.43
N VAL A 302 -15.62 -16.73 -36.42
CA VAL A 302 -15.43 -17.52 -37.65
C VAL A 302 -16.56 -18.55 -37.75
N ASP A 303 -17.38 -18.38 -38.78
CA ASP A 303 -18.51 -19.25 -39.07
C ASP A 303 -18.09 -20.67 -39.45
N ASP A 304 -18.92 -21.66 -39.12
CA ASP A 304 -18.70 -23.07 -39.47
C ASP A 304 -18.49 -23.28 -40.97
N ALA A 305 -19.30 -22.63 -41.80
CA ALA A 305 -19.19 -22.71 -43.25
C ALA A 305 -17.84 -22.22 -43.78
N VAL A 306 -17.18 -21.27 -43.07
CA VAL A 306 -15.83 -20.86 -43.43
C VAL A 306 -14.82 -21.89 -42.96
N ILE A 307 -14.97 -22.43 -41.75
CA ILE A 307 -14.04 -23.43 -41.19
C ILE A 307 -13.97 -24.68 -42.05
N ASP A 308 -15.10 -25.11 -42.60
CA ASP A 308 -15.18 -26.27 -43.48
C ASP A 308 -14.43 -26.05 -44.82
N THR A 309 -14.02 -24.82 -45.13
CA THR A 309 -13.19 -24.47 -46.30
C THR A 309 -11.69 -24.31 -45.98
N LEU A 310 -11.30 -24.38 -44.70
CA LEU A 310 -9.93 -24.12 -44.27
C LEU A 310 -9.10 -25.41 -44.21
N ASP A 311 -7.81 -25.29 -44.56
CA ASP A 311 -6.76 -26.27 -44.28
C ASP A 311 -5.62 -25.62 -43.47
N LEU A 312 -5.63 -25.87 -42.16
CA LEU A 312 -4.66 -25.37 -41.18
C LEU A 312 -3.52 -26.37 -40.93
N SER A 313 -3.45 -27.50 -41.65
CA SER A 313 -2.43 -28.55 -41.44
C SER A 313 -0.98 -28.08 -41.67
N SER A 314 -0.79 -26.98 -42.40
CA SER A 314 0.52 -26.35 -42.64
C SER A 314 1.07 -25.63 -41.41
N TRP A 315 0.22 -25.25 -40.47
CA TRP A 315 0.60 -24.43 -39.33
C TRP A 315 1.47 -25.26 -38.38
N ARG A 316 2.76 -24.92 -38.27
CA ARG A 316 3.73 -25.66 -37.44
C ARG A 316 3.95 -25.00 -36.08
N SER A 317 3.90 -23.66 -36.05
CA SER A 317 4.12 -22.85 -34.86
C SER A 317 3.02 -21.80 -34.74
N ALA A 318 2.02 -22.11 -33.93
CA ALA A 318 0.90 -21.25 -33.54
C ALA A 318 1.26 -20.52 -32.25
N PHE A 319 2.05 -19.45 -32.36
CA PHE A 319 2.59 -18.80 -31.17
C PHE A 319 1.55 -17.96 -30.42
N ASN A 320 1.54 -18.08 -29.10
CA ASN A 320 0.68 -17.31 -28.21
C ASN A 320 1.54 -16.63 -27.15
N GLY A 321 1.47 -15.31 -27.04
CA GLY A 321 2.31 -14.55 -26.12
C GLY A 321 1.99 -13.07 -26.05
N ALA A 322 2.84 -12.31 -25.35
CA ALA A 322 2.68 -10.88 -25.06
C ALA A 322 1.58 -10.52 -24.02
N GLU A 323 0.74 -11.47 -23.60
CA GLU A 323 -0.20 -11.35 -22.49
C GLU A 323 -0.33 -12.71 -21.77
N PRO A 324 -0.98 -12.80 -20.58
CA PRO A 324 -1.19 -14.09 -19.93
C PRO A 324 -1.88 -15.10 -20.86
N ILE A 325 -1.29 -16.29 -20.98
CA ILE A 325 -1.76 -17.36 -21.89
C ILE A 325 -2.75 -18.23 -21.13
N LYS A 326 -3.95 -18.42 -21.68
CA LYS A 326 -5.03 -19.16 -21.03
C LYS A 326 -5.15 -20.56 -21.60
N ALA A 327 -4.96 -21.58 -20.75
CA ALA A 327 -5.09 -22.98 -21.15
C ALA A 327 -6.47 -23.30 -21.77
N ASN A 328 -7.54 -22.69 -21.25
CA ASN A 328 -8.90 -22.85 -21.77
C ASN A 328 -9.06 -22.28 -23.19
N THR A 329 -8.44 -21.14 -23.52
CA THR A 329 -8.45 -20.59 -24.89
C THR A 329 -7.78 -21.56 -25.87
N LEU A 330 -6.65 -22.16 -25.47
CA LEU A 330 -5.95 -23.15 -26.31
C LEU A 330 -6.83 -24.39 -26.56
N GLU A 331 -7.48 -24.91 -25.51
CA GLU A 331 -8.39 -26.05 -25.61
C GLU A 331 -9.58 -25.75 -26.54
N ARG A 332 -10.25 -24.61 -26.34
CA ARG A 332 -11.41 -24.22 -27.16
C ARG A 332 -11.03 -24.01 -28.61
N PHE A 333 -9.88 -23.39 -28.88
CA PHE A 333 -9.42 -23.16 -30.24
C PHE A 333 -9.08 -24.50 -30.91
N HIS A 334 -8.37 -25.39 -30.22
CA HIS A 334 -8.13 -26.74 -30.73
C HIS A 334 -9.43 -27.45 -31.13
N ARG A 335 -10.40 -27.58 -30.20
CA ARG A 335 -11.68 -28.23 -30.49
C ARG A 335 -12.44 -27.58 -31.64
N ARG A 336 -12.41 -26.25 -31.73
CA ARG A 336 -13.14 -25.51 -32.77
C ARG A 336 -12.57 -25.74 -34.16
N PHE A 337 -11.25 -25.86 -34.27
CA PHE A 337 -10.52 -25.86 -35.55
C PHE A 337 -9.81 -27.20 -35.86
N GLU A 338 -9.96 -28.24 -35.04
CA GLU A 338 -9.39 -29.57 -35.31
C GLU A 338 -9.87 -30.17 -36.63
N ARG A 339 -11.14 -29.92 -36.99
CA ARG A 339 -11.73 -30.35 -38.26
C ARG A 339 -11.09 -29.69 -39.49
N ALA A 340 -10.46 -28.52 -39.31
CA ALA A 340 -9.68 -27.83 -40.33
C ALA A 340 -8.21 -28.26 -40.32
N GLY A 341 -7.83 -29.30 -39.57
CA GLY A 341 -6.47 -29.86 -39.53
C GLY A 341 -5.53 -29.21 -38.51
N PHE A 342 -6.03 -28.34 -37.64
CA PHE A 342 -5.25 -27.80 -36.52
C PHE A 342 -5.03 -28.86 -35.44
N ARG A 343 -3.81 -28.98 -34.90
CA ARG A 343 -3.46 -29.97 -33.88
C ARG A 343 -2.88 -29.31 -32.63
N ARG A 344 -3.04 -29.95 -31.47
CA ARG A 344 -2.63 -29.40 -30.17
C ARG A 344 -1.13 -29.08 -30.11
N GLU A 345 -0.31 -29.89 -30.77
CA GLU A 345 1.15 -29.77 -30.82
C GLU A 345 1.63 -28.57 -31.66
N MET A 346 0.73 -27.92 -32.39
CA MET A 346 1.04 -26.72 -33.15
C MET A 346 1.13 -25.48 -32.26
N PHE A 347 0.48 -25.48 -31.08
CA PHE A 347 0.57 -24.34 -30.18
C PHE A 347 1.99 -24.11 -29.70
N PHE A 348 2.39 -22.84 -29.67
CA PHE A 348 3.70 -22.42 -29.20
C PHE A 348 3.56 -21.29 -28.17
N PRO A 349 3.24 -21.61 -26.90
CA PRO A 349 3.25 -20.62 -25.82
C PRO A 349 4.64 -19.97 -25.70
N CYS A 350 4.69 -18.65 -25.59
CA CYS A 350 5.94 -17.92 -25.47
C CYS A 350 5.84 -16.65 -24.60
N TYR A 351 6.94 -16.31 -23.95
CA TYR A 351 7.12 -15.14 -23.10
C TYR A 351 8.21 -14.21 -23.66
N GLY A 352 8.00 -12.90 -23.51
CA GLY A 352 8.86 -11.89 -24.09
C GLY A 352 8.49 -10.45 -23.75
N LEU A 353 9.45 -9.54 -23.89
CA LEU A 353 9.35 -8.10 -23.61
C LEU A 353 10.35 -7.30 -24.46
N ALA A 354 10.04 -6.03 -24.71
CA ALA A 354 10.87 -5.13 -25.51
C ALA A 354 12.29 -4.95 -24.95
N GLU A 355 12.44 -4.90 -23.62
CA GLU A 355 13.73 -4.77 -22.95
C GLU A 355 14.69 -5.94 -23.23
N ALA A 356 14.14 -7.11 -23.59
CA ALA A 356 14.88 -8.29 -24.06
C ALA A 356 14.87 -8.41 -25.59
N THR A 357 14.68 -7.30 -26.30
CA THR A 357 14.39 -7.22 -27.73
C THR A 357 13.00 -7.79 -28.05
N LEU A 358 12.76 -9.08 -27.79
CA LEU A 358 11.44 -9.69 -27.85
C LEU A 358 11.38 -11.01 -27.07
N PHE A 359 11.95 -12.09 -27.59
CA PHE A 359 11.73 -13.46 -27.13
C PHE A 359 12.61 -13.83 -25.94
N VAL A 360 12.03 -14.47 -24.93
CA VAL A 360 12.75 -15.01 -23.75
C VAL A 360 12.52 -16.51 -23.63
N ALA A 361 11.29 -16.99 -23.50
CA ALA A 361 11.01 -18.42 -23.31
C ALA A 361 9.90 -18.90 -24.24
N GLY A 362 9.91 -20.17 -24.62
CA GLY A 362 8.83 -20.75 -25.43
C GLY A 362 9.06 -22.20 -25.85
N GLY A 363 7.97 -22.91 -26.10
CA GLY A 363 8.01 -24.29 -26.57
C GLY A 363 8.26 -25.33 -25.47
N PRO A 364 8.76 -26.53 -25.83
CA PRO A 364 9.33 -26.89 -27.13
C PRO A 364 8.29 -27.04 -28.25
N ARG A 365 8.72 -26.83 -29.51
CA ARG A 365 7.86 -26.99 -30.69
C ARG A 365 7.51 -28.46 -30.92
N GLY A 366 6.27 -28.71 -31.36
CA GLY A 366 5.82 -30.05 -31.74
C GLY A 366 5.41 -30.91 -30.55
N GLU A 367 5.47 -30.34 -29.35
CA GLU A 367 4.86 -30.88 -28.14
C GLU A 367 3.60 -30.06 -27.82
N PRO A 368 2.57 -30.68 -27.23
CA PRO A 368 1.43 -29.92 -26.74
C PRO A 368 1.85 -28.96 -25.61
N PRO A 369 1.14 -27.84 -25.41
CA PRO A 369 1.39 -26.91 -24.32
C PRO A 369 1.47 -27.62 -22.97
N THR A 370 2.54 -27.38 -22.21
CA THR A 370 2.66 -27.87 -20.84
C THR A 370 1.77 -27.03 -19.93
N THR A 371 0.80 -27.66 -19.26
CA THR A 371 -0.04 -27.02 -18.25
C THR A 371 0.32 -27.51 -16.85
N PHE A 372 0.15 -26.66 -15.85
CA PHE A 372 0.33 -27.03 -14.46
C PHE A 372 -0.81 -26.48 -13.60
N ASP A 373 -1.58 -27.39 -13.03
CA ASP A 373 -2.67 -27.07 -12.12
C ASP A 373 -2.12 -26.84 -10.71
N VAL A 374 -2.35 -25.64 -10.20
CA VAL A 374 -1.84 -25.19 -8.91
C VAL A 374 -2.97 -24.63 -8.05
N GLN A 375 -2.78 -24.66 -6.73
CA GLN A 375 -3.70 -24.00 -5.81
C GLN A 375 -3.57 -22.49 -5.97
N ARG A 376 -4.65 -21.83 -6.39
CA ARG A 376 -4.71 -20.37 -6.66
C ARG A 376 -4.20 -19.55 -5.47
N ASP A 377 -4.68 -19.87 -4.27
CA ASP A 377 -4.32 -19.14 -3.05
C ASP A 377 -2.83 -19.29 -2.69
N ALA A 378 -2.20 -20.42 -3.03
CA ALA A 378 -0.78 -20.61 -2.81
C ALA A 378 0.04 -19.65 -3.67
N VAL A 379 -0.34 -19.51 -4.96
CA VAL A 379 0.29 -18.58 -5.91
C VAL A 379 0.12 -17.13 -5.45
N HIS A 380 -1.05 -16.78 -4.90
CA HIS A 380 -1.30 -15.45 -4.31
C HIS A 380 -0.39 -15.15 -3.10
N ARG A 381 -0.01 -16.18 -2.32
CA ARG A 381 0.93 -16.10 -1.19
C ARG A 381 2.41 -16.22 -1.60
N GLY A 382 2.73 -16.25 -2.89
CA GLY A 382 4.11 -16.34 -3.38
C GLY A 382 4.73 -17.75 -3.37
N THR A 383 3.90 -18.80 -3.24
CA THR A 383 4.32 -20.21 -3.23
C THR A 383 3.60 -21.01 -4.31
N VAL A 384 4.13 -22.14 -4.75
CA VAL A 384 3.46 -22.98 -5.74
C VAL A 384 3.20 -24.37 -5.19
N VAL A 385 1.92 -24.71 -5.04
CA VAL A 385 1.47 -26.01 -4.55
C VAL A 385 0.64 -26.69 -5.66
N PRO A 386 1.01 -27.90 -6.12
CA PRO A 386 0.19 -28.67 -7.06
C PRO A 386 -1.24 -28.86 -6.55
N ALA A 387 -2.23 -28.77 -7.43
CA ALA A 387 -3.59 -29.20 -7.09
C ALA A 387 -3.62 -30.73 -6.94
N GLY A 388 -4.04 -31.24 -5.77
CA GLY A 388 -4.20 -32.68 -5.53
C GLY A 388 -5.50 -33.22 -6.13
N GLU A 389 -5.60 -34.54 -6.28
CA GLU A 389 -6.79 -35.22 -6.86
C GLU A 389 -8.08 -34.98 -6.03
N ASP A 390 -7.95 -34.70 -4.72
CA ASP A 390 -9.06 -34.44 -3.78
C ASP A 390 -9.41 -32.93 -3.63
N ALA A 391 -8.91 -32.05 -4.50
CA ALA A 391 -9.28 -30.62 -4.48
C ALA A 391 -10.72 -30.43 -4.99
N GLY A 392 -11.71 -30.73 -4.15
CA GLY A 392 -13.14 -30.77 -4.48
C GLY A 392 -13.81 -29.47 -4.91
N ASP A 393 -13.06 -28.40 -5.19
CA ASP A 393 -13.58 -27.14 -5.74
C ASP A 393 -12.70 -26.63 -6.89
N ALA A 394 -13.20 -26.77 -8.12
CA ALA A 394 -12.53 -26.31 -9.34
C ALA A 394 -12.23 -24.79 -9.32
N ALA A 395 -12.94 -23.99 -8.52
CA ALA A 395 -12.69 -22.56 -8.37
C ALA A 395 -11.33 -22.24 -7.72
N ARG A 396 -10.76 -23.18 -6.95
CA ARG A 396 -9.48 -23.02 -6.25
C ARG A 396 -8.27 -23.45 -7.07
N ILE A 397 -8.50 -23.99 -8.27
CA ILE A 397 -7.44 -24.42 -9.17
C ILE A 397 -7.15 -23.29 -10.16
N HIS A 398 -5.87 -23.05 -10.39
CA HIS A 398 -5.38 -22.17 -11.44
C HIS A 398 -4.46 -22.96 -12.37
N THR A 399 -4.82 -23.04 -13.66
CA THR A 399 -4.04 -23.77 -14.67
C THR A 399 -3.08 -22.81 -15.36
N LEU A 400 -1.79 -22.91 -15.04
CA LEU A 400 -0.74 -22.11 -15.65
C LEU A 400 -0.14 -22.81 -16.87
N VAL A 401 0.32 -22.03 -17.85
CA VAL A 401 1.01 -22.55 -19.05
C VAL A 401 2.51 -22.33 -18.90
N GLY A 402 3.28 -23.41 -19.04
CA GLY A 402 4.74 -23.41 -18.93
C GLY A 402 5.43 -23.21 -20.28
N MET A 403 6.56 -22.52 -20.26
CA MET A 403 7.37 -22.22 -21.44
C MET A 403 8.81 -22.67 -21.22
N ALA A 404 9.37 -23.46 -22.13
CA ALA A 404 10.75 -23.93 -22.00
C ALA A 404 11.76 -22.77 -22.03
N ILE A 405 12.75 -22.86 -21.14
CA ILE A 405 13.90 -21.96 -21.08
C ILE A 405 15.06 -22.63 -21.83
N ASP A 406 15.63 -21.94 -22.81
CA ASP A 406 16.90 -22.37 -23.42
C ASP A 406 18.08 -21.86 -22.59
N GLY A 407 18.58 -22.68 -21.67
CA GLY A 407 19.72 -22.34 -20.81
C GLY A 407 21.08 -22.23 -21.52
N ARG A 408 21.16 -22.43 -22.84
CA ARG A 408 22.42 -22.30 -23.60
C ARG A 408 22.70 -20.88 -24.06
N GLU A 409 21.67 -20.09 -24.33
CA GLU A 409 21.75 -18.75 -24.94
C GLU A 409 21.39 -17.61 -23.96
N GLN A 410 20.92 -17.95 -22.75
CA GLN A 410 20.48 -16.99 -21.74
C GLN A 410 20.42 -17.61 -20.34
N VAL A 411 20.45 -16.75 -19.32
CA VAL A 411 20.23 -17.10 -17.92
C VAL A 411 18.95 -16.44 -17.44
N VAL A 412 18.02 -17.26 -16.95
CA VAL A 412 16.78 -16.82 -16.31
C VAL A 412 16.83 -17.20 -14.84
N LYS A 413 16.61 -16.22 -13.96
CA LYS A 413 16.51 -16.42 -12.52
C LYS A 413 15.18 -15.93 -12.00
N ILE A 414 14.70 -16.54 -10.93
CA ILE A 414 13.56 -16.06 -10.14
C ILE A 414 14.14 -15.42 -8.89
N VAL A 415 13.83 -14.15 -8.65
CA VAL A 415 14.48 -13.34 -7.60
C VAL A 415 13.42 -12.65 -6.75
N ASP A 416 13.60 -12.62 -5.43
CA ASP A 416 12.68 -11.90 -4.54
C ASP A 416 12.74 -10.38 -4.78
N PRO A 417 11.63 -9.69 -5.11
CA PRO A 417 11.68 -8.27 -5.48
C PRO A 417 12.04 -7.33 -4.32
N GLY A 418 11.94 -7.78 -3.07
CA GLY A 418 12.33 -7.02 -1.88
C GLY A 418 13.79 -7.27 -1.47
N SER A 419 14.14 -8.52 -1.22
CA SER A 419 15.46 -8.93 -0.71
C SER A 419 16.52 -9.10 -1.80
N TRP A 420 16.12 -9.23 -3.07
CA TRP A 420 16.98 -9.45 -4.25
C TRP A 420 17.82 -10.73 -4.19
N THR A 421 17.33 -11.75 -3.47
CA THR A 421 17.94 -13.08 -3.39
C THR A 421 17.30 -14.04 -4.40
N VAL A 422 18.07 -15.02 -4.89
CA VAL A 422 17.57 -16.05 -5.80
C VAL A 422 16.59 -16.97 -5.06
N GLN A 423 15.44 -17.22 -5.67
CA GLN A 423 14.41 -18.11 -5.16
C GLN A 423 14.62 -19.54 -5.70
N PRO A 424 14.35 -20.59 -4.90
CA PRO A 424 14.33 -21.95 -5.39
C PRO A 424 13.14 -22.20 -6.33
N ASP A 425 13.16 -23.31 -7.06
CA ASP A 425 12.04 -23.79 -7.86
C ASP A 425 10.72 -23.81 -7.05
N LEU A 426 9.60 -23.58 -7.74
CA LEU A 426 8.25 -23.52 -7.14
C LEU A 426 8.03 -22.37 -6.13
N ARG A 427 8.88 -21.35 -6.15
CA ARG A 427 8.63 -20.07 -5.45
C ARG A 427 8.40 -18.96 -6.47
N VAL A 428 7.41 -18.12 -6.20
CA VAL A 428 7.10 -16.97 -7.06
C VAL A 428 8.08 -15.85 -6.72
N GLY A 429 8.69 -15.27 -7.75
CA GLY A 429 9.54 -14.09 -7.64
C GLY A 429 9.59 -13.34 -8.96
N GLU A 430 10.34 -12.24 -9.00
CA GLU A 430 10.58 -11.46 -10.21
C GLU A 430 11.48 -12.26 -11.18
N VAL A 431 11.11 -12.27 -12.46
CA VAL A 431 11.92 -12.88 -13.51
C VAL A 431 13.08 -11.94 -13.84
N TRP A 432 14.30 -12.40 -13.64
CA TRP A 432 15.54 -11.69 -13.97
C TRP A 432 16.23 -12.39 -15.14
N LEU A 433 16.70 -11.63 -16.12
CA LEU A 433 17.23 -12.13 -17.39
C LEU A 433 18.64 -11.60 -17.65
N GLN A 434 19.54 -12.47 -18.08
CA GLN A 434 20.81 -12.10 -18.69
C GLN A 434 20.95 -12.80 -20.04
N SER A 435 21.15 -12.03 -21.11
CA SER A 435 21.26 -12.52 -22.49
C SER A 435 21.82 -11.43 -23.41
N ASP A 436 22.44 -11.79 -24.53
CA ASP A 436 22.81 -10.86 -25.61
C ASP A 436 21.59 -10.24 -26.31
N SER A 437 20.39 -10.76 -26.07
CA SER A 437 19.13 -10.14 -26.47
C SER A 437 18.71 -8.97 -25.57
N VAL A 438 19.29 -8.83 -24.37
CA VAL A 438 19.02 -7.69 -23.49
C VAL A 438 19.49 -6.40 -24.15
N THR A 439 18.59 -5.43 -24.22
CA THR A 439 18.82 -4.14 -24.88
C THR A 439 19.71 -3.23 -24.03
N ARG A 440 20.17 -2.11 -24.59
CA ARG A 440 21.14 -1.23 -23.92
C ARG A 440 20.57 -0.47 -22.71
N GLY A 441 19.24 -0.36 -22.61
CA GLY A 441 18.58 0.48 -21.61
C GLY A 441 17.48 1.36 -22.19
N TYR A 442 17.14 2.42 -21.45
CA TYR A 442 16.14 3.42 -21.85
C TYR A 442 16.80 4.73 -22.31
N TRP A 443 16.39 5.22 -23.47
CA TRP A 443 16.89 6.46 -24.07
C TRP A 443 16.70 7.65 -23.11
N ASN A 444 17.78 8.41 -22.84
CA ASN A 444 17.78 9.57 -21.93
C ASN A 444 17.22 9.32 -20.51
N ARG A 445 17.30 8.08 -20.00
CA ARG A 445 16.83 7.74 -18.64
C ARG A 445 17.88 6.93 -17.86
N ALA A 446 18.97 7.59 -17.44
CA ALA A 446 20.09 6.94 -16.76
C ALA A 446 19.69 6.19 -15.48
N LYS A 447 18.90 6.83 -14.59
CA LYS A 447 18.41 6.19 -13.36
C LYS A 447 17.55 4.96 -13.65
N ALA A 448 16.53 5.10 -14.50
CA ALA A 448 15.65 3.97 -14.84
C ALA A 448 16.38 2.84 -15.59
N THR A 449 17.46 3.16 -16.32
CA THR A 449 18.34 2.15 -16.94
C THR A 449 19.13 1.42 -15.88
N ALA A 450 19.75 2.13 -14.92
CA ALA A 450 20.46 1.50 -13.81
C ALA A 450 19.54 0.60 -12.96
N ASP A 451 18.35 1.08 -12.62
CA ASP A 451 17.37 0.36 -11.80
C ASP A 451 16.87 -0.94 -12.46
N ALA A 452 16.77 -0.98 -13.80
CA ALA A 452 16.19 -2.11 -14.54
C ALA A 452 17.22 -3.05 -15.19
N PHE A 453 18.33 -2.54 -15.72
CA PHE A 453 19.29 -3.33 -16.52
C PHE A 453 20.56 -3.74 -15.76
N HIS A 454 20.84 -3.12 -14.60
CA HIS A 454 22.10 -3.33 -13.86
C HIS A 454 21.87 -3.93 -12.47
N ALA A 455 20.94 -4.88 -12.36
CA ALA A 455 20.61 -5.50 -11.09
C ALA A 455 21.58 -6.62 -10.73
N TYR A 456 21.92 -6.72 -9.43
CA TYR A 456 22.77 -7.76 -8.87
C TYR A 456 22.04 -8.45 -7.73
N THR A 457 22.17 -9.76 -7.67
CA THR A 457 21.59 -10.56 -6.59
C THR A 457 22.37 -10.35 -5.28
N THR A 458 21.68 -10.20 -4.15
CA THR A 458 22.31 -9.85 -2.85
C THR A 458 22.99 -11.04 -2.16
N ASP A 459 22.55 -12.26 -2.46
CA ASP A 459 23.04 -13.52 -1.91
C ASP A 459 24.29 -14.05 -2.64
N THR A 460 24.32 -13.97 -3.98
CA THR A 460 25.44 -14.49 -4.80
C THR A 460 26.32 -13.40 -5.41
N GLY A 461 25.85 -12.15 -5.46
CA GLY A 461 26.55 -11.05 -6.12
C GLY A 461 26.56 -11.14 -7.65
N GLU A 462 25.83 -12.10 -8.24
CA GLU A 462 25.79 -12.29 -9.69
C GLU A 462 24.98 -11.19 -10.38
N GLY A 463 25.41 -10.82 -11.59
CA GLY A 463 24.80 -9.82 -12.46
C GLY A 463 25.78 -9.27 -13.51
N PRO A 464 25.41 -8.24 -14.28
CA PRO A 464 24.13 -7.54 -14.22
C PRO A 464 22.99 -8.33 -14.89
N PHE A 465 21.81 -8.29 -14.28
CA PHE A 465 20.56 -8.82 -14.84
C PHE A 465 19.59 -7.70 -15.23
N LEU A 466 18.79 -7.95 -16.27
CA LEU A 466 17.56 -7.24 -16.57
C LEU A 466 16.45 -7.70 -15.61
N ARG A 467 15.85 -6.76 -14.89
CA ARG A 467 14.62 -6.93 -14.10
C ARG A 467 13.41 -6.72 -14.99
N THR A 468 12.65 -7.77 -15.28
CA THR A 468 11.52 -7.68 -16.23
C THR A 468 10.31 -6.95 -15.63
N GLY A 469 10.20 -6.90 -14.29
CA GLY A 469 9.00 -6.46 -13.59
C GLY A 469 7.84 -7.46 -13.62
N ASP A 470 8.06 -8.66 -14.18
CA ASP A 470 7.08 -9.75 -14.25
C ASP A 470 7.38 -10.81 -13.17
N LEU A 471 6.32 -11.38 -12.60
CA LEU A 471 6.37 -12.43 -11.59
C LEU A 471 6.18 -13.80 -12.23
N GLY A 472 6.96 -14.77 -11.76
CA GLY A 472 6.86 -16.16 -12.20
C GLY A 472 7.64 -17.11 -11.32
N PHE A 473 7.65 -18.37 -11.71
CA PHE A 473 8.47 -19.42 -11.09
C PHE A 473 9.00 -20.39 -12.15
N VAL A 474 10.01 -21.19 -11.78
CA VAL A 474 10.55 -22.25 -12.62
C VAL A 474 10.19 -23.63 -12.05
N ARG A 475 9.91 -24.56 -12.95
CA ARG A 475 9.76 -25.99 -12.68
C ARG A 475 10.20 -26.79 -13.91
N ASP A 476 11.04 -27.81 -13.74
CA ASP A 476 11.45 -28.73 -14.80
C ASP A 476 12.01 -28.00 -16.05
N GLY A 477 12.78 -26.93 -15.82
CA GLY A 477 13.36 -26.08 -16.87
C GLY A 477 12.35 -25.22 -17.64
N ARG A 478 11.11 -25.08 -17.14
CA ARG A 478 10.05 -24.26 -17.73
C ARG A 478 9.72 -23.08 -16.83
N LEU A 479 9.58 -21.92 -17.44
CA LEU A 479 9.09 -20.70 -16.81
C LEU A 479 7.56 -20.73 -16.80
N PHE A 480 6.96 -20.31 -15.69
CA PHE A 480 5.52 -20.06 -15.56
C PHE A 480 5.32 -18.62 -15.09
N ILE A 481 4.61 -17.81 -15.86
CA ILE A 481 4.34 -16.40 -15.53
C ILE A 481 3.04 -16.31 -14.74
N THR A 482 3.06 -15.65 -13.59
CA THR A 482 1.89 -15.49 -12.72
C THR A 482 1.28 -14.09 -12.81
N GLY A 483 2.08 -13.05 -13.08
CA GLY A 483 1.57 -11.70 -13.29
C GLY A 483 2.66 -10.63 -13.37
N ARG A 484 2.28 -9.37 -13.12
CA ARG A 484 3.18 -8.22 -13.24
C ARG A 484 3.17 -7.39 -11.96
N ILE A 485 4.34 -7.02 -11.45
CA ILE A 485 4.50 -6.37 -10.14
C ILE A 485 3.64 -5.10 -10.04
N LYS A 486 3.64 -4.26 -11.08
CA LYS A 486 2.93 -2.97 -11.09
C LYS A 486 1.43 -3.04 -11.35
N GLU A 487 0.92 -4.20 -11.77
CA GLU A 487 -0.50 -4.41 -12.03
C GLU A 487 -1.15 -5.29 -10.96
N LEU A 488 -0.35 -5.76 -9.99
CA LEU A 488 -0.84 -6.58 -8.89
C LEU A 488 -1.80 -5.76 -8.04
N ILE A 489 -3.03 -6.26 -7.90
CA ILE A 489 -4.02 -5.65 -7.00
C ILE A 489 -3.74 -6.23 -5.63
N ILE A 490 -3.31 -5.38 -4.70
CA ILE A 490 -3.03 -5.79 -3.33
C ILE A 490 -4.16 -5.24 -2.48
N VAL A 491 -5.02 -6.13 -2.00
CA VAL A 491 -6.17 -5.79 -1.15
C VAL A 491 -6.07 -6.68 0.08
N ASN A 492 -6.13 -6.10 1.28
CA ASN A 492 -5.97 -6.84 2.53
C ASN A 492 -4.65 -7.66 2.61
N GLY A 493 -3.57 -7.19 1.95
CA GLY A 493 -2.27 -7.88 1.92
C GLY A 493 -2.20 -9.15 1.06
N PHE A 494 -3.26 -9.49 0.32
CA PHE A 494 -3.25 -10.58 -0.66
C PHE A 494 -3.01 -10.04 -2.06
N ASN A 495 -2.19 -10.76 -2.82
CA ASN A 495 -1.94 -10.48 -4.22
C ASN A 495 -3.09 -11.05 -5.05
N HIS A 496 -3.89 -10.19 -5.66
CA HIS A 496 -4.91 -10.56 -6.64
C HIS A 496 -4.42 -10.17 -8.03
N TYR A 497 -4.31 -11.18 -8.90
CA TYR A 497 -3.94 -10.97 -10.28
C TYR A 497 -5.16 -10.46 -11.08
N PRO A 498 -5.12 -9.25 -11.68
CA PRO A 498 -6.27 -8.67 -12.37
C PRO A 498 -6.93 -9.60 -13.41
N GLN A 499 -6.11 -10.32 -14.17
CA GLN A 499 -6.58 -11.21 -15.24
C GLN A 499 -7.46 -12.36 -14.74
N ASP A 500 -7.26 -12.80 -13.50
CA ASP A 500 -8.02 -13.89 -12.88
C ASP A 500 -9.43 -13.43 -12.53
N ILE A 501 -9.52 -12.20 -11.99
CA ILE A 501 -10.79 -11.53 -11.69
C ILE A 501 -11.55 -11.25 -13.00
N GLU A 502 -10.87 -10.70 -14.00
CA GLU A 502 -11.45 -10.41 -15.32
C GLU A 502 -12.00 -11.67 -16.00
N GLU A 503 -11.29 -12.80 -15.89
CA GLU A 503 -11.76 -14.08 -16.45
C GLU A 503 -13.01 -14.58 -15.76
N THR A 504 -13.03 -14.51 -14.43
CA THR A 504 -14.19 -14.92 -13.64
C THR A 504 -15.40 -14.09 -14.01
N VAL A 505 -15.24 -12.78 -14.14
CA VAL A 505 -16.31 -11.86 -14.59
C VAL A 505 -16.81 -12.21 -15.98
N GLN A 506 -15.90 -12.41 -16.94
CA GLN A 506 -16.26 -12.67 -18.34
C GLN A 506 -16.95 -14.02 -18.53
N ALA A 507 -16.67 -15.00 -17.67
CA ALA A 507 -17.31 -16.32 -17.71
C ALA A 507 -18.75 -16.34 -17.17
N LEU A 508 -19.24 -15.26 -16.56
CA LEU A 508 -20.56 -15.24 -15.92
C LEU A 508 -21.73 -15.17 -16.90
N SER A 509 -21.54 -14.58 -18.07
CA SER A 509 -22.63 -14.37 -19.03
C SER A 509 -22.13 -14.20 -20.45
N ASP A 510 -22.88 -14.75 -21.41
CA ASP A 510 -22.69 -14.53 -22.85
C ASP A 510 -22.99 -13.08 -23.28
N ASP A 511 -23.48 -12.25 -22.36
CA ASP A 511 -23.71 -10.82 -22.59
C ASP A 511 -22.44 -9.98 -22.31
N PHE A 512 -21.46 -10.53 -21.59
CA PHE A 512 -20.17 -9.87 -21.38
C PHE A 512 -19.23 -10.12 -22.56
N ARG A 513 -18.62 -9.04 -23.05
CA ARG A 513 -17.63 -9.13 -24.12
C ARG A 513 -16.30 -9.61 -23.53
N VAL A 514 -15.86 -10.79 -23.96
CA VAL A 514 -14.54 -11.36 -23.61
C VAL A 514 -13.43 -10.39 -24.07
N HIS A 515 -12.37 -10.28 -23.28
CA HIS A 515 -11.24 -9.33 -23.50
C HIS A 515 -11.65 -7.85 -23.53
N CYS A 516 -12.75 -7.50 -22.87
CA CYS A 516 -13.15 -6.11 -22.62
C CYS A 516 -13.46 -5.89 -21.13
N GLY A 517 -12.71 -6.55 -20.24
CA GLY A 517 -12.76 -6.34 -18.80
C GLY A 517 -11.44 -5.80 -18.26
N ALA A 518 -11.49 -4.99 -17.21
CA ALA A 518 -10.33 -4.54 -16.47
C ALA A 518 -10.63 -4.58 -14.96
N ALA A 519 -9.81 -5.31 -14.21
CA ALA A 519 -9.75 -5.22 -12.75
C ALA A 519 -8.56 -4.34 -12.37
N PHE A 520 -8.72 -3.47 -11.36
CA PHE A 520 -7.66 -2.60 -10.87
C PHE A 520 -7.91 -2.20 -9.41
N SER A 521 -6.86 -1.76 -8.71
CA SER A 521 -7.02 -1.09 -7.41
C SER A 521 -7.73 0.24 -7.61
N PHE A 522 -8.92 0.43 -7.06
CA PHE A 522 -9.65 1.70 -7.14
C PHE A 522 -8.95 2.77 -6.28
N ASP A 523 -8.59 2.42 -5.05
CA ASP A 523 -7.64 3.10 -4.16
C ASP A 523 -6.65 2.08 -3.56
N ASP A 524 -5.87 2.45 -2.54
CA ASP A 524 -4.77 1.62 -2.01
C ASP A 524 -5.24 0.28 -1.38
N GLU A 525 -6.55 0.04 -1.19
CA GLU A 525 -7.10 -1.18 -0.56
C GLU A 525 -8.45 -1.70 -1.15
N ARG A 526 -8.99 -1.16 -2.26
CA ARG A 526 -10.29 -1.60 -2.83
C ARG A 526 -10.25 -2.01 -4.31
N LEU A 527 -11.06 -3.01 -4.69
CA LEU A 527 -11.15 -3.54 -6.07
C LEU A 527 -12.18 -2.80 -6.94
N GLY A 528 -11.74 -2.26 -8.08
CA GLY A 528 -12.60 -1.75 -9.15
C GLY A 528 -12.64 -2.69 -10.36
N ILE A 529 -13.82 -2.85 -10.97
CA ILE A 529 -14.04 -3.66 -12.18
C ILE A 529 -14.77 -2.84 -13.24
N VAL A 530 -14.23 -2.80 -14.45
CA VAL A 530 -14.91 -2.27 -15.63
C VAL A 530 -15.09 -3.41 -16.62
N GLN A 531 -16.31 -3.63 -17.14
CA GLN A 531 -16.62 -4.73 -18.05
C GLN A 531 -17.48 -4.28 -19.24
N GLY A 532 -17.04 -4.62 -20.45
CA GLY A 532 -17.75 -4.33 -21.69
C GLY A 532 -18.91 -5.29 -21.95
N VAL A 533 -20.05 -4.78 -22.42
CA VAL A 533 -21.27 -5.56 -22.74
C VAL A 533 -21.49 -5.68 -24.26
N ALA A 534 -21.77 -6.87 -24.79
CA ALA A 534 -21.88 -7.12 -26.23
C ALA A 534 -22.95 -6.22 -26.92
N ARG A 535 -22.63 -5.68 -28.11
CA ARG A 535 -23.56 -4.82 -28.90
C ARG A 535 -24.67 -5.66 -29.54
N GLY A 536 -25.90 -5.14 -29.57
CA GLY A 536 -27.02 -5.68 -30.35
C GLY A 536 -28.04 -6.51 -29.56
N LYS A 537 -27.84 -6.71 -28.25
CA LYS A 537 -28.84 -7.27 -27.35
C LYS A 537 -29.33 -6.17 -26.40
N ASP A 538 -30.64 -5.98 -26.26
CA ASP A 538 -31.18 -5.11 -25.20
C ASP A 538 -31.14 -5.87 -23.88
N VAL A 539 -29.99 -5.78 -23.21
CA VAL A 539 -29.72 -6.43 -21.91
C VAL A 539 -29.85 -5.46 -20.74
N THR A 540 -30.35 -4.24 -21.00
CA THR A 540 -30.48 -3.16 -20.02
C THR A 540 -31.28 -3.60 -18.79
N ALA A 541 -32.36 -4.37 -19.02
CA ALA A 541 -33.21 -4.92 -17.97
C ALA A 541 -32.51 -5.95 -17.05
N ARG A 542 -31.30 -6.42 -17.40
CA ARG A 542 -30.55 -7.45 -16.67
C ARG A 542 -29.26 -6.91 -16.05
N PHE A 543 -28.97 -5.61 -16.14
CA PHE A 543 -27.70 -5.08 -15.63
C PHE A 543 -27.51 -5.26 -14.13
N ASP A 544 -28.55 -5.07 -13.32
CA ASP A 544 -28.48 -5.31 -11.87
C ASP A 544 -28.24 -6.79 -11.53
N GLU A 545 -28.88 -7.71 -12.26
CA GLU A 545 -28.66 -9.15 -12.15
C GLU A 545 -27.20 -9.49 -12.46
N LEU A 546 -26.67 -8.97 -13.57
CA LEU A 546 -25.31 -9.21 -14.04
C LEU A 546 -24.26 -8.67 -13.06
N ILE A 547 -24.46 -7.47 -12.50
CA ILE A 547 -23.60 -6.88 -11.47
C ILE A 547 -23.65 -7.70 -10.17
N ALA A 548 -24.83 -8.10 -9.71
CA ALA A 548 -24.97 -8.92 -8.50
C ALA A 548 -24.24 -10.25 -8.65
N ARG A 549 -24.29 -10.85 -9.85
CA ARG A 549 -23.51 -12.05 -10.19
C ARG A 549 -22.00 -11.77 -10.19
N ILE A 550 -21.54 -10.66 -10.77
CA ILE A 550 -20.12 -10.24 -10.69
C ILE A 550 -19.67 -10.17 -9.24
N ARG A 551 -20.38 -9.44 -8.38
CA ARG A 551 -20.01 -9.27 -6.97
C ARG A 551 -19.85 -10.60 -6.24
N ARG A 552 -20.87 -11.46 -6.38
CA ARG A 552 -20.91 -12.76 -5.70
C ARG A 552 -19.79 -13.67 -6.17
N GLU A 553 -19.62 -13.82 -7.48
CA GLU A 553 -18.63 -14.77 -8.01
C GLU A 553 -17.20 -14.26 -7.86
N VAL A 554 -16.96 -12.94 -7.99
CA VAL A 554 -15.63 -12.38 -7.72
C VAL A 554 -15.24 -12.56 -6.26
N LEU A 555 -16.15 -12.28 -5.32
CA LEU A 555 -15.92 -12.53 -3.90
C LEU A 555 -15.70 -14.03 -3.61
N LYS A 556 -16.51 -14.91 -4.18
CA LYS A 556 -16.42 -16.36 -3.98
C LYS A 556 -15.11 -16.95 -4.51
N VAL A 557 -14.70 -16.58 -5.72
CA VAL A 557 -13.55 -17.19 -6.41
C VAL A 557 -12.23 -16.53 -5.99
N HIS A 558 -12.23 -15.21 -5.77
CA HIS A 558 -11.00 -14.45 -5.50
C HIS A 558 -10.85 -13.98 -4.06
N GLY A 559 -11.87 -14.15 -3.22
CA GLY A 559 -11.81 -13.71 -1.82
C GLY A 559 -11.77 -12.18 -1.65
N VAL A 560 -12.10 -11.42 -2.70
CA VAL A 560 -12.12 -9.96 -2.70
C VAL A 560 -13.45 -9.47 -3.28
N ALA A 561 -14.14 -8.59 -2.57
CA ALA A 561 -15.36 -8.00 -3.06
C ALA A 561 -15.06 -6.73 -3.89
N PRO A 562 -15.66 -6.59 -5.09
CA PRO A 562 -15.57 -5.35 -5.86
C PRO A 562 -16.24 -4.21 -5.07
N ALA A 563 -15.56 -3.08 -4.94
CA ALA A 563 -16.15 -1.84 -4.43
C ALA A 563 -16.87 -1.04 -5.54
N TYR A 564 -16.40 -1.19 -6.78
CA TYR A 564 -16.97 -0.55 -7.96
C TYR A 564 -17.06 -1.55 -9.11
N ILE A 565 -18.21 -1.59 -9.78
CA ILE A 565 -18.43 -2.35 -11.01
C ILE A 565 -19.10 -1.43 -12.02
N ALA A 566 -18.46 -1.22 -13.17
CA ALA A 566 -19.05 -0.44 -14.27
C ALA A 566 -19.17 -1.28 -15.54
N LEU A 567 -20.38 -1.32 -16.08
CA LEU A 567 -20.68 -1.87 -17.40
C LEU A 567 -20.56 -0.76 -18.44
N VAL A 568 -19.81 -1.01 -19.50
CA VAL A 568 -19.51 -0.01 -20.54
C VAL A 568 -19.75 -0.56 -21.94
N ASN A 569 -19.84 0.33 -22.92
CA ASN A 569 -19.74 -0.06 -24.33
C ASN A 569 -18.35 -0.70 -24.57
N PRO A 570 -18.23 -1.85 -25.26
CA PRO A 570 -16.95 -2.53 -25.46
C PRO A 570 -15.89 -1.70 -26.17
N GLY A 571 -16.31 -0.74 -27.00
CA GLY A 571 -15.42 0.18 -27.70
C GLY A 571 -14.75 1.23 -26.79
N ASN A 572 -15.26 1.40 -25.57
CA ASN A 572 -14.79 2.42 -24.63
C ASN A 572 -13.70 1.92 -23.69
N VAL A 573 -13.49 0.60 -23.58
CA VAL A 573 -12.41 0.03 -22.74
C VAL A 573 -11.06 0.30 -23.41
N PRO A 574 -10.16 1.13 -22.81
CA PRO A 574 -8.89 1.47 -23.44
C PRO A 574 -8.01 0.26 -23.71
N LYS A 575 -7.57 0.13 -24.97
CA LYS A 575 -6.67 -0.93 -25.43
C LYS A 575 -5.40 -0.35 -26.02
N THR A 576 -4.30 -1.08 -25.86
CA THR A 576 -3.09 -0.86 -26.62
C THR A 576 -3.36 -1.06 -28.10
N SER A 577 -2.48 -0.53 -28.94
CA SER A 577 -2.54 -0.70 -30.39
C SER A 577 -2.34 -2.16 -30.85
N SER A 578 -1.88 -3.05 -29.96
CA SER A 578 -1.85 -4.52 -30.12
C SER A 578 -3.08 -5.24 -29.58
N GLY A 579 -4.09 -4.53 -29.04
CA GLY A 579 -5.35 -5.11 -28.55
C GLY A 579 -5.42 -5.47 -27.06
N LYS A 580 -4.31 -5.35 -26.31
CA LYS A 580 -4.26 -5.62 -24.85
C LYS A 580 -4.95 -4.53 -24.03
N ILE A 581 -5.59 -4.90 -22.93
CA ILE A 581 -6.22 -3.96 -21.98
C ILE A 581 -5.16 -3.04 -21.34
N GLN A 582 -5.41 -1.74 -21.31
CA GLN A 582 -4.57 -0.77 -20.57
C GLN A 582 -5.17 -0.53 -19.17
N ARG A 583 -5.00 -1.44 -18.20
CA ARG A 583 -5.66 -1.39 -16.89
C ARG A 583 -5.48 -0.06 -16.15
N GLY A 584 -4.26 0.50 -16.13
CA GLY A 584 -3.99 1.81 -15.53
C GLY A 584 -4.73 2.96 -16.23
N GLU A 585 -4.90 2.88 -17.55
CA GLU A 585 -5.66 3.86 -18.32
C GLU A 585 -7.17 3.69 -18.17
N VAL A 586 -7.66 2.45 -18.02
CA VAL A 586 -9.05 2.16 -17.66
C VAL A 586 -9.34 2.73 -16.28
N ARG A 587 -8.49 2.45 -15.28
CA ARG A 587 -8.56 3.02 -13.92
C ARG A 587 -8.61 4.53 -13.98
N ARG A 588 -7.64 5.17 -14.63
CA ARG A 588 -7.57 6.62 -14.74
C ARG A 588 -8.81 7.19 -15.44
N SER A 589 -9.20 6.64 -16.59
CA SER A 589 -10.40 7.09 -17.33
C SER A 589 -11.70 6.87 -16.54
N PHE A 590 -11.75 5.86 -15.66
CA PHE A 590 -12.88 5.60 -14.77
C PHE A 590 -12.94 6.62 -13.63
N LEU A 591 -11.82 6.83 -12.94
CA LEU A 591 -11.68 7.81 -11.86
C LEU A 591 -11.89 9.26 -12.33
N ASP A 592 -11.38 9.59 -13.53
CA ASP A 592 -11.55 10.90 -14.18
C ASP A 592 -12.95 11.08 -14.82
N LYS A 593 -13.84 10.08 -14.71
CA LYS A 593 -15.19 10.05 -15.30
C LYS A 593 -15.22 10.28 -16.82
N GLN A 594 -14.20 9.82 -17.54
CA GLN A 594 -14.08 9.92 -19.00
C GLN A 594 -14.58 8.66 -19.74
N LEU A 595 -14.89 7.58 -19.02
CA LEU A 595 -15.55 6.39 -19.56
C LEU A 595 -17.06 6.61 -19.63
N GLU A 596 -17.66 6.43 -20.81
CA GLU A 596 -19.12 6.37 -20.94
C GLU A 596 -19.61 5.02 -20.37
N VAL A 597 -20.27 5.12 -19.21
CA VAL A 597 -20.83 4.02 -18.43
C VAL A 597 -22.28 3.77 -18.84
N LEU A 598 -22.60 2.52 -19.16
CA LEU A 598 -23.96 2.05 -19.46
C LEU A 598 -24.76 1.80 -18.19
N HIS A 599 -24.12 1.19 -17.19
CA HIS A 599 -24.67 0.93 -15.87
C HIS A 599 -23.53 0.77 -14.88
N ALA A 600 -23.68 1.23 -13.65
CA ALA A 600 -22.67 1.02 -12.63
C ALA A 600 -23.32 0.66 -11.31
N TRP A 601 -22.54 -0.03 -10.51
CA TRP A 601 -22.84 -0.32 -9.14
C TRP A 601 -21.62 0.02 -8.32
N GLU A 602 -21.88 0.76 -7.28
CA GLU A 602 -20.96 1.13 -6.24
C GLU A 602 -21.50 0.49 -4.96
N ALA A 603 -20.61 -0.07 -4.14
CA ALA A 603 -21.02 -0.57 -2.84
C ALA A 603 -21.69 0.55 -2.05
N GLU A 604 -22.97 0.38 -1.67
CA GLU A 604 -23.65 1.33 -0.80
C GLU A 604 -22.84 1.49 0.48
N HIS A 605 -22.46 2.73 0.81
CA HIS A 605 -21.93 3.03 2.14
C HIS A 605 -22.91 2.51 3.19
N PRO A 606 -22.43 1.82 4.25
CA PRO A 606 -23.29 1.33 5.31
C PRO A 606 -24.20 2.46 5.81
N ARG A 607 -25.51 2.30 5.62
CA ARG A 607 -26.50 3.27 6.10
C ARG A 607 -26.55 3.27 7.63
N GLU A 608 -26.53 4.49 8.17
CA GLU A 608 -26.94 4.89 9.52
C GLU A 608 -26.41 4.04 10.70
N THR A 609 -25.34 4.52 11.34
CA THR A 609 -25.22 4.37 12.80
C THR A 609 -25.83 5.63 13.45
N PRO A 610 -26.70 5.52 14.46
CA PRO A 610 -27.24 6.70 15.16
C PRO A 610 -26.10 7.50 15.80
N ALA A 611 -26.34 8.79 16.05
CA ALA A 611 -25.45 9.61 16.88
C ALA A 611 -25.15 8.90 18.23
N PRO A 612 -23.93 9.04 18.79
CA PRO A 612 -23.64 8.45 20.09
C PRO A 612 -24.68 8.94 21.10
N ALA A 613 -25.34 7.99 21.78
CA ALA A 613 -26.13 8.34 22.96
C ALA A 613 -25.21 9.10 23.92
N PRO A 614 -25.70 10.14 24.63
CA PRO A 614 -24.96 10.68 25.75
C PRO A 614 -24.59 9.50 26.65
N VAL A 615 -23.31 9.44 27.02
CA VAL A 615 -22.78 8.50 28.01
C VAL A 615 -23.84 8.32 29.08
N ARG A 616 -24.41 7.11 29.22
CA ARG A 616 -25.30 6.78 30.34
C ARG A 616 -24.58 7.30 31.59
N PRO A 617 -25.19 8.17 32.41
CA PRO A 617 -24.56 8.58 33.66
C PRO A 617 -24.19 7.30 34.39
N VAL A 618 -22.91 7.16 34.70
CA VAL A 618 -22.46 6.16 35.67
C VAL A 618 -23.31 6.44 36.91
N PRO A 619 -23.96 5.44 37.53
CA PRO A 619 -24.63 5.66 38.80
C PRO A 619 -23.66 6.41 39.71
N THR A 620 -24.06 7.59 40.20
CA THR A 620 -23.24 8.39 41.11
C THR A 620 -22.74 7.45 42.20
N PRO A 621 -21.42 7.26 42.37
CA PRO A 621 -20.93 6.36 43.40
C PRO A 621 -21.54 6.83 44.72
N THR A 622 -22.28 5.92 45.36
CA THR A 622 -22.58 6.05 46.78
C THR A 622 -21.21 5.96 47.43
N SER A 623 -20.64 7.11 47.81
CA SER A 623 -19.29 7.15 48.39
C SER A 623 -19.26 6.12 49.51
N ALA A 624 -18.35 5.14 49.42
CA ALA A 624 -18.08 4.28 50.55
C ALA A 624 -17.85 5.14 51.80
N PRO A 625 -18.20 4.67 53.01
CA PRO A 625 -17.95 5.44 54.22
C PRO A 625 -16.51 5.92 54.24
N ARG A 626 -16.28 7.22 54.43
CA ARG A 626 -14.92 7.82 54.39
C ARG A 626 -13.90 7.09 55.27
N ALA A 627 -14.38 6.43 56.33
CA ALA A 627 -13.59 5.54 57.18
C ALA A 627 -12.95 4.35 56.42
N VAL A 628 -13.64 3.75 55.45
CA VAL A 628 -13.12 2.65 54.61
C VAL A 628 -11.97 3.14 53.75
N PHE A 629 -12.14 4.29 53.08
CA PHE A 629 -11.08 4.90 52.28
C PHE A 629 -9.82 5.19 53.10
N GLU A 630 -9.95 5.84 54.26
CA GLU A 630 -8.82 6.12 55.15
C GLU A 630 -8.17 4.83 55.69
N GLN A 631 -8.98 3.80 55.99
CA GLN A 631 -8.47 2.49 56.39
C GLN A 631 -7.62 1.85 55.29
N LYS A 632 -8.04 1.94 54.02
CA LYS A 632 -7.26 1.42 52.88
C LYS A 632 -5.94 2.19 52.70
N LEU A 633 -5.96 3.52 52.82
CA LEU A 633 -4.72 4.30 52.76
C LEU A 633 -3.75 3.96 53.88
N ALA A 634 -4.25 3.78 55.11
CA ALA A 634 -3.43 3.36 56.25
C ALA A 634 -2.82 1.97 56.02
N TRP A 635 -3.64 1.02 55.57
CA TRP A 635 -3.19 -0.33 55.26
C TRP A 635 -2.11 -0.35 54.17
N ILE A 636 -2.29 0.40 53.07
CA ILE A 636 -1.29 0.48 51.99
C ILE A 636 0.04 1.03 52.52
N ARG A 637 0.01 2.08 53.36
CA ARG A 637 1.23 2.65 53.95
C ARG A 637 1.97 1.63 54.81
N GLU A 638 1.25 0.92 55.68
CA GLU A 638 1.82 -0.12 56.55
C GLU A 638 2.34 -1.31 55.74
N TYR A 639 1.55 -1.79 54.77
CA TYR A 639 1.92 -2.91 53.91
C TYR A 639 3.17 -2.60 53.10
N CYS A 640 3.21 -1.45 52.44
CA CYS A 640 4.38 -1.06 51.65
C CYS A 640 5.63 -0.84 52.50
N ALA A 641 5.48 -0.48 53.78
CA ALA A 641 6.62 -0.31 54.70
C ALA A 641 7.15 -1.65 55.26
N THR A 642 6.32 -2.69 55.31
CA THR A 642 6.65 -3.94 56.04
C THR A 642 6.76 -5.18 55.16
N ARG A 643 6.04 -5.24 54.04
CA ARG A 643 5.92 -6.43 53.18
C ARG A 643 6.34 -6.22 51.73
N LEU A 644 6.28 -4.99 51.21
CA LEU A 644 6.67 -4.71 49.84
C LEU A 644 8.18 -4.57 49.72
N ASN A 645 8.77 -5.27 48.74
CA ASN A 645 10.19 -5.14 48.41
C ASN A 645 10.34 -4.81 46.92
N SER A 646 10.41 -3.51 46.62
CA SER A 646 10.56 -2.99 45.26
C SER A 646 11.84 -3.47 44.57
N TYR A 647 12.94 -3.59 45.32
CA TYR A 647 14.19 -4.12 44.78
C TYR A 647 14.02 -5.57 44.31
N LEU A 648 13.36 -6.41 45.11
CA LEU A 648 13.11 -7.79 44.73
C LEU A 648 12.16 -7.91 43.53
N ILE A 649 11.14 -7.03 43.45
CA ILE A 649 10.25 -6.94 42.28
C ILE A 649 11.06 -6.60 41.02
N ASP A 650 11.97 -5.63 41.09
CA ASP A 650 12.82 -5.21 39.96
C ASP A 650 13.84 -6.28 39.57
N GLU A 651 14.54 -6.86 40.55
CA GLU A 651 15.58 -7.89 40.37
C GLU A 651 14.98 -9.18 39.79
N ARG A 652 13.84 -9.62 40.31
CA ARG A 652 13.17 -10.86 39.88
C ARG A 652 12.28 -10.66 38.65
N ARG A 653 12.07 -9.41 38.22
CA ARG A 653 11.21 -9.05 37.08
C ARG A 653 9.80 -9.64 37.19
N THR A 654 9.26 -9.70 38.41
CA THR A 654 7.92 -10.21 38.65
C THR A 654 7.32 -9.60 39.91
N LEU A 655 6.01 -9.39 39.91
CA LEU A 655 5.26 -9.07 41.13
C LEU A 655 5.03 -10.37 41.92
N PRO A 656 5.44 -10.43 43.21
CA PRO A 656 5.20 -11.61 44.01
C PRO A 656 3.71 -11.94 44.13
N PRO A 657 3.29 -13.21 43.93
CA PRO A 657 1.88 -13.61 44.01
C PRO A 657 1.19 -13.19 45.30
N TYR A 658 1.91 -13.20 46.43
CA TYR A 658 1.35 -12.82 47.73
C TYR A 658 0.94 -11.34 47.77
N VAL A 659 1.65 -10.44 47.06
CA VAL A 659 1.29 -9.02 46.98
C VAL A 659 -0.03 -8.86 46.24
N ILE A 660 -0.20 -9.58 45.12
CA ILE A 660 -1.43 -9.56 44.33
C ILE A 660 -2.60 -10.08 45.17
N LEU A 661 -2.43 -11.22 45.85
CA LEU A 661 -3.47 -11.79 46.70
C LEU A 661 -3.83 -10.89 47.88
N ASP A 662 -2.84 -10.29 48.55
CA ASP A 662 -3.07 -9.37 49.67
C ASP A 662 -3.83 -8.12 49.21
N PHE A 663 -3.46 -7.53 48.07
CA PHE A 663 -4.14 -6.37 47.49
C PHE A 663 -5.57 -6.71 47.03
N GLY A 664 -5.77 -7.90 46.44
CA GLY A 664 -7.09 -8.43 46.09
C GLY A 664 -7.99 -8.63 47.30
N ASN A 665 -7.45 -9.21 48.39
CA ASN A 665 -8.16 -9.35 49.67
C ASN A 665 -8.57 -7.99 50.26
N GLN A 666 -7.85 -6.92 49.92
CA GLN A 666 -8.21 -5.54 50.30
C GLN A 666 -9.18 -4.85 49.34
N GLY A 667 -9.54 -5.47 48.21
CA GLY A 667 -10.45 -4.89 47.21
C GLY A 667 -9.80 -3.83 46.32
N LEU A 668 -8.46 -3.70 46.34
CA LEU A 668 -7.74 -2.62 45.63
C LEU A 668 -7.77 -2.79 44.10
N PHE A 669 -8.19 -3.95 43.59
CA PHE A 669 -8.37 -4.20 42.16
C PHE A 669 -9.77 -3.84 41.63
N GLY A 670 -10.73 -3.55 42.52
CA GLY A 670 -12.10 -3.14 42.20
C GLY A 670 -12.51 -1.85 42.88
N MET A 671 -11.62 -0.87 42.95
CA MET A 671 -11.87 0.39 43.66
C MET A 671 -13.07 1.13 43.10
N LEU A 672 -13.19 1.19 41.76
CA LEU A 672 -14.27 1.88 41.06
C LEU A 672 -15.54 1.00 40.87
N VAL A 673 -15.48 -0.27 41.26
CA VAL A 673 -16.61 -1.21 41.11
C VAL A 673 -17.61 -0.96 42.23
N PRO A 674 -18.92 -0.85 41.94
CA PRO A 674 -19.94 -0.69 42.98
C PRO A 674 -19.93 -1.85 43.99
N GLU A 675 -20.34 -1.57 45.24
CA GLU A 675 -20.44 -2.58 46.30
C GLU A 675 -21.37 -3.75 45.93
N SER A 676 -22.41 -3.49 45.11
CA SER A 676 -23.34 -4.52 44.60
C SER A 676 -22.63 -5.61 43.78
N TYR A 677 -21.49 -5.28 43.17
CA TYR A 677 -20.64 -6.20 42.44
C TYR A 677 -19.39 -6.59 43.24
N GLY A 678 -19.35 -6.33 44.55
CA GLY A 678 -18.26 -6.71 45.44
C GLY A 678 -17.02 -5.82 45.39
N GLY A 679 -17.12 -4.62 44.81
CA GLY A 679 -16.06 -3.61 44.81
C GLY A 679 -16.13 -2.63 45.99
N LEU A 680 -15.25 -1.61 45.96
CA LEU A 680 -15.16 -0.60 47.03
C LEU A 680 -15.99 0.65 46.78
N GLY A 681 -16.56 0.86 45.58
CA GLY A 681 -17.40 2.01 45.28
C GLY A 681 -16.72 3.38 45.43
N PHE A 682 -15.40 3.45 45.33
CA PHE A 682 -14.64 4.69 45.43
C PHE A 682 -15.00 5.66 44.32
N SER A 683 -15.03 6.94 44.66
CA SER A 683 -15.04 8.04 43.71
C SER A 683 -13.74 8.08 42.89
N THR A 684 -13.76 8.82 41.78
CA THR A 684 -12.55 9.08 40.98
C THR A 684 -11.48 9.75 41.82
N ARG A 685 -11.83 10.75 42.65
CA ARG A 685 -10.85 11.38 43.56
C ARG A 685 -10.20 10.39 44.52
N GLU A 686 -10.97 9.52 45.15
CA GLU A 686 -10.46 8.51 46.08
C GLU A 686 -9.56 7.50 45.38
N PHE A 687 -10.00 6.98 44.21
CA PHE A 687 -9.19 6.11 43.38
C PHE A 687 -7.85 6.75 43.01
N LEU A 688 -7.86 7.99 42.51
CA LEU A 688 -6.64 8.71 42.13
C LEU A 688 -5.73 8.93 43.34
N LYS A 689 -6.27 9.20 44.53
CA LYS A 689 -5.43 9.33 45.73
C LYS A 689 -4.74 8.03 46.13
N VAL A 690 -5.38 6.88 45.91
CA VAL A 690 -4.72 5.58 46.06
C VAL A 690 -3.61 5.42 45.02
N MET A 691 -3.87 5.76 43.75
CA MET A 691 -2.87 5.70 42.67
C MET A 691 -1.65 6.58 42.96
N GLU A 692 -1.87 7.80 43.46
CA GLU A 692 -0.83 8.70 43.91
C GLU A 692 0.00 8.11 45.05
N LEU A 693 -0.65 7.54 46.08
CA LEU A 693 0.05 6.89 47.18
C LEU A 693 0.91 5.73 46.67
N LEU A 694 0.36 4.85 45.83
CA LEU A 694 1.11 3.73 45.26
C LEU A 694 2.26 4.20 44.38
N GLY A 695 2.07 5.25 43.57
CA GLY A 695 3.14 5.84 42.75
C GLY A 695 4.31 6.37 43.59
N SER A 696 4.05 6.82 44.83
CA SER A 696 5.09 7.20 45.80
C SER A 696 5.77 6.01 46.51
N LYS A 697 5.32 4.77 46.26
CA LYS A 697 5.88 3.55 46.87
C LYS A 697 6.59 2.69 45.84
N ASP A 698 5.89 2.34 44.77
CA ASP A 698 6.40 1.48 43.71
C ASP A 698 5.58 1.71 42.44
N MET A 699 6.24 2.21 41.39
CA MET A 699 5.57 2.57 40.14
C MET A 699 5.08 1.34 39.35
N THR A 700 5.74 0.19 39.53
CA THR A 700 5.32 -1.09 38.91
C THR A 700 4.02 -1.56 39.51
N LEU A 701 3.94 -1.61 40.84
CA LEU A 701 2.73 -1.98 41.55
C LEU A 701 1.60 -0.98 41.31
N ALA A 702 1.90 0.33 41.32
CA ALA A 702 0.93 1.37 41.02
C ALA A 702 0.32 1.16 39.63
N LEU A 703 1.14 1.01 38.60
CA LEU A 703 0.63 0.79 37.25
C LEU A 703 -0.12 -0.53 37.13
N PHE A 704 0.33 -1.61 37.76
CA PHE A 704 -0.37 -2.90 37.73
C PHE A 704 -1.79 -2.82 38.35
N VAL A 705 -1.92 -2.14 39.49
CA VAL A 705 -3.23 -1.88 40.14
C VAL A 705 -4.10 -0.97 39.26
N GLY A 706 -3.50 0.07 38.67
CA GLY A 706 -4.19 0.98 37.75
C GLY A 706 -4.68 0.31 36.48
N LEU A 707 -3.87 -0.55 35.88
CA LEU A 707 -4.19 -1.32 34.67
C LEU A 707 -5.44 -2.16 34.90
N ASN A 708 -5.50 -2.89 36.02
CA ASN A 708 -6.69 -3.67 36.31
C ASN A 708 -7.93 -2.80 36.52
N ASN A 709 -7.86 -1.73 37.32
CA ASN A 709 -9.02 -0.88 37.61
C ASN A 709 -9.51 -0.10 36.38
N VAL A 710 -8.57 0.38 35.55
CA VAL A 710 -8.87 1.25 34.41
C VAL A 710 -8.96 0.43 33.13
N LEU A 711 -7.86 -0.13 32.64
CA LEU A 711 -7.88 -0.83 31.35
C LEU A 711 -8.63 -2.17 31.40
N GLY A 712 -8.63 -2.85 32.55
CA GLY A 712 -9.33 -4.12 32.75
C GLY A 712 -10.81 -3.96 33.10
N VAL A 713 -11.10 -3.33 34.23
CA VAL A 713 -12.43 -3.28 34.86
C VAL A 713 -13.33 -2.22 34.23
N ARG A 714 -12.82 -1.03 33.88
CA ARG A 714 -13.66 0.06 33.37
C ARG A 714 -14.41 -0.29 32.08
N PRO A 715 -13.80 -0.96 31.07
CA PRO A 715 -14.55 -1.39 29.88
C PRO A 715 -15.75 -2.27 30.23
N VAL A 716 -15.54 -3.26 31.12
CA VAL A 716 -16.59 -4.16 31.60
C VAL A 716 -17.67 -3.39 32.37
N LEU A 717 -17.26 -2.52 33.30
CA LEU A 717 -18.19 -1.76 34.14
C LEU A 717 -19.06 -0.81 33.32
N ARG A 718 -18.49 -0.15 32.30
CA ARG A 718 -19.17 0.89 31.52
C ARG A 718 -19.89 0.37 30.29
N PHE A 719 -19.35 -0.64 29.63
CA PHE A 719 -19.79 -1.08 28.32
C PHE A 719 -20.17 -2.58 28.27
N GLY A 720 -19.91 -3.34 29.33
CA GLY A 720 -20.33 -4.74 29.43
C GLY A 720 -21.84 -4.88 29.62
N SER A 721 -22.37 -6.01 29.14
CA SER A 721 -23.74 -6.45 29.47
C SER A 721 -23.89 -6.76 30.96
N GLU A 722 -25.12 -6.75 31.50
CA GLU A 722 -25.33 -7.11 32.91
C GLU A 722 -24.82 -8.52 33.23
N ARG A 723 -24.98 -9.47 32.29
CA ARG A 723 -24.39 -10.81 32.42
C ARG A 723 -22.87 -10.77 32.56
N LEU A 724 -22.19 -9.95 31.76
CA LEU A 724 -20.73 -9.80 31.83
C LEU A 724 -20.30 -9.19 33.16
N LYS A 725 -21.07 -8.21 33.65
CA LYS A 725 -20.85 -7.58 34.96
C LYS A 725 -21.01 -8.56 36.11
N GLU A 726 -22.14 -9.28 36.16
CA GLU A 726 -22.43 -10.28 37.19
C GLU A 726 -21.40 -11.41 37.22
N GLN A 727 -20.94 -11.85 36.04
CA GLN A 727 -20.00 -12.94 35.92
C GLN A 727 -18.57 -12.55 36.36
N PHE A 728 -18.06 -11.41 35.89
CA PHE A 728 -16.63 -11.09 36.05
C PHE A 728 -16.32 -10.01 37.08
N LEU A 729 -17.19 -9.00 37.29
CA LEU A 729 -16.86 -7.91 38.22
C LEU A 729 -16.62 -8.39 39.66
N PRO A 730 -17.36 -9.37 40.23
CA PRO A 730 -17.07 -9.85 41.59
C PRO A 730 -15.69 -10.48 41.75
N SER A 731 -15.23 -11.22 40.74
CA SER A 731 -13.92 -11.87 40.73
C SER A 731 -12.79 -10.85 40.52
N LEU A 732 -12.96 -9.96 39.54
CA LEU A 732 -12.02 -8.89 39.22
C LEU A 732 -11.87 -7.89 40.36
N ALA A 733 -12.97 -7.54 41.03
CA ALA A 733 -12.94 -6.57 42.12
C ALA A 733 -12.17 -7.07 43.35
N ARG A 734 -12.26 -8.37 43.63
CA ARG A 734 -11.56 -9.05 44.73
C ARG A 734 -10.15 -9.52 44.35
N GLY A 735 -9.69 -9.20 43.13
CA GLY A 735 -8.40 -9.65 42.61
C GLY A 735 -8.23 -11.18 42.60
N ARG A 736 -9.34 -11.93 42.47
CA ARG A 736 -9.31 -13.40 42.30
C ARG A 736 -8.97 -13.75 40.86
N GLU A 737 -9.45 -12.93 39.94
CA GLU A 737 -8.97 -12.83 38.57
C GLU A 737 -8.54 -11.39 38.33
N LEU A 738 -7.66 -11.21 37.35
CA LEU A 738 -7.29 -9.89 36.85
C LEU A 738 -7.76 -9.74 35.39
N ALA A 739 -7.80 -8.50 34.91
CA ALA A 739 -8.13 -8.20 33.54
C ALA A 739 -6.96 -7.55 32.80
N ALA A 740 -6.78 -7.92 31.54
CA ALA A 740 -5.82 -7.33 30.62
C ALA A 740 -6.52 -6.51 29.54
N PHE A 741 -5.74 -5.68 28.86
CA PHE A 741 -6.19 -4.84 27.77
C PHE A 741 -5.30 -5.10 26.55
N ALA A 742 -5.92 -5.49 25.45
CA ALA A 742 -5.24 -6.06 24.29
C ALA A 742 -5.65 -5.28 23.04
N LEU A 743 -5.13 -4.05 22.95
CA LEU A 743 -5.32 -3.14 21.82
C LEU A 743 -4.14 -3.19 20.84
N THR A 744 -2.91 -3.15 21.36
CA THR A 744 -1.68 -2.88 20.59
C THR A 744 -1.19 -4.07 19.76
N GLU A 745 -0.70 -3.77 18.55
CA GLU A 745 -0.10 -4.70 17.59
C GLU A 745 1.15 -4.08 16.95
N LEU A 746 2.04 -4.93 16.40
CA LEU A 746 3.35 -4.51 15.87
C LEU A 746 3.23 -3.46 14.74
N GLY A 747 2.24 -3.62 13.86
CA GLY A 747 1.95 -2.67 12.77
C GLY A 747 0.96 -1.56 13.14
N ALA A 748 0.31 -1.63 14.30
CA ALA A 748 -0.73 -0.70 14.71
C ALA A 748 -0.16 0.50 15.49
N GLY A 749 0.66 0.29 16.53
CA GLY A 749 1.23 1.39 17.32
C GLY A 749 0.19 2.45 17.74
N SER A 750 0.42 3.72 17.37
CA SER A 750 -0.52 4.85 17.55
C SER A 750 -1.54 5.02 16.42
N ASN A 751 -1.58 4.09 15.45
CA ASN A 751 -2.56 3.98 14.38
C ASN A 751 -3.46 2.74 14.59
N PRO A 752 -4.56 2.87 15.35
CA PRO A 752 -5.48 1.76 15.59
C PRO A 752 -6.14 1.21 14.32
N GLN A 753 -6.14 1.94 13.19
CA GLN A 753 -6.65 1.42 11.91
C GLN A 753 -5.75 0.33 11.32
N ALA A 754 -4.49 0.23 11.76
CA ALA A 754 -3.58 -0.84 11.37
C ALA A 754 -3.66 -2.07 12.29
N ILE A 755 -4.67 -2.16 13.17
CA ILE A 755 -5.03 -3.41 13.86
C ILE A 755 -5.35 -4.48 12.80
N GLU A 756 -4.65 -5.61 12.85
CA GLU A 756 -4.79 -6.77 11.98
C GLU A 756 -5.64 -7.87 12.66
N ALA A 757 -5.81 -7.84 13.99
CA ALA A 757 -6.74 -8.75 14.65
C ALA A 757 -8.17 -8.56 14.12
N THR A 758 -8.82 -9.66 13.76
CA THR A 758 -10.16 -9.70 13.17
C THR A 758 -11.17 -10.40 14.08
N ALA A 759 -12.44 -10.03 13.94
CA ALA A 759 -13.58 -10.66 14.56
C ALA A 759 -14.65 -10.94 13.50
N HIS A 760 -14.93 -12.21 13.24
CA HIS A 760 -15.93 -12.62 12.25
C HIS A 760 -17.23 -12.98 12.96
N ALA A 761 -18.36 -12.45 12.51
CA ALA A 761 -19.65 -12.86 13.05
C ALA A 761 -19.96 -14.33 12.71
N THR A 762 -20.49 -15.06 13.68
CA THR A 762 -21.04 -16.41 13.50
C THR A 762 -22.49 -16.43 13.96
N GLY A 763 -23.28 -17.40 13.50
CA GLY A 763 -24.70 -17.50 13.89
C GLY A 763 -24.97 -17.62 15.41
N ALA A 764 -23.93 -17.83 16.23
CA ALA A 764 -23.99 -17.92 17.69
C ALA A 764 -23.16 -16.85 18.44
N GLY A 765 -22.46 -15.94 17.74
CA GLY A 765 -21.51 -15.00 18.35
C GLY A 765 -20.45 -14.49 17.39
N TYR A 766 -19.19 -14.50 17.79
CA TYR A 766 -18.04 -14.02 17.02
C TYR A 766 -16.86 -14.99 17.12
N ARG A 767 -15.99 -14.94 16.12
CA ARG A 767 -14.69 -15.64 16.09
C ARG A 767 -13.58 -14.62 16.01
N VAL A 768 -12.78 -14.53 17.06
CA VAL A 768 -11.70 -13.54 17.17
C VAL A 768 -10.36 -14.19 16.91
N SER A 769 -9.61 -13.66 15.95
CA SER A 769 -8.25 -14.09 15.60
C SER A 769 -7.29 -12.91 15.52
N GLY A 770 -6.05 -13.10 15.94
CA GLY A 770 -5.03 -12.05 15.83
C GLY A 770 -3.91 -12.18 16.86
N THR A 771 -2.94 -11.29 16.77
CA THR A 771 -1.82 -11.22 17.71
C THR A 771 -1.82 -9.85 18.38
N LYS A 772 -1.80 -9.84 19.71
CA LYS A 772 -1.65 -8.64 20.53
C LYS A 772 -0.28 -8.65 21.17
N ILE A 773 0.36 -7.49 21.30
CA ILE A 773 1.68 -7.35 21.93
C ILE A 773 1.65 -6.31 23.03
N TRP A 774 2.65 -6.37 23.92
CA TRP A 774 2.81 -5.43 25.02
C TRP A 774 1.57 -5.32 25.91
N SER A 775 0.97 -6.47 26.23
CA SER A 775 -0.14 -6.54 27.20
C SER A 775 0.41 -6.78 28.60
N GLY A 776 0.39 -5.74 29.44
CA GLY A 776 1.08 -5.65 30.74
C GLY A 776 0.49 -6.44 31.92
N SER A 777 -0.47 -7.32 31.68
CA SER A 777 -1.04 -8.23 32.69
C SER A 777 -1.58 -9.53 32.11
N ALA A 778 -1.36 -9.80 30.81
CA ALA A 778 -1.98 -10.93 30.14
C ALA A 778 -1.62 -12.29 30.75
N ALA A 779 -0.40 -12.44 31.28
CA ALA A 779 0.01 -13.67 31.96
C ALA A 779 -0.74 -13.94 33.28
N TRP A 780 -1.34 -12.90 33.87
CA TRP A 780 -2.04 -12.96 35.16
C TRP A 780 -3.56 -12.76 35.02
N SER A 781 -4.05 -12.47 33.82
CA SER A 781 -5.44 -12.09 33.61
C SER A 781 -6.34 -13.29 33.36
N GLY A 782 -7.44 -13.40 34.10
CA GLY A 782 -8.52 -14.33 33.78
C GLY A 782 -9.43 -13.82 32.66
N LEU A 783 -9.41 -12.52 32.37
CA LEU A 783 -10.22 -11.86 31.34
C LEU A 783 -9.36 -10.87 30.52
N MET A 784 -9.59 -10.79 29.21
CA MET A 784 -8.88 -9.86 28.33
C MET A 784 -9.87 -9.01 27.53
N ASN A 785 -9.72 -7.69 27.57
CA ASN A 785 -10.46 -6.76 26.73
C ASN A 785 -9.71 -6.63 25.38
N VAL A 786 -10.22 -7.31 24.35
CA VAL A 786 -9.59 -7.48 23.05
C VAL A 786 -10.28 -6.61 22.01
N PHE A 787 -9.51 -5.84 21.26
CA PHE A 787 -10.02 -4.96 20.20
C PHE A 787 -9.69 -5.57 18.85
N ALA A 788 -10.70 -5.92 18.07
CA ALA A 788 -10.51 -6.57 16.78
C ALA A 788 -11.39 -5.90 15.73
N LYS A 789 -10.90 -5.82 14.49
CA LYS A 789 -11.69 -5.37 13.35
C LYS A 789 -12.81 -6.37 13.12
N ASN A 790 -14.05 -5.93 13.25
CA ASN A 790 -15.16 -6.72 12.77
C ASN A 790 -15.00 -6.93 11.29
N VAL A 791 -15.31 -8.13 10.85
CA VAL A 791 -15.30 -8.48 9.45
C VAL A 791 -16.68 -9.05 9.14
N ASP A 792 -17.35 -8.45 8.17
CA ASP A 792 -18.68 -8.91 7.74
C ASP A 792 -18.60 -10.29 7.07
N ALA A 793 -19.76 -10.86 6.70
CA ALA A 793 -19.83 -12.13 6.00
C ALA A 793 -19.12 -12.13 4.62
N ASN A 794 -18.71 -10.96 4.13
CA ASN A 794 -18.03 -10.73 2.87
C ASN A 794 -16.54 -10.36 3.03
N GLY A 795 -15.98 -10.40 4.25
CA GLY A 795 -14.58 -10.06 4.47
C GLY A 795 -14.27 -8.57 4.63
N HIS A 796 -15.29 -7.69 4.64
CA HIS A 796 -15.06 -6.24 4.77
C HIS A 796 -14.91 -5.80 6.22
N PRO A 797 -13.94 -4.90 6.51
CA PRO A 797 -13.86 -4.25 7.81
C PRO A 797 -15.15 -3.48 8.14
N ALA A 798 -15.82 -3.85 9.23
CA ALA A 798 -17.05 -3.26 9.74
C ALA A 798 -16.80 -2.57 11.09
N GLY A 799 -15.77 -1.72 11.14
CA GLY A 799 -15.31 -1.04 12.35
C GLY A 799 -14.53 -1.95 13.32
N ILE A 800 -14.04 -1.38 14.42
CA ILE A 800 -13.34 -2.13 15.47
C ILE A 800 -14.33 -2.41 16.59
N THR A 801 -14.37 -3.62 17.09
CA THR A 801 -15.21 -4.02 18.23
C THR A 801 -14.33 -4.43 19.40
N ALA A 802 -14.79 -4.11 20.61
CA ALA A 802 -14.17 -4.55 21.84
C ALA A 802 -14.89 -5.79 22.38
N PHE A 803 -14.14 -6.79 22.80
CA PHE A 803 -14.64 -8.07 23.32
C PHE A 803 -13.99 -8.36 24.66
N ALA A 804 -14.73 -8.89 25.63
CA ALA A 804 -14.19 -9.42 26.88
C ALA A 804 -14.04 -10.94 26.77
N ILE A 805 -12.81 -11.40 26.57
CA ILE A 805 -12.46 -12.79 26.26
C ILE A 805 -11.77 -13.42 27.47
N PRO A 806 -12.33 -14.47 28.10
CA PRO A 806 -11.64 -15.22 29.15
C PRO A 806 -10.33 -15.82 28.68
N GLN A 807 -9.31 -15.83 29.53
CA GLN A 807 -8.02 -16.44 29.20
C GLN A 807 -8.15 -17.96 28.98
N THR A 808 -9.10 -18.60 29.64
CA THR A 808 -9.40 -20.03 29.49
C THR A 808 -10.16 -20.34 28.20
N SER A 809 -10.53 -19.34 27.40
CA SER A 809 -11.23 -19.58 26.13
C SER A 809 -10.35 -20.39 25.18
N PRO A 810 -10.86 -21.48 24.58
CA PRO A 810 -10.14 -22.23 23.56
C PRO A 810 -9.64 -21.31 22.44
N GLY A 811 -8.36 -21.44 22.07
CA GLY A 811 -7.71 -20.60 21.06
C GLY A 811 -6.95 -19.38 21.61
N VAL A 812 -7.09 -19.05 22.91
CA VAL A 812 -6.24 -18.04 23.55
C VAL A 812 -4.92 -18.69 23.98
N ARG A 813 -3.79 -18.11 23.55
CA ARG A 813 -2.45 -18.61 23.90
C ARG A 813 -1.51 -17.49 24.31
N GLN A 814 -0.84 -17.68 25.46
CA GLN A 814 0.21 -16.80 25.93
C GLN A 814 1.46 -16.92 25.05
N GLY A 815 2.01 -15.79 24.63
CA GLY A 815 3.26 -15.67 23.88
C GLY A 815 4.45 -15.24 24.73
N PRO A 816 5.60 -14.94 24.10
CA PRO A 816 6.82 -14.58 24.81
C PRO A 816 6.69 -13.28 25.61
N GLU A 817 7.56 -13.13 26.61
CA GLU A 817 7.72 -11.93 27.43
C GLU A 817 8.66 -10.95 26.74
N ALA A 818 8.29 -9.67 26.71
CA ALA A 818 9.17 -8.61 26.25
C ALA A 818 10.09 -8.14 27.39
N LEU A 819 11.40 -8.06 27.13
CA LEU A 819 12.38 -7.58 28.10
C LEU A 819 12.35 -6.05 28.16
N THR A 820 11.70 -5.48 29.18
CA THR A 820 11.60 -4.03 29.37
C THR A 820 12.76 -3.44 30.18
N MET A 821 13.07 -2.15 29.93
CA MET A 821 14.09 -1.40 30.68
C MET A 821 13.66 -1.13 32.12
N GLY A 822 12.45 -0.61 32.30
CA GLY A 822 11.82 -0.28 33.58
C GLY A 822 10.44 -0.93 33.70
N LEU A 823 9.82 -0.78 34.87
CA LEU A 823 8.64 -1.52 35.34
C LEU A 823 8.83 -3.04 35.22
N ARG A 824 10.02 -3.53 35.57
CA ARG A 824 10.44 -4.91 35.28
C ARG A 824 9.55 -5.96 35.92
N GLY A 825 8.88 -5.64 37.03
CA GLY A 825 7.93 -6.54 37.67
C GLY A 825 6.60 -6.72 36.95
N MET A 826 6.30 -5.85 35.98
CA MET A 826 5.10 -5.90 35.14
C MET A 826 5.44 -6.47 33.77
N ILE A 827 5.30 -7.79 33.65
CA ILE A 827 5.65 -8.55 32.46
C ILE A 827 4.74 -8.13 31.30
N GLN A 828 5.36 -7.76 30.18
CA GLN A 828 4.68 -7.41 28.94
C GLN A 828 4.66 -8.63 28.04
N ASN A 829 3.49 -9.09 27.62
CA ASN A 829 3.38 -10.31 26.83
C ASN A 829 2.82 -10.08 25.44
N THR A 830 3.24 -10.94 24.52
CA THR A 830 2.45 -11.26 23.33
C THR A 830 1.30 -12.20 23.71
N VAL A 831 0.13 -12.03 23.09
CA VAL A 831 -1.02 -12.92 23.24
C VAL A 831 -1.55 -13.25 21.85
N PHE A 832 -1.83 -14.52 21.62
CA PHE A 832 -2.40 -15.02 20.38
C PHE A 832 -3.86 -15.40 20.59
N PHE A 833 -4.70 -14.99 19.65
CA PHE A 833 -6.09 -15.39 19.53
C PHE A 833 -6.21 -16.20 18.25
N GLU A 834 -6.53 -17.49 18.36
CA GLU A 834 -6.65 -18.43 17.26
C GLU A 834 -8.09 -18.94 17.21
N ASP A 835 -8.93 -18.28 16.40
CA ASP A 835 -10.35 -18.62 16.19
C ASP A 835 -11.21 -18.70 17.48
N VAL A 836 -10.96 -17.76 18.39
CA VAL A 836 -11.58 -17.76 19.72
C VAL A 836 -13.07 -17.48 19.61
N ALA A 837 -13.90 -18.40 20.12
CA ALA A 837 -15.35 -18.21 20.21
C ALA A 837 -15.68 -17.12 21.24
N VAL A 838 -16.52 -16.16 20.85
CA VAL A 838 -16.97 -15.07 21.71
C VAL A 838 -18.49 -14.94 21.58
N GLU A 839 -19.22 -15.05 22.68
CA GLU A 839 -20.68 -14.92 22.68
C GLU A 839 -21.11 -13.44 22.61
N PRO A 840 -22.32 -13.10 22.12
CA PRO A 840 -22.75 -11.71 22.00
C PRO A 840 -22.73 -10.90 23.29
N TRP A 841 -23.00 -11.54 24.44
CA TRP A 841 -22.96 -10.86 25.75
C TRP A 841 -21.54 -10.48 26.17
N GLN A 842 -20.51 -11.02 25.49
CA GLN A 842 -19.10 -10.70 25.70
C GLN A 842 -18.61 -9.50 24.89
N VAL A 843 -19.45 -8.93 24.02
CA VAL A 843 -19.17 -7.66 23.36
C VAL A 843 -19.20 -6.53 24.38
N LEU A 844 -18.19 -5.66 24.34
CA LEU A 844 -18.11 -4.45 25.13
C LEU A 844 -18.59 -3.29 24.27
N GLY A 845 -19.74 -2.72 24.62
CA GLY A 845 -20.39 -1.65 23.87
C GLY A 845 -21.18 -2.19 22.68
N GLU A 846 -21.17 -1.44 21.58
CA GLU A 846 -21.84 -1.82 20.34
C GLU A 846 -20.82 -2.27 19.28
N LEU A 847 -21.29 -3.01 18.27
CA LEU A 847 -20.45 -3.44 17.16
C LEU A 847 -19.89 -2.22 16.41
N GLY A 848 -18.60 -2.27 16.10
CA GLY A 848 -17.90 -1.16 15.44
C GLY A 848 -17.55 0.02 16.36
N GLN A 849 -18.04 0.04 17.61
CA GLN A 849 -17.81 1.10 18.61
C GLN A 849 -16.66 0.78 19.57
N GLY A 850 -15.84 -0.22 19.26
CA GLY A 850 -14.67 -0.59 20.06
C GLY A 850 -13.67 0.56 20.23
N MET A 851 -13.58 1.49 19.27
CA MET A 851 -12.70 2.66 19.43
C MET A 851 -13.24 3.66 20.47
N SER A 852 -14.56 3.78 20.60
CA SER A 852 -15.20 4.59 21.65
C SER A 852 -14.94 4.00 23.04
N VAL A 853 -14.97 2.66 23.16
CA VAL A 853 -14.57 1.94 24.38
C VAL A 853 -13.10 2.18 24.70
N ALA A 854 -12.22 2.08 23.70
CA ALA A 854 -10.80 2.37 23.85
C ALA A 854 -10.58 3.82 24.30
N GLN A 855 -11.17 4.81 23.61
CA GLN A 855 -10.98 6.22 23.90
C GLN A 855 -11.46 6.61 25.30
N ASP A 856 -12.64 6.14 25.74
CA ASP A 856 -13.10 6.38 27.11
C ASP A 856 -12.12 5.83 28.16
N THR A 857 -11.64 4.60 27.90
CA THR A 857 -10.77 3.88 28.80
C THR A 857 -9.39 4.55 28.88
N LEU A 858 -8.80 4.88 27.72
CA LEU A 858 -7.50 5.51 27.63
C LEU A 858 -7.53 6.95 28.18
N CYS A 859 -8.59 7.72 27.93
CA CYS A 859 -8.78 9.05 28.51
C CYS A 859 -8.82 9.03 30.04
N TYR A 860 -9.49 8.04 30.64
CA TYR A 860 -9.45 7.86 32.09
C TYR A 860 -8.08 7.36 32.58
N GLY A 861 -7.42 6.50 31.78
CA GLY A 861 -6.05 6.04 32.01
C GLY A 861 -5.05 7.18 32.10
N ARG A 862 -5.16 8.19 31.22
CA ARG A 862 -4.35 9.42 31.25
C ARG A 862 -4.44 10.15 32.60
N LEU A 863 -5.63 10.20 33.20
CA LEU A 863 -5.83 10.82 34.52
C LEU A 863 -5.21 9.98 35.65
N ALA A 864 -5.33 8.66 35.59
CA ALA A 864 -4.70 7.74 36.54
C ALA A 864 -3.16 7.82 36.48
N ILE A 865 -2.59 7.88 35.26
CA ILE A 865 -1.16 8.09 35.02
C ILE A 865 -0.70 9.43 35.57
N ALA A 866 -1.47 10.51 35.35
CA ALA A 866 -1.13 11.80 35.91
C ALA A 866 -1.00 11.75 37.45
N SER A 867 -1.95 11.08 38.10
CA SER A 867 -1.98 10.96 39.57
C SER A 867 -0.86 10.08 40.13
N LEU A 868 -0.56 8.95 39.51
CA LEU A 868 0.58 8.12 39.95
C LEU A 868 1.92 8.86 39.76
N CYS A 869 2.07 9.64 38.68
CA CYS A 869 3.26 10.45 38.43
C CYS A 869 3.42 11.57 39.45
N LEU A 870 2.32 12.17 39.91
CA LEU A 870 2.32 13.14 41.01
C LEU A 870 2.88 12.51 42.30
N GLY A 871 2.48 11.28 42.60
CA GLY A 871 3.01 10.50 43.72
C GLY A 871 4.52 10.23 43.63
N ALA A 872 4.99 9.77 42.47
CA ALA A 872 6.40 9.54 42.22
C ALA A 872 7.23 10.84 42.28
N THR A 873 6.65 11.96 41.83
CA THR A 873 7.29 13.29 41.90
C THR A 873 7.46 13.73 43.36
N ARG A 874 6.45 13.49 44.20
CA ARG A 874 6.53 13.75 45.65
C ARG A 874 7.62 12.93 46.34
N LEU A 875 7.77 11.66 45.95
CA LEU A 875 8.85 10.80 46.44
C LEU A 875 10.23 11.35 46.04
N CYS A 876 10.40 11.80 44.78
CA CYS A 876 11.63 12.45 44.32
C CYS A 876 11.98 13.68 45.16
N VAL A 877 10.99 14.54 45.45
CA VAL A 877 11.17 15.70 46.33
C VAL A 877 11.56 15.28 47.75
N GLN A 878 10.90 14.26 48.30
CA GLN A 878 11.25 13.71 49.62
C GLN A 878 12.70 13.25 49.67
N LEU A 879 13.18 12.55 48.63
CA LEU A 879 14.56 12.08 48.55
C LEU A 879 15.56 13.22 48.43
N MET A 880 15.27 14.20 47.56
CA MET A 880 16.12 15.37 47.40
C MET A 880 16.23 16.13 48.73
N LEU A 881 15.12 16.29 49.47
CA LEU A 881 15.12 16.92 50.80
C LEU A 881 15.94 16.13 51.82
N GLN A 882 15.75 14.81 51.89
CA GLN A 882 16.49 13.95 52.81
C GLN A 882 18.00 13.96 52.52
N TYR A 883 18.36 13.80 51.24
CA TYR A 883 19.75 13.79 50.82
C TYR A 883 20.40 15.16 51.02
N ALA A 884 19.77 16.24 50.55
CA ALA A 884 20.31 17.58 50.68
C ALA A 884 20.42 18.00 52.16
N GLY A 885 19.42 17.71 52.98
CA GLY A 885 19.41 18.04 54.41
C GLY A 885 20.46 17.28 55.21
N GLY A 886 20.77 16.04 54.84
CA GLY A 886 21.82 15.22 55.46
C GLY A 886 23.22 15.45 54.89
N ARG A 887 23.37 16.16 53.77
CA ARG A 887 24.65 16.30 53.05
C ARG A 887 25.33 17.63 53.35
N ARG A 888 26.60 17.56 53.78
CA ARG A 888 27.50 18.73 53.84
C ARG A 888 28.41 18.77 52.62
N VAL A 889 28.55 19.96 52.06
CA VAL A 889 29.47 20.34 50.97
C VAL A 889 30.38 21.48 51.44
N SER A 890 31.33 21.92 50.61
CA SER A 890 32.28 22.99 50.96
C SER A 890 31.58 24.30 51.38
N THR A 891 30.39 24.57 50.85
CA THR A 891 29.58 25.76 51.17
C THR A 891 28.60 25.57 52.34
N GLY A 892 28.68 24.45 53.08
CA GLY A 892 27.81 24.15 54.21
C GLY A 892 26.80 23.03 53.91
N ASN A 893 25.60 23.11 54.48
CA ASN A 893 24.54 22.13 54.20
C ASN A 893 24.06 22.30 52.75
N LEU A 894 23.97 21.21 51.99
CA LEU A 894 23.55 21.24 50.59
C LEU A 894 22.13 21.81 50.43
N LEU A 895 21.25 21.62 51.41
CA LEU A 895 19.90 22.22 51.40
C LEU A 895 19.92 23.76 51.45
N HIS A 896 21.00 24.38 51.93
CA HIS A 896 21.15 25.85 51.89
C HIS A 896 21.73 26.35 50.57
N ASN A 897 22.20 25.47 49.68
CA ASN A 897 22.67 25.85 48.37
C ASN A 897 21.52 26.47 47.53
N PRO A 898 21.69 27.67 46.96
CA PRO A 898 20.62 28.35 46.22
C PRO A 898 20.07 27.56 45.04
N TYR A 899 20.92 26.83 44.32
CA TYR A 899 20.51 26.00 43.19
C TYR A 899 19.68 24.80 43.67
N THR A 900 20.10 24.13 44.74
CA THR A 900 19.33 23.02 45.34
C THR A 900 17.95 23.48 45.79
N ARG A 901 17.86 24.65 46.43
CA ARG A 901 16.57 25.25 46.83
C ARG A 901 15.71 25.59 45.61
N SER A 902 16.30 26.14 44.56
CA SER A 902 15.58 26.45 43.32
C SER A 902 14.98 25.20 42.68
N VAL A 903 15.72 24.09 42.61
CA VAL A 903 15.23 22.81 42.08
C VAL A 903 14.05 22.28 42.91
N LEU A 904 14.17 22.32 44.23
CA LEU A 904 13.10 21.89 45.15
C LEU A 904 11.86 22.79 45.05
N SER A 905 12.04 24.12 44.98
CA SER A 905 10.95 25.07 44.82
C SER A 905 10.21 24.88 43.50
N GLU A 906 10.93 24.66 42.39
CA GLU A 906 10.32 24.34 41.09
C GLU A 906 9.46 23.08 41.18
N ALA A 907 9.97 22.00 41.77
CA ALA A 907 9.20 20.76 41.94
C ALA A 907 7.96 20.96 42.84
N MET A 908 8.05 21.80 43.88
CA MET A 908 6.89 22.15 44.72
C MET A 908 5.80 22.89 43.94
N HIS A 909 6.16 23.89 43.13
CA HIS A 909 5.20 24.63 42.31
C HIS A 909 4.56 23.74 41.24
N GLN A 910 5.33 22.84 40.64
CA GLN A 910 4.84 21.83 39.71
C GLN A 910 3.80 20.90 40.35
N ILE A 911 4.11 20.38 41.55
CA ILE A 911 3.20 19.51 42.31
C ILE A 911 1.87 20.22 42.57
N ALA A 912 1.89 21.47 43.05
CA ALA A 912 0.67 22.22 43.33
C ALA A 912 -0.17 22.50 42.07
N GLY A 913 0.46 22.84 40.95
CA GLY A 913 -0.24 23.04 39.68
C GLY A 913 -0.89 21.75 39.16
N ILE A 914 -0.15 20.64 39.16
CA ILE A 914 -0.66 19.34 38.68
C ILE A 914 -1.80 18.85 39.59
N GLU A 915 -1.64 18.97 40.91
CA GLU A 915 -2.67 18.57 41.86
C GLU A 915 -3.97 19.34 41.62
N ALA A 916 -3.88 20.66 41.43
CA ALA A 916 -5.05 21.49 41.10
C ALA A 916 -5.75 21.02 39.81
N LEU A 917 -4.97 20.66 38.78
CA LEU A 917 -5.49 20.17 37.50
C LEU A 917 -6.17 18.80 37.63
N ILE A 918 -5.51 17.83 38.27
CA ILE A 918 -6.03 16.47 38.48
C ILE A 918 -7.30 16.52 39.34
N ASP A 919 -7.26 17.25 40.45
CA ASP A 919 -8.41 17.40 41.34
C ASP A 919 -9.61 18.04 40.64
N GLY A 920 -9.35 19.04 39.79
CA GLY A 920 -10.36 19.70 38.98
C GLY A 920 -11.04 18.75 38.00
N ALA A 921 -10.26 17.95 37.27
CA ALA A 921 -10.80 16.94 36.36
C ALA A 921 -11.58 15.85 37.12
N ALA A 922 -11.03 15.34 38.23
CA ALA A 922 -11.66 14.31 39.06
C ALA A 922 -12.99 14.80 39.66
N ALA A 923 -13.03 16.05 40.13
CA ALA A 923 -14.24 16.70 40.64
C ALA A 923 -15.43 16.61 39.68
N ARG A 924 -15.15 16.87 38.41
CA ARG A 924 -16.16 16.93 37.35
C ARG A 924 -16.68 15.55 37.04
N ILE A 925 -15.78 14.57 36.92
CA ILE A 925 -16.16 13.18 36.69
C ILE A 925 -17.05 12.67 37.84
N ASP A 926 -16.68 12.96 39.09
CA ASP A 926 -17.46 12.58 40.26
C ASP A 926 -18.83 13.29 40.33
N ALA A 927 -18.92 14.51 39.80
CA ALA A 927 -20.17 15.25 39.61
C ALA A 927 -20.99 14.80 38.39
N GLY A 928 -20.56 13.76 37.66
CA GLY A 928 -21.21 13.29 36.43
C GLY A 928 -21.03 14.22 35.23
N GLN A 929 -20.12 15.19 35.31
CA GLN A 929 -19.81 16.14 34.25
C GLN A 929 -18.73 15.56 33.32
N ALA A 930 -18.90 15.81 32.01
CA ALA A 930 -17.88 15.45 31.03
C ALA A 930 -16.61 16.30 31.22
N VAL A 931 -15.45 15.67 31.05
CA VAL A 931 -14.16 16.37 30.97
C VAL A 931 -13.66 16.26 29.54
N ALA A 932 -13.24 17.39 28.97
CA ALA A 932 -12.72 17.44 27.62
C ALA A 932 -11.48 16.52 27.46
N PRO A 933 -11.39 15.72 26.37
CA PRO A 933 -10.21 14.89 26.10
C PRO A 933 -8.90 15.67 26.06
N GLU A 934 -8.93 16.93 25.62
CA GLU A 934 -7.79 17.85 25.61
C GLU A 934 -7.26 18.11 27.03
N VAL A 935 -8.15 18.30 28.02
CA VAL A 935 -7.75 18.52 29.43
C VAL A 935 -7.13 17.25 30.02
N LEU A 936 -7.67 16.07 29.69
CA LEU A 936 -7.12 14.78 30.13
C LEU A 936 -5.78 14.48 29.46
N ALA A 937 -5.60 14.88 28.20
CA ALA A 937 -4.31 14.83 27.51
C ALA A 937 -3.28 15.74 28.20
N VAL A 938 -3.65 16.98 28.55
CA VAL A 938 -2.79 17.90 29.31
C VAL A 938 -2.41 17.29 30.67
N CYS A 939 -3.36 16.69 31.41
CA CYS A 939 -3.09 16.04 32.69
C CYS A 939 -1.93 15.04 32.58
N LYS A 940 -1.99 14.15 31.58
CA LYS A 940 -0.95 13.14 31.36
C LYS A 940 0.34 13.77 30.85
N SER A 941 0.28 14.58 29.79
CA SER A 941 1.48 15.17 29.16
C SER A 941 2.30 15.96 30.17
N VAL A 942 1.66 16.87 30.92
CA VAL A 942 2.36 17.70 31.91
C VAL A 942 2.96 16.86 33.04
N SER A 943 2.16 15.97 33.65
CA SER A 943 2.60 15.21 34.82
C SER A 943 3.77 14.27 34.51
N THR A 944 3.79 13.69 33.31
CA THR A 944 4.83 12.74 32.91
C THR A 944 6.15 13.42 32.50
N GLU A 945 6.09 14.58 31.83
CA GLU A 945 7.27 15.41 31.55
C GLU A 945 7.89 16.00 32.83
N MET A 946 7.03 16.41 33.78
CA MET A 946 7.48 16.93 35.07
C MET A 946 8.13 15.84 35.92
N LEU A 947 7.54 14.63 36.00
CA LEU A 947 8.17 13.50 36.68
C LEU A 947 9.54 13.19 36.06
N TRP A 948 9.63 13.10 34.74
CA TRP A 948 10.89 12.81 34.04
C TRP A 948 11.99 13.81 34.38
N THR A 949 11.66 15.11 34.36
CA THR A 949 12.61 16.16 34.73
C THR A 949 12.98 16.10 36.22
N THR A 950 12.03 15.78 37.09
CA THR A 950 12.26 15.74 38.54
C THR A 950 13.11 14.53 38.95
N VAL A 951 12.89 13.36 38.35
CA VAL A 951 13.67 12.15 38.65
C VAL A 951 15.10 12.28 38.13
N ASP A 952 15.31 12.87 36.95
CA ASP A 952 16.63 13.20 36.42
C ASP A 952 17.40 14.14 37.37
N ARG A 953 16.75 15.22 37.82
CA ARG A 953 17.34 16.14 38.81
C ARG A 953 17.61 15.47 40.15
N THR A 954 16.78 14.53 40.56
CA THR A 954 16.99 13.74 41.80
C THR A 954 18.24 12.88 41.68
N MET A 955 18.43 12.20 40.55
CA MET A 955 19.63 11.43 40.25
C MET A 955 20.87 12.32 40.21
N GLN A 956 20.80 13.44 39.48
CA GLN A 956 21.90 14.39 39.37
C GLN A 956 22.29 15.01 40.72
N LEU A 957 21.31 15.37 41.55
CA LEU A 957 21.55 15.94 42.89
C LEU A 957 22.20 14.93 43.84
N ALA A 958 21.86 13.64 43.73
CA ALA A 958 22.50 12.56 44.47
C ALA A 958 23.91 12.22 43.94
N GLY A 959 24.30 12.74 42.77
CA GLY A 959 25.59 12.50 42.12
C GLY A 959 25.82 11.02 41.85
N GLY A 960 27.05 10.53 42.07
CA GLY A 960 27.37 9.12 41.89
C GLY A 960 26.45 8.16 42.66
N ARG A 961 25.92 8.56 43.83
CA ARG A 961 24.96 7.73 44.58
C ARG A 961 23.65 7.55 43.83
N GLY A 962 23.18 8.58 43.12
CA GLY A 962 21.98 8.48 42.30
C GLY A 962 22.11 7.43 41.20
N TYR A 963 23.34 7.06 40.81
CA TYR A 963 23.64 6.06 39.79
C TYR A 963 23.80 4.63 40.34
N ILE A 964 24.18 4.46 41.62
CA ILE A 964 24.41 3.14 42.20
C ILE A 964 23.08 2.47 42.58
N GLU A 965 22.85 1.25 42.09
CA GLU A 965 21.63 0.45 42.33
C GLU A 965 21.40 0.02 43.79
N SER A 966 22.31 0.37 44.70
CA SER A 966 22.13 0.16 46.15
C SER A 966 21.08 1.10 46.78
N ASN A 967 20.48 1.99 45.99
CA ASN A 967 19.28 2.73 46.36
C ASN A 967 18.29 2.73 45.20
N PHE A 968 17.08 3.20 45.44
CA PHE A 968 15.96 3.05 44.52
C PHE A 968 15.87 4.15 43.43
N ILE A 969 16.78 5.13 43.39
CA ILE A 969 16.75 6.23 42.41
C ILE A 969 16.99 5.72 40.96
N PRO A 970 17.97 4.83 40.68
CA PRO A 970 18.10 4.21 39.36
C PRO A 970 16.83 3.50 38.89
N GLN A 971 16.15 2.77 39.79
CA GLN A 971 14.90 2.11 39.47
C GLN A 971 13.82 3.14 39.09
N LEU A 972 13.60 4.17 39.90
CA LEU A 972 12.67 5.26 39.59
C LEU A 972 12.93 5.91 38.24
N PHE A 973 14.21 6.18 37.93
CA PHE A 973 14.58 6.81 36.67
C PHE A 973 14.23 5.94 35.47
N ARG A 974 14.51 4.62 35.54
CA ARG A 974 14.12 3.66 34.50
C ARG A 974 12.59 3.55 34.37
N ASP A 975 11.90 3.47 35.49
CA ASP A 975 10.45 3.27 35.57
C ASP A 975 9.67 4.49 35.07
N ALA A 976 10.15 5.71 35.34
CA ALA A 976 9.51 6.94 34.90
C ALA A 976 9.42 7.10 33.38
N ARG A 977 10.30 6.44 32.60
CA ARG A 977 10.40 6.65 31.16
C ARG A 977 9.12 6.26 30.41
N ILE A 978 8.50 5.15 30.78
CA ILE A 978 7.41 4.55 30.01
C ILE A 978 6.12 5.37 30.08
N PHE A 979 5.91 6.13 31.15
CA PHE A 979 4.71 6.98 31.30
C PHE A 979 4.66 8.11 30.28
N ARG A 980 5.80 8.51 29.68
CA ARG A 980 5.82 9.45 28.55
C ARG A 980 5.28 8.82 27.25
N ILE A 981 5.15 7.50 27.19
CA ILE A 981 4.77 6.72 26.00
C ILE A 981 3.37 6.12 26.13
N PHE A 982 3.06 5.48 27.26
CA PHE A 982 1.76 4.82 27.48
C PHE A 982 0.58 5.81 27.44
N GLU A 983 -0.59 5.30 27.01
CA GLU A 983 -1.83 6.07 26.86
C GLU A 983 -1.73 7.24 25.84
N GLY A 984 -0.77 7.13 24.91
CA GLY A 984 -0.45 8.11 23.87
C GLY A 984 0.88 8.83 24.16
N PRO A 985 1.86 8.82 23.24
CA PRO A 985 3.10 9.58 23.40
C PRO A 985 2.85 11.07 23.63
N THR A 986 3.68 11.72 24.46
CA THR A 986 3.53 13.15 24.78
C THR A 986 3.45 14.02 23.52
N GLU A 987 4.26 13.71 22.51
CA GLU A 987 4.28 14.41 21.23
C GLU A 987 2.92 14.30 20.52
N THR A 988 2.38 13.09 20.35
CA THR A 988 1.06 12.90 19.75
C THR A 988 -0.05 13.66 20.50
N LEU A 989 0.02 13.72 21.83
CA LEU A 989 -0.96 14.43 22.65
C LEU A 989 -0.80 15.97 22.57
N ASN A 990 0.43 16.48 22.51
CA ASN A 990 0.68 17.91 22.33
C ASN A 990 0.21 18.35 20.95
N HIS A 991 0.56 17.62 19.90
CA HIS A 991 0.05 17.87 18.56
C HIS A 991 -1.49 17.88 18.55
N PHE A 992 -2.16 16.89 19.16
CA PHE A 992 -3.62 16.88 19.32
C PHE A 992 -4.19 18.11 20.03
N VAL A 993 -3.62 18.51 21.17
CA VAL A 993 -4.08 19.68 21.93
C VAL A 993 -3.84 20.98 21.14
N GLY A 994 -2.68 21.16 20.53
CA GLY A 994 -2.31 22.40 19.87
C GLY A 994 -3.03 22.64 18.56
N THR A 995 -3.29 21.60 17.76
CA THR A 995 -4.13 21.74 16.56
C THR A 995 -5.57 22.07 16.90
N SER A 996 -6.10 21.48 17.98
CA SER A 996 -7.42 21.82 18.53
C SER A 996 -7.55 23.31 18.84
N VAL A 997 -6.46 23.94 19.28
CA VAL A 997 -6.39 25.39 19.49
C VAL A 997 -6.24 26.16 18.19
N LEU A 998 -5.27 25.79 17.33
CA LEU A 998 -4.99 26.49 16.06
C LEU A 998 -6.20 26.55 15.12
N ARG A 999 -7.09 25.59 15.23
CA ARG A 999 -8.27 25.44 14.36
C ARG A 999 -9.54 25.98 15.02
N GLY A 1000 -9.39 26.69 16.14
CA GLY A 1000 -10.43 27.54 16.71
C GLY A 1000 -11.45 26.84 17.60
N ARG A 1001 -11.18 25.60 18.07
CA ARG A 1001 -12.19 24.90 18.88
C ARG A 1001 -12.51 25.63 20.17
N PRO A 1002 -13.80 25.81 20.50
CA PRO A 1002 -14.19 26.57 21.68
C PRO A 1002 -13.94 25.81 22.99
N VAL A 1003 -13.67 24.50 22.97
CA VAL A 1003 -13.61 23.63 24.16
C VAL A 1003 -12.56 24.09 25.18
N LEU A 1004 -11.32 24.32 24.73
CA LEU A 1004 -10.25 24.77 25.64
C LEU A 1004 -10.45 26.21 26.07
N ARG A 1005 -10.90 27.09 25.16
CA ARG A 1005 -11.21 28.48 25.49
C ARG A 1005 -12.34 28.59 26.53
N ALA A 1006 -13.37 27.74 26.41
CA ALA A 1006 -14.47 27.64 27.38
C ALA A 1006 -13.97 27.15 28.73
N TYR A 1007 -13.15 26.08 28.74
CA TYR A 1007 -12.51 25.61 29.97
C TYR A 1007 -11.67 26.69 30.65
N LEU A 1008 -10.88 27.48 29.89
CA LEU A 1008 -10.05 28.54 30.45
C LEU A 1008 -10.89 29.67 31.09
N ARG A 1009 -12.01 30.05 30.47
CA ARG A 1009 -12.94 31.07 30.98
C ARG A 1009 -13.65 30.71 32.29
N GLU A 1010 -13.67 29.42 32.63
CA GLU A 1010 -14.22 29.00 33.93
C GLU A 1010 -13.29 29.35 35.10
N TRP A 1011 -12.00 29.52 34.82
CA TRP A 1011 -10.96 29.70 35.85
C TRP A 1011 -10.22 31.03 35.76
N LEU A 1012 -10.20 31.65 34.59
CA LEU A 1012 -9.48 32.88 34.28
C LEU A 1012 -10.43 33.99 33.83
N ASP A 1013 -10.09 35.24 34.13
CA ASP A 1013 -10.81 36.40 33.62
C ASP A 1013 -10.57 36.60 32.11
N GLU A 1014 -11.47 37.33 31.46
CA GLU A 1014 -11.44 37.52 30.01
C GLU A 1014 -10.19 38.27 29.52
N ASP A 1015 -9.57 39.14 30.32
CA ASP A 1015 -8.33 39.83 29.94
C ASP A 1015 -7.14 38.85 29.93
N THR A 1016 -7.07 37.98 30.93
CA THR A 1016 -6.08 36.90 30.99
C THR A 1016 -6.25 35.92 29.84
N VAL A 1017 -7.48 35.48 29.54
CA VAL A 1017 -7.77 34.60 28.39
C VAL A 1017 -7.40 35.30 27.07
N ARG A 1018 -7.78 36.56 26.89
CA ARG A 1018 -7.43 37.33 25.70
C ARG A 1018 -5.91 37.44 25.53
N THR A 1019 -5.18 37.71 26.60
CA THR A 1019 -3.73 37.92 26.57
C THR A 1019 -2.97 36.63 26.30
N HIS A 1020 -3.35 35.55 26.97
CA HIS A 1020 -2.59 34.30 26.97
C HIS A 1020 -3.17 33.21 26.06
N TYR A 1021 -4.34 33.41 25.46
CA TYR A 1021 -4.90 32.50 24.46
C TYR A 1021 -5.10 33.24 23.12
N ASP A 1022 -5.98 34.24 23.08
CA ASP A 1022 -6.40 34.87 21.82
C ASP A 1022 -5.27 35.64 21.12
N ALA A 1023 -4.49 36.43 21.87
CA ALA A 1023 -3.37 37.23 21.36
C ALA A 1023 -2.14 36.39 20.95
N VAL A 1024 -2.15 35.09 21.21
CA VAL A 1024 -1.09 34.16 20.80
C VAL A 1024 -1.33 33.64 19.40
N LEU A 1025 -2.57 33.29 19.07
CA LEU A 1025 -2.94 32.65 17.82
C LEU A 1025 -2.63 33.50 16.58
N HIS A 1026 -3.07 34.76 16.60
CA HIS A 1026 -2.99 35.63 15.42
C HIS A 1026 -1.55 35.91 14.94
N PRO A 1027 -0.61 36.34 15.81
CA PRO A 1027 0.77 36.58 15.39
C PRO A 1027 1.52 35.32 14.97
N LEU A 1028 1.19 34.16 15.57
CA LEU A 1028 1.84 32.89 15.27
C LEU A 1028 1.53 32.41 13.85
N LEU A 1029 0.26 32.49 13.46
CA LEU A 1029 -0.22 32.16 12.11
C LEU A 1029 0.29 33.13 11.03
N ALA A 1030 0.68 34.34 11.43
CA ALA A 1030 1.26 35.37 10.56
C ALA A 1030 2.80 35.23 10.41
N ALA A 1031 3.47 34.46 11.27
CA ALA A 1031 4.92 34.32 11.29
C ALA A 1031 5.47 33.24 10.33
N LEU A 1032 4.61 32.47 9.67
CA LEU A 1032 5.01 31.45 8.69
C LEU A 1032 5.25 32.06 7.29
N PRO A 1033 6.34 31.70 6.59
CA PRO A 1033 6.59 32.13 5.22
C PRO A 1033 5.90 31.23 4.18
N GLY A 1034 5.33 31.83 3.13
CA GLY A 1034 4.77 31.12 1.96
C GLY A 1034 3.32 30.64 2.11
N GLU A 1035 2.82 29.88 1.12
CA GLU A 1035 1.53 29.17 1.21
C GLU A 1035 1.68 27.99 2.19
N ARG A 1036 0.68 27.81 3.07
CA ARG A 1036 0.72 26.86 4.19
C ARG A 1036 0.64 25.43 3.69
N ASP A 1037 1.61 24.57 4.01
CA ASP A 1037 1.50 23.13 3.78
C ASP A 1037 1.14 22.35 5.06
N ALA A 1038 0.67 21.12 4.91
CA ALA A 1038 0.26 20.27 6.02
C ALA A 1038 1.39 20.01 7.04
N SER A 1039 2.66 19.98 6.60
CA SER A 1039 3.81 19.74 7.48
C SER A 1039 4.12 20.94 8.39
N GLN A 1040 3.86 22.15 7.91
CA GLN A 1040 3.96 23.39 8.71
C GLN A 1040 2.87 23.46 9.78
N GLU A 1041 1.65 23.04 9.45
CA GLU A 1041 0.54 22.99 10.41
C GLU A 1041 0.78 21.94 11.51
N ASP A 1042 1.33 20.78 11.15
CA ASP A 1042 1.65 19.72 12.11
C ASP A 1042 2.73 20.15 13.11
N TRP A 1043 3.77 20.82 12.61
CA TRP A 1043 4.84 21.41 13.41
C TRP A 1043 4.32 22.48 14.39
N LEU A 1044 3.49 23.40 13.91
CA LEU A 1044 2.88 24.42 14.77
C LEU A 1044 1.94 23.79 15.80
N GLY A 1045 1.17 22.77 15.42
CA GLY A 1045 0.29 22.03 16.32
C GLY A 1045 1.05 21.46 17.51
N GLN A 1046 2.22 20.85 17.27
CA GLN A 1046 3.08 20.34 18.33
C GLN A 1046 3.53 21.46 19.31
N LEU A 1047 4.06 22.56 18.79
CA LEU A 1047 4.58 23.66 19.60
C LEU A 1047 3.46 24.39 20.37
N MET A 1048 2.29 24.56 19.75
CA MET A 1048 1.14 25.18 20.39
C MET A 1048 0.62 24.30 21.54
N GLY A 1049 0.63 22.97 21.37
CA GLY A 1049 0.27 22.03 22.44
C GLY A 1049 1.15 22.18 23.67
N GLU A 1050 2.46 22.31 23.48
CA GLU A 1050 3.42 22.55 24.58
C GLU A 1050 3.11 23.86 25.33
N TYR A 1051 2.77 24.93 24.62
CA TYR A 1051 2.37 26.20 25.23
C TYR A 1051 1.03 26.07 25.99
N VAL A 1052 0.03 25.44 25.37
CA VAL A 1052 -1.33 25.26 25.95
C VAL A 1052 -1.29 24.41 27.21
N ASN A 1053 -0.41 23.41 27.28
CA ASN A 1053 -0.19 22.63 28.49
C ASN A 1053 0.14 23.52 29.70
N HIS A 1054 1.02 24.50 29.54
CA HIS A 1054 1.36 25.46 30.61
C HIS A 1054 0.21 26.40 30.95
N LEU A 1055 -0.59 26.80 29.95
CA LEU A 1055 -1.73 27.70 30.15
C LEU A 1055 -2.86 27.01 30.93
N VAL A 1056 -3.20 25.77 30.55
CA VAL A 1056 -4.21 24.96 31.24
C VAL A 1056 -3.78 24.66 32.67
N LEU A 1057 -2.49 24.40 32.90
CA LEU A 1057 -1.93 24.22 34.23
C LEU A 1057 -2.04 25.49 35.09
N TYR A 1058 -1.69 26.65 34.52
CA TYR A 1058 -1.88 27.95 35.18
C TYR A 1058 -3.35 28.22 35.50
N ALA A 1059 -4.26 27.97 34.56
CA ALA A 1059 -5.70 28.14 34.75
C ALA A 1059 -6.23 27.28 35.89
N ALA A 1060 -5.87 26.00 35.94
CA ALA A 1060 -6.28 25.11 37.01
C ALA A 1060 -5.75 25.57 38.38
N ALA A 1061 -4.48 26.00 38.45
CA ALA A 1061 -3.86 26.50 39.67
C ALA A 1061 -4.53 27.79 40.17
N ALA A 1062 -4.79 28.74 39.27
CA ALA A 1062 -5.49 29.99 39.57
C ALA A 1062 -6.93 29.72 40.04
N GLY A 1063 -7.68 28.90 39.30
CA GLY A 1063 -9.07 28.56 39.60
C GLY A 1063 -9.27 27.80 40.91
N ARG A 1064 -8.26 27.04 41.36
CA ARG A 1064 -8.26 26.32 42.64
C ARG A 1064 -7.64 27.11 43.79
N GLY A 1065 -7.12 28.31 43.53
CA GLY A 1065 -6.57 29.20 44.54
C GLY A 1065 -5.24 28.73 45.14
N THR A 1066 -4.32 28.19 44.32
CA THR A 1066 -2.94 27.94 44.79
C THR A 1066 -2.26 29.24 45.23
N ASP A 1067 -1.19 29.16 46.02
CA ASP A 1067 -0.50 30.35 46.52
C ASP A 1067 0.08 31.23 45.39
N ALA A 1068 0.25 32.52 45.68
CA ALA A 1068 0.69 33.52 44.71
C ALA A 1068 2.09 33.25 44.12
N ALA A 1069 2.98 32.57 44.86
CA ALA A 1069 4.30 32.22 44.34
C ALA A 1069 4.19 31.11 43.29
N THR A 1070 3.35 30.09 43.53
CA THR A 1070 3.03 29.05 42.55
C THR A 1070 2.40 29.63 41.29
N GLN A 1071 1.40 30.50 41.42
CA GLN A 1071 0.74 31.13 40.26
C GLN A 1071 1.74 31.96 39.44
N ARG A 1072 2.59 32.75 40.09
CA ARG A 1072 3.64 33.54 39.42
C ARG A 1072 4.64 32.66 38.71
N TRP A 1073 5.10 31.59 39.36
CA TRP A 1073 6.05 30.66 38.76
C TRP A 1073 5.46 29.97 37.51
N LEU A 1074 4.19 29.55 37.57
CA LEU A 1074 3.48 28.98 36.42
C LEU A 1074 3.33 29.99 35.27
N LEU A 1075 3.07 31.25 35.58
CA LEU A 1075 3.00 32.32 34.59
C LEU A 1075 4.37 32.58 33.93
N GLU A 1076 5.47 32.55 34.69
CA GLU A 1076 6.83 32.63 34.14
C GLU A 1076 7.16 31.44 33.23
N ARG A 1077 6.71 30.23 33.58
CA ARG A 1077 6.85 29.06 32.69
C ARG A 1077 6.04 29.22 31.41
N LEU A 1078 4.82 29.73 31.50
CA LEU A 1078 3.98 30.03 30.36
C LEU A 1078 4.64 31.06 29.42
N GLN A 1079 5.23 32.12 29.98
CA GLN A 1079 5.98 33.12 29.22
C GLN A 1079 7.23 32.54 28.55
N ALA A 1080 7.99 31.70 29.26
CA ALA A 1080 9.15 31.02 28.68
C ALA A 1080 8.73 30.09 27.52
N ALA A 1081 7.63 29.36 27.67
CA ALA A 1081 7.05 28.55 26.60
C ALA A 1081 6.61 29.42 25.41
N ARG A 1082 6.06 30.62 25.66
CA ARG A 1082 5.71 31.58 24.61
C ARG A 1082 6.93 32.04 23.81
N VAL A 1083 8.03 32.41 24.48
CA VAL A 1083 9.27 32.83 23.81
C VAL A 1083 9.81 31.71 22.92
N ARG A 1084 9.79 30.46 23.42
CA ARG A 1084 10.22 29.29 22.66
C ARG A 1084 9.32 29.06 21.44
N LEU A 1085 8.00 29.12 21.62
CA LEU A 1085 7.01 28.99 20.55
C LEU A 1085 7.26 30.04 19.45
N ASP A 1086 7.38 31.32 19.81
CA ASP A 1086 7.61 32.40 18.85
C ASP A 1086 8.95 32.24 18.11
N SER A 1087 9.99 31.78 18.81
CA SER A 1087 11.32 31.55 18.21
C SER A 1087 11.32 30.34 17.27
N ALA A 1088 10.67 29.24 17.64
CA ALA A 1088 10.62 28.01 16.85
C ALA A 1088 9.75 28.18 15.60
N ALA A 1089 8.65 28.94 15.69
CA ALA A 1089 7.81 29.27 14.53
C ALA A 1089 8.61 30.04 13.46
N ARG A 1090 9.44 31.02 13.87
CA ARG A 1090 10.31 31.78 12.94
C ARG A 1090 11.43 30.95 12.33
N ALA A 1091 11.86 29.86 12.99
CA ALA A 1091 12.98 29.04 12.56
C ALA A 1091 12.60 27.91 11.59
N PHE A 1092 11.31 27.72 11.25
CA PHE A 1092 10.85 26.64 10.37
C PHE A 1092 11.62 26.52 9.04
N PRO A 1093 11.93 27.63 8.31
CA PRO A 1093 12.69 27.54 7.06
C PRO A 1093 14.14 27.08 7.22
N ALA A 1094 14.67 27.10 8.45
CA ALA A 1094 16.02 26.68 8.76
C ALA A 1094 16.11 25.20 9.17
N LEU A 1095 14.99 24.45 9.13
CA LEU A 1095 15.00 23.00 9.33
C LEU A 1095 15.73 22.30 8.19
N ALA A 1096 16.52 21.27 8.51
CA ALA A 1096 17.21 20.47 7.51
C ALA A 1096 16.21 19.73 6.61
N SER A 1097 16.47 19.71 5.30
CA SER A 1097 15.65 18.94 4.36
C SER A 1097 15.80 17.43 4.58
N VAL A 1098 14.82 16.64 4.12
CA VAL A 1098 14.88 15.16 4.19
C VAL A 1098 16.14 14.63 3.50
N ASP A 1099 16.57 15.25 2.40
CA ASP A 1099 17.80 14.88 1.70
C ASP A 1099 19.06 15.24 2.50
N ALA A 1100 19.08 16.37 3.21
CA ALA A 1100 20.18 16.74 4.11
C ALA A 1100 20.28 15.79 5.31
N LEU A 1101 19.13 15.35 5.85
CA LEU A 1101 19.06 14.37 6.93
C LEU A 1101 19.48 12.96 6.47
N ARG A 1102 19.10 12.54 5.25
CA ARG A 1102 19.60 11.29 4.64
C ARG A 1102 21.10 11.36 4.37
N ALA A 1103 21.58 12.48 3.84
CA ALA A 1103 23.02 12.69 3.60
C ALA A 1103 23.85 12.68 4.89
N LEU A 1104 23.29 13.19 6.00
CA LEU A 1104 23.88 13.06 7.33
C LEU A 1104 23.91 11.60 7.78
N GLY A 1105 22.83 10.85 7.59
CA GLY A 1105 22.78 9.41 7.87
C GLY A 1105 23.84 8.62 7.09
N ASP A 1106 23.97 8.90 5.80
CA ASP A 1106 24.98 8.29 4.95
C ASP A 1106 26.41 8.70 5.34
N ALA A 1107 26.61 9.94 5.81
CA ALA A 1107 27.91 10.41 6.29
C ALA A 1107 28.32 9.70 7.59
N VAL A 1108 27.38 9.53 8.53
CA VAL A 1108 27.60 8.79 9.78
C VAL A 1108 27.87 7.31 9.50
N ASP A 1109 27.13 6.69 8.58
CA ASP A 1109 27.35 5.30 8.15
C ASP A 1109 28.74 5.10 7.52
N ARG A 1110 29.24 6.11 6.79
CA ARG A 1110 30.59 6.10 6.21
C ARG A 1110 31.70 6.29 7.24
N GLU A 1111 31.48 7.16 8.22
CA GLU A 1111 32.50 7.54 9.21
C GLU A 1111 32.66 6.50 10.32
N PHE A 1112 31.55 5.92 10.79
CA PHE A 1112 31.53 5.01 11.92
C PHE A 1112 31.21 3.56 11.54
N GLY A 1113 30.95 3.28 10.26
CA GLY A 1113 30.47 1.98 9.78
C GLY A 1113 29.01 1.72 10.16
N ARG A 1114 28.37 0.76 9.48
CA ARG A 1114 27.00 0.35 9.81
C ARG A 1114 26.96 -0.53 11.06
N ARG A 1115 26.69 0.09 12.22
CA ARG A 1115 26.11 -0.51 13.44
C ARG A 1115 26.61 -1.93 13.84
N GLU A 1116 27.91 -2.19 13.71
CA GLU A 1116 28.52 -3.51 13.97
C GLU A 1116 28.42 -3.96 15.45
N ASN A 1117 28.23 -3.02 16.39
CA ASN A 1117 28.13 -3.30 17.83
C ASN A 1117 26.72 -3.60 18.35
N LEU A 1118 25.67 -3.48 17.54
CA LEU A 1118 24.27 -3.66 18.01
C LEU A 1118 23.78 -5.12 17.95
N THR A 1119 24.53 -6.02 17.32
CA THR A 1119 24.21 -7.46 17.19
C THR A 1119 24.83 -8.32 18.31
N ALA A 1120 25.65 -7.74 19.18
CA ALA A 1120 26.34 -8.44 20.27
C ALA A 1120 25.47 -8.70 21.52
N MET A 1121 24.21 -8.24 21.53
CA MET A 1121 23.29 -8.46 22.64
C MET A 1121 22.63 -9.85 22.53
N PRO A 1122 22.80 -10.76 23.50
CA PRO A 1122 22.19 -12.08 23.46
C PRO A 1122 20.65 -11.97 23.48
N ASN A 1123 19.97 -12.71 22.59
CA ASN A 1123 18.50 -12.84 22.51
C ASN A 1123 17.69 -11.62 22.04
N THR A 1124 18.27 -10.70 21.26
CA THR A 1124 17.48 -9.64 20.61
C THR A 1124 17.85 -9.48 19.14
N SER A 1125 16.95 -9.86 18.23
CA SER A 1125 16.97 -9.31 16.88
C SER A 1125 16.68 -7.81 17.00
N LEU A 1126 17.54 -6.96 16.44
CA LEU A 1126 17.23 -5.55 16.29
C LEU A 1126 15.89 -5.42 15.54
N ASP A 1127 15.03 -4.52 16.01
CA ASP A 1127 13.78 -4.20 15.31
C ASP A 1127 14.10 -3.84 13.86
N ALA A 1128 13.31 -4.33 12.91
CA ALA A 1128 13.55 -4.10 11.49
C ALA A 1128 13.57 -2.60 11.16
N LEU A 1129 12.90 -1.75 11.94
CA LEU A 1129 12.96 -0.28 11.81
C LEU A 1129 14.34 0.30 12.13
N PHE A 1130 15.12 -0.36 13.00
CA PHE A 1130 16.52 0.03 13.30
C PHE A 1130 17.54 -0.58 12.34
N THR A 1131 17.13 -1.52 11.48
CA THR A 1131 17.98 -2.15 10.46
C THR A 1131 17.59 -1.81 9.02
N ALA A 1132 16.43 -1.16 8.83
CA ALA A 1132 15.93 -0.71 7.54
C ALA A 1132 16.82 0.40 6.95
N LEU A 1133 17.02 0.37 5.64
CA LEU A 1133 17.76 1.40 4.94
C LEU A 1133 16.92 2.68 4.81
N PRO A 1134 17.52 3.88 4.85
CA PRO A 1134 16.77 5.12 4.65
C PRO A 1134 16.02 5.10 3.32
N GLY A 1135 14.69 5.06 3.36
CA GLY A 1135 13.81 4.96 2.19
C GLY A 1135 13.22 3.57 1.92
N ASP A 1136 13.47 2.59 2.79
CA ASP A 1136 12.83 1.28 2.78
C ASP A 1136 11.41 1.36 3.36
N THR A 1137 10.38 1.15 2.53
CA THR A 1137 8.96 1.25 2.90
C THR A 1137 8.32 -0.11 3.25
N ARG A 1138 9.12 -1.18 3.36
CA ARG A 1138 8.62 -2.52 3.70
C ARG A 1138 8.16 -2.59 5.16
N LYS A 1139 6.96 -3.14 5.40
CA LYS A 1139 6.50 -3.55 6.73
C LYS A 1139 7.45 -4.63 7.29
N PRO A 1140 7.92 -4.53 8.53
CA PRO A 1140 8.67 -5.60 9.19
C PRO A 1140 7.88 -6.91 9.21
N ALA A 1141 8.53 -8.05 8.93
CA ALA A 1141 7.89 -9.36 9.09
C ALA A 1141 7.67 -9.67 10.60
N PRO A 1142 6.51 -10.21 11.01
CA PRO A 1142 6.29 -10.65 12.38
C PRO A 1142 7.16 -11.88 12.69
N ALA A 1143 7.81 -11.89 13.85
CA ALA A 1143 8.61 -13.02 14.31
C ALA A 1143 7.71 -14.26 14.55
N GLU A 1144 8.07 -15.42 13.98
CA GLU A 1144 7.31 -16.67 14.13
C GLU A 1144 7.29 -17.15 15.60
N PRO A 1145 6.11 -17.40 16.20
CA PRO A 1145 6.02 -18.10 17.46
C PRO A 1145 6.01 -19.62 17.23
N ALA A 1146 6.90 -20.34 17.92
CA ALA A 1146 6.89 -21.80 17.93
C ALA A 1146 5.52 -22.34 18.37
N ARG A 1147 4.79 -23.02 17.46
CA ARG A 1147 3.48 -23.65 17.73
C ARG A 1147 3.63 -25.18 17.85
N ARG A 1148 3.17 -25.76 18.96
CA ARG A 1148 2.81 -27.20 19.08
C ARG A 1148 1.28 -27.30 19.21
N ALA A 1149 0.69 -28.21 18.43
CA ALA A 1149 -0.74 -28.31 18.16
C ALA A 1149 -1.53 -29.16 19.18
N PHE A 1150 -2.80 -28.82 19.39
CA PHE A 1150 -3.83 -29.75 19.87
C PHE A 1150 -5.23 -29.33 19.35
N THR A 1151 -6.05 -30.31 18.96
CA THR A 1151 -7.30 -30.16 18.19
C THR A 1151 -8.55 -30.43 19.06
N PRO A 1152 -9.68 -29.70 18.90
CA PRO A 1152 -10.97 -30.10 19.47
C PRO A 1152 -12.06 -30.45 18.42
N PRO A 1153 -13.12 -31.20 18.78
CA PRO A 1153 -14.23 -31.61 17.89
C PRO A 1153 -15.53 -30.76 18.04
N PRO A 1154 -16.54 -30.95 17.17
CA PRO A 1154 -17.43 -29.86 16.71
C PRO A 1154 -18.95 -29.97 16.99
N ASP A 1155 -19.60 -28.81 16.77
CA ASP A 1155 -20.95 -28.49 16.26
C ASP A 1155 -22.27 -28.69 17.07
N ALA A 1156 -23.08 -27.61 17.13
CA ALA A 1156 -24.53 -27.61 16.83
C ALA A 1156 -25.17 -26.18 16.93
N PRO A 1157 -26.32 -25.90 16.26
CA PRO A 1157 -26.61 -24.64 15.56
C PRO A 1157 -27.81 -23.79 16.07
N ALA A 1158 -28.01 -22.63 15.40
CA ALA A 1158 -28.79 -21.43 15.72
C ALA A 1158 -30.32 -21.44 15.45
N THR A 1159 -31.06 -20.45 15.99
CA THR A 1159 -32.37 -19.92 15.47
C THR A 1159 -32.76 -18.57 16.16
N PRO A 1160 -33.74 -17.76 15.66
CA PRO A 1160 -33.51 -16.35 15.29
C PRO A 1160 -34.47 -15.28 15.91
N LEU A 1161 -34.13 -14.03 15.55
CA LEU A 1161 -34.64 -12.66 15.77
C LEU A 1161 -36.17 -12.36 15.95
N ILE A 1162 -36.46 -11.31 16.74
CA ILE A 1162 -37.72 -10.53 16.73
C ILE A 1162 -37.43 -9.01 16.90
N GLU A 1163 -38.20 -8.17 16.20
CA GLU A 1163 -38.06 -6.72 15.97
C GLU A 1163 -39.00 -5.78 16.78
N THR A 1164 -38.48 -4.56 17.09
CA THR A 1164 -39.12 -3.19 17.20
C THR A 1164 -40.21 -2.92 18.28
N PRO A 1165 -40.55 -1.66 18.73
CA PRO A 1165 -40.29 -0.29 18.20
C PRO A 1165 -40.03 0.89 19.22
N ARG A 1166 -39.79 2.11 18.66
CA ARG A 1166 -39.65 3.51 19.23
C ARG A 1166 -40.98 4.09 19.78
N PRO A 1167 -41.14 5.28 20.48
CA PRO A 1167 -40.51 6.65 20.33
C PRO A 1167 -40.43 7.45 21.70
N PRO A 1168 -40.52 8.81 21.87
CA PRO A 1168 -40.29 10.05 21.07
C PRO A 1168 -39.38 11.15 21.75
N THR A 1169 -39.22 12.31 21.09
CA THR A 1169 -38.27 13.46 21.28
C THR A 1169 -38.87 14.78 21.82
N MET A 1170 -38.00 15.72 22.27
CA MET A 1170 -38.15 17.21 22.32
C MET A 1170 -36.80 17.87 22.74
N ASP A 1171 -36.53 19.18 22.63
CA ASP A 1171 -36.33 20.10 21.48
C ASP A 1171 -35.41 21.27 21.95
N VAL A 1172 -34.42 21.73 21.16
CA VAL A 1172 -33.69 23.02 21.40
C VAL A 1172 -33.27 23.70 20.09
N VAL A 1173 -33.62 25.00 20.04
CA VAL A 1173 -33.62 26.07 19.02
C VAL A 1173 -32.44 26.12 18.02
N ALA A 1174 -32.77 26.44 16.75
CA ALA A 1174 -31.93 26.41 15.54
C ALA A 1174 -31.67 27.81 14.91
N ARG A 1175 -30.65 27.92 14.04
CA ARG A 1175 -30.44 29.02 13.07
C ARG A 1175 -31.68 29.14 12.14
N PRO A 1176 -32.11 30.35 11.74
CA PRO A 1176 -33.30 30.52 10.92
C PRO A 1176 -32.97 30.34 9.44
N GLY A 1177 -33.31 29.18 8.87
CA GLY A 1177 -33.33 28.92 7.42
C GLY A 1177 -33.03 27.44 7.04
N PRO A 1178 -33.59 26.91 5.94
CA PRO A 1178 -33.24 25.57 5.44
C PRO A 1178 -31.80 25.55 4.89
N VAL A 1179 -31.00 24.56 5.31
CA VAL A 1179 -29.60 24.37 4.88
C VAL A 1179 -29.54 23.23 3.86
N SER A 1180 -28.91 23.47 2.71
CA SER A 1180 -28.83 22.54 1.58
C SER A 1180 -27.54 21.73 1.55
N ARG A 1181 -27.55 20.55 0.90
CA ARG A 1181 -26.36 19.68 0.74
C ARG A 1181 -25.17 20.39 0.09
N PRO A 1182 -25.38 21.18 -0.97
CA PRO A 1182 -24.30 21.97 -1.57
C PRO A 1182 -23.66 22.96 -0.60
N GLU A 1183 -24.41 23.54 0.35
CA GLU A 1183 -23.86 24.47 1.34
C GLU A 1183 -22.96 23.77 2.36
N VAL A 1184 -23.34 22.57 2.82
CA VAL A 1184 -22.52 21.79 3.76
C VAL A 1184 -21.27 21.20 3.08
N GLU A 1185 -21.43 20.70 1.86
CA GLU A 1185 -20.28 20.26 1.05
C GLU A 1185 -19.34 21.43 0.73
N ALA A 1186 -19.87 22.61 0.40
CA ALA A 1186 -19.06 23.80 0.14
C ALA A 1186 -18.29 24.23 1.40
N PHE A 1187 -18.93 24.22 2.57
CA PHE A 1187 -18.24 24.51 3.84
C PHE A 1187 -17.08 23.55 4.10
N ILE A 1188 -17.31 22.24 3.95
CA ILE A 1188 -16.28 21.22 4.17
C ILE A 1188 -15.15 21.33 3.13
N ARG A 1189 -15.47 21.53 1.84
CA ARG A 1189 -14.45 21.74 0.78
C ARG A 1189 -13.65 22.99 1.03
N GLN A 1190 -14.29 24.07 1.47
CA GLN A 1190 -13.62 25.34 1.76
C GLN A 1190 -12.71 25.22 2.99
N TRP A 1191 -13.13 24.45 3.99
CA TRP A 1191 -12.30 24.12 5.15
C TRP A 1191 -11.08 23.29 4.76
N ILE A 1192 -11.23 22.26 3.92
CA ILE A 1192 -10.12 21.40 3.47
C ILE A 1192 -9.18 22.15 2.53
N SER A 1193 -9.70 23.00 1.67
CA SER A 1193 -8.93 23.84 0.75
C SER A 1193 -7.98 24.77 1.49
N GLY A 1194 -8.47 25.39 2.56
CA GLY A 1194 -7.65 26.25 3.43
C GLY A 1194 -6.55 25.51 4.20
N ARG A 1195 -6.59 24.17 4.22
CA ARG A 1195 -5.73 23.29 5.02
C ARG A 1195 -4.67 22.55 4.19
N CYS A 1196 -5.06 22.13 2.99
CA CYS A 1196 -4.22 21.35 2.10
C CYS A 1196 -3.54 22.19 0.99
N SER A 1197 -3.74 23.52 0.99
CA SER A 1197 -3.35 24.44 -0.11
C SER A 1197 -3.79 23.95 -1.49
N GLN A 1198 -4.91 23.23 -1.55
CA GLN A 1198 -5.56 22.81 -2.79
C GLN A 1198 -6.71 23.76 -3.10
N PRO A 1199 -6.90 24.21 -4.35
CA PRO A 1199 -8.06 25.02 -4.72
C PRO A 1199 -9.38 24.32 -4.36
N VAL A 1200 -10.38 25.04 -3.84
CA VAL A 1200 -11.72 24.48 -3.51
C VAL A 1200 -12.32 23.68 -4.69
N ALA A 1201 -12.02 24.10 -5.92
CA ALA A 1201 -12.48 23.46 -7.16
C ALA A 1201 -11.84 22.08 -7.45
N SER A 1202 -10.69 21.75 -6.84
CA SER A 1202 -10.01 20.45 -7.01
C SER A 1202 -10.39 19.41 -5.96
N LEU A 1203 -11.10 19.80 -4.90
CA LEU A 1203 -11.52 18.90 -3.83
C LEU A 1203 -12.84 18.25 -4.18
N GLY A 1204 -12.82 17.03 -4.72
CA GLY A 1204 -14.02 16.24 -5.02
C GLY A 1204 -14.70 15.73 -3.74
N ALA A 1205 -16.05 15.72 -3.70
CA ALA A 1205 -16.73 15.30 -2.47
C ALA A 1205 -16.62 13.81 -2.14
N ASP A 1206 -16.23 12.98 -3.10
CA ASP A 1206 -16.10 11.52 -2.95
C ASP A 1206 -14.67 11.09 -2.64
N VAL A 1207 -13.72 12.05 -2.62
CA VAL A 1207 -12.33 11.77 -2.27
C VAL A 1207 -12.26 11.48 -0.78
N GLU A 1208 -11.67 10.33 -0.44
CA GLU A 1208 -11.55 9.97 0.96
C GLU A 1208 -10.64 10.96 1.70
N PHE A 1209 -11.04 11.37 2.91
CA PHE A 1209 -10.27 12.28 3.74
C PHE A 1209 -8.85 11.75 4.03
N ALA A 1210 -8.68 10.43 4.10
CA ALA A 1210 -7.38 9.78 4.23
C ALA A 1210 -6.46 10.03 3.03
N MET A 1211 -7.00 10.06 1.81
CA MET A 1211 -6.28 10.38 0.57
C MET A 1211 -5.93 11.88 0.45
N LEU A 1212 -6.61 12.73 1.22
CA LEU A 1212 -6.30 14.16 1.36
C LEU A 1212 -5.23 14.42 2.43
N GLY A 1213 -4.68 13.37 3.06
CA GLY A 1213 -3.67 13.49 4.11
C GLY A 1213 -4.23 13.91 5.46
N LEU A 1214 -5.55 13.79 5.68
CA LEU A 1214 -6.21 14.20 6.93
C LEU A 1214 -6.15 13.07 7.97
N GLY A 1215 -5.53 13.31 9.11
CA GLY A 1215 -5.31 12.34 10.19
C GLY A 1215 -6.18 12.53 11.44
N SER A 1216 -5.79 11.85 12.54
CA SER A 1216 -6.43 11.89 13.88
C SER A 1216 -6.81 13.27 14.36
N VAL A 1217 -6.03 14.26 13.96
CA VAL A 1217 -6.16 15.65 14.38
C VAL A 1217 -7.10 16.43 13.45
N ASP A 1218 -7.01 16.25 12.13
CA ASP A 1218 -7.95 16.77 11.13
C ASP A 1218 -9.40 16.40 11.41
N SER A 1219 -9.61 15.20 11.92
CA SER A 1219 -10.94 14.73 12.26
C SER A 1219 -11.61 15.54 13.34
N ILE A 1220 -10.86 15.84 14.38
CA ILE A 1220 -11.44 16.45 15.56
C ILE A 1220 -11.72 17.93 15.28
N ASP A 1221 -10.93 18.56 14.41
CA ASP A 1221 -11.11 19.96 14.04
C ASP A 1221 -12.17 20.21 13.00
N LEU A 1222 -12.31 19.31 12.03
CA LEU A 1222 -13.44 19.38 11.14
C LEU A 1222 -14.74 19.17 11.94
N GLY A 1223 -14.75 18.20 12.86
CA GLY A 1223 -15.89 17.97 13.76
C GLY A 1223 -16.29 19.22 14.56
N ALA A 1224 -15.33 19.96 15.11
CA ALA A 1224 -15.63 21.19 15.85
C ALA A 1224 -16.09 22.36 14.97
N ALA A 1225 -15.48 22.56 13.80
CA ALA A 1225 -15.88 23.59 12.85
C ALA A 1225 -17.33 23.37 12.35
N LEU A 1226 -17.69 22.11 12.09
CA LEU A 1226 -19.07 21.74 11.71
C LEU A 1226 -20.04 21.88 12.88
N SER A 1227 -19.59 21.64 14.11
CA SER A 1227 -20.41 21.79 15.31
C SER A 1227 -20.78 23.26 15.57
N GLU A 1228 -19.83 24.16 15.36
CA GLU A 1228 -20.01 25.61 15.52
C GLU A 1228 -20.86 26.20 14.39
N GLU A 1229 -20.59 25.84 13.13
CA GLU A 1229 -21.30 26.37 11.96
C GLU A 1229 -22.78 25.98 11.92
N TYR A 1230 -23.09 24.74 12.32
CA TYR A 1230 -24.45 24.19 12.21
C TYR A 1230 -25.16 24.03 13.57
N ALA A 1231 -24.53 24.52 14.65
CA ALA A 1231 -24.98 24.34 16.03
C ALA A 1231 -25.25 22.86 16.42
N LEU A 1232 -24.60 21.90 15.74
CA LEU A 1232 -24.78 20.46 15.93
C LEU A 1232 -23.67 19.89 16.82
N THR A 1233 -23.91 18.76 17.48
CA THR A 1233 -22.80 18.00 18.10
C THR A 1233 -22.26 17.01 17.08
N VAL A 1234 -21.01 17.21 16.64
CA VAL A 1234 -20.28 16.36 15.69
C VAL A 1234 -19.09 15.72 16.41
N ASP A 1235 -18.90 14.41 16.22
CA ASP A 1235 -17.92 13.63 16.97
C ASP A 1235 -16.46 13.97 16.56
N PRO A 1236 -15.51 14.03 17.52
CA PRO A 1236 -14.07 14.09 17.26
C PRO A 1236 -13.54 13.14 16.17
N SER A 1237 -14.10 11.94 16.07
CA SER A 1237 -13.72 10.89 15.13
C SER A 1237 -14.47 10.93 13.81
N VAL A 1238 -15.15 12.04 13.49
CA VAL A 1238 -16.06 12.13 12.35
C VAL A 1238 -15.41 11.77 11.01
N LEU A 1239 -14.12 12.05 10.78
CA LEU A 1239 -13.42 11.63 9.57
C LEU A 1239 -13.06 10.13 9.56
N PHE A 1240 -13.01 9.48 10.73
CA PHE A 1240 -12.83 8.02 10.85
C PHE A 1240 -14.15 7.25 10.72
N SER A 1241 -15.26 7.96 10.91
CA SER A 1241 -16.62 7.42 10.80
C SER A 1241 -17.24 7.65 9.41
N TYR A 1242 -16.81 8.71 8.70
CA TYR A 1242 -17.28 9.07 7.37
C TYR A 1242 -16.07 9.33 6.46
N PRO A 1243 -15.84 8.48 5.46
CA PRO A 1243 -14.59 8.47 4.74
C PRO A 1243 -14.44 9.64 3.76
N ASN A 1244 -15.50 10.37 3.34
CA ASN A 1244 -15.40 11.50 2.40
C ASN A 1244 -16.42 12.66 2.67
N ILE A 1245 -16.24 13.79 1.97
CA ILE A 1245 -17.03 15.03 2.14
C ILE A 1245 -18.52 14.80 1.86
N ARG A 1246 -18.88 13.97 0.87
CA ARG A 1246 -20.27 13.69 0.48
C ARG A 1246 -21.03 12.97 1.58
N GLU A 1247 -20.38 11.98 2.19
CA GLU A 1247 -20.94 11.21 3.30
C GLU A 1247 -21.06 12.06 4.55
N LEU A 1248 -20.02 12.86 4.86
CA LEU A 1248 -20.05 13.78 5.99
C LEU A 1248 -21.13 14.86 5.83
N ALA A 1249 -21.24 15.49 4.66
CA ALA A 1249 -22.28 16.48 4.38
C ALA A 1249 -23.69 15.89 4.41
N GLY A 1250 -23.86 14.67 3.89
CA GLY A 1250 -25.12 13.93 3.96
C GLY A 1250 -25.54 13.63 5.40
N PHE A 1251 -24.60 13.18 6.23
CA PHE A 1251 -24.81 12.95 7.67
C PHE A 1251 -25.24 14.22 8.40
N LEU A 1252 -24.59 15.35 8.13
CA LEU A 1252 -24.88 16.63 8.77
C LEU A 1252 -26.24 17.22 8.33
N LEU A 1253 -26.61 17.09 7.05
CA LEU A 1253 -27.95 17.48 6.59
C LEU A 1253 -29.06 16.67 7.24
N GLY A 1254 -28.85 15.36 7.39
CA GLY A 1254 -29.78 14.50 8.11
C GLY A 1254 -30.00 14.93 9.55
N LYS A 1255 -28.98 15.49 10.21
CA LYS A 1255 -29.09 16.09 11.55
C LYS A 1255 -29.74 17.48 11.56
N LEU A 1256 -29.44 18.33 10.56
CA LEU A 1256 -30.00 19.69 10.44
C LEU A 1256 -31.51 19.67 10.14
N ASN A 1257 -31.96 18.81 9.24
CA ASN A 1257 -33.37 18.73 8.83
C ASN A 1257 -34.27 18.09 9.90
N LYS A 1258 -33.73 17.20 10.74
CA LYS A 1258 -34.44 16.67 11.93
C LYS A 1258 -34.71 17.74 12.99
N ARG A 1259 -34.04 18.91 12.91
CA ARG A 1259 -34.12 20.00 13.90
C ARG A 1259 -35.00 21.17 13.47
N THR A 1260 -35.30 21.33 12.18
CA THR A 1260 -36.09 22.44 11.61
C THR A 1260 -37.52 22.05 11.19
N GLY A 1261 -37.86 20.77 11.18
CA GLY A 1261 -39.22 20.28 10.94
C GLY A 1261 -39.76 20.48 9.52
N SER A 1262 -38.92 20.78 8.52
CA SER A 1262 -39.36 20.90 7.12
C SER A 1262 -39.10 19.64 6.29
N PRO A 1263 -40.00 19.28 5.35
CA PRO A 1263 -39.83 18.13 4.48
C PRO A 1263 -38.74 18.40 3.43
N VAL A 1264 -38.02 17.33 3.06
CA VAL A 1264 -36.96 17.33 2.05
C VAL A 1264 -37.57 17.74 0.69
N ALA A 1265 -37.16 18.89 0.15
CA ALA A 1265 -37.32 19.19 -1.26
C ALA A 1265 -36.11 18.58 -1.99
N GLU A 1266 -36.39 17.75 -3.01
CA GLU A 1266 -35.41 17.03 -3.84
C GLU A 1266 -34.40 17.94 -4.55
#